data_AF-A0A3S0D7G1-F1
#
_entry.id   AF-A0A3S0D7G1-F1
#
_cell.length_a   1.000
_cell.length_b   1.000
_cell.length_c   1.000
_cell.angle_alpha   90.00
_cell.angle_beta   90.00
_cell.angle_gamma   90.00
#
_symmetry.space_group_name_H-M   'P 1'
#
loop_
_entity.id
_entity.type
_entity.pdbx_description
1 polymer ?
#
loop_
_entity_poly.entity_id
_entity_poly.type
_entity_poly.pdbx_seq_one_letter_code
_entity_poly.pdbx_strand_id
1 'polypeptide(L)'
;MRPSPTRTKVVKMTDETNDTNGGGSPPAHRGYGCPFAGTVGPQPGDGGVWRPISRRQGVGPLKYVTSYSAHFAAQWVNHALAPWLAPHPSIKESWPWWFMREQDFAEFQEWPGEVPKWRTVPGLLFLIAKLDFIRCGPLTDAYAYKATDTKSYPDGQPESARGSVALDGTWVTDDGRPDMAAALTRMGSNRPPMLVRPDPEKIQPTARFVGRKLLWRRIDPETGEPIEIKAQTMSLWGAAHINKQIHGFGGLTMRYTLDHDPVCIERDPKEGWPGNVALIDRTPVDPTRDGYDGRPTMINQRVTAWIMAETYGTNEAELARLRSYVDGKMLLGEDGLLPEDPTRLGADLTGFNNNYHVFLSLLHWLAVKEHNAIADYLKRFHPEWTDEELFQQARLINIGENALFHTPYWTGDLLQHPVLGAAMDADWWGLLGPRKKLFLMRFIYRHPWVGKLLTPVRHCFVLWGMFGGKWEHHDGPHQTPSAFRLAYRVLHTMWPDFIDFHEAGSDRHLARFGLLDIVHEKTRDKVQFLGYENIAWTMVTTPCGAPTLQNFPIAFTEFNNFQDGAKTDLAERDVYRERTDGTGDWNDVRASLGQHRLRSFVEAAGGNESLGALMAIVFGGNIDRVEGNVGMLGETKPPGSALGITQFFEFEKDAPRRGTNNRFFTELWNYAFLGEGMDWIEHGGGPLAMMARHLPGLEKYMEGVIRPYAPWKDIERFPERLLEKTHADTFKIFKSDLRTFWLALAALGFTAWLGASVPVIGVVTPQVVGVILLALVLSGGGLEVKRMLAMRFMQLCWRICYTDKRGFFFGTLYKGERWINRAAFLGSLQGWAVLLGFGFLAWGVHGQHLGAAILLGLAGLSGFSTRTLSKKFADDAQLLKIALRNRMREGQPKTDASTLEGDTDIEKRYWLLRGNNKHPVATFSSCMQVLQDSGLPWWTALGTTILSLLSFGKKTQRGMSWRQKWDNGIGFFFDPTIYLPNISQALNDSATRVYARPGNDKGLAPGEIDLGEFAHQGDLYSPGRNYFTGYDFERMGEGNHIRDAEEGRGNFITRLIGRFAFKRRIDQLLPLFADRVVVEIHSLVPAISHAEMLRVYDGSAWADLLREHRRGDCDPSPIGRPSELYQLQSMKADDLAQVYAESPAGVIRDGESLGKAVVLPGTLLGWFLSLISNLIWRGKVFDNKTGELPCFLLNKILGMHLIRAKVNYGPSWFDGKQSIIIDYKETSWLAFFIRDEIRQIQPGLFGGYAFVRLPFGGRWNLLFFALDFRK
;
A
#
# COMPACT_ATOMS: atom_id res chain seq x y z
N MET A 1 -8.09 -32.29 63.23
CA MET A 1 -7.71 -31.05 63.95
C MET A 1 -6.53 -30.39 63.24
N ARG A 2 -6.26 -29.09 63.46
CA ARG A 2 -4.98 -28.40 63.14
C ARG A 2 -4.01 -28.53 64.35
N PRO A 3 -2.74 -28.02 64.38
CA PRO A 3 -1.98 -27.20 63.41
C PRO A 3 -0.48 -27.60 63.16
N SER A 4 0.21 -26.72 62.41
CA SER A 4 1.68 -26.44 62.20
C SER A 4 2.53 -26.33 63.52
N PRO A 5 3.90 -26.14 63.57
CA PRO A 5 4.78 -25.45 62.58
C PRO A 5 6.34 -25.75 62.45
N THR A 6 6.96 -25.17 61.40
CA THR A 6 8.32 -24.52 61.26
C THR A 6 9.71 -25.20 61.36
N ARG A 7 10.51 -25.01 60.27
CA ARG A 7 11.93 -24.51 60.12
C ARG A 7 13.14 -25.05 60.94
N THR A 8 14.27 -25.24 60.23
CA THR A 8 15.67 -25.10 60.74
C THR A 8 16.65 -24.58 59.65
N LYS A 9 17.86 -24.09 60.04
CA LYS A 9 18.97 -23.61 59.16
C LYS A 9 20.31 -23.53 59.96
N VAL A 10 21.44 -23.23 59.30
CA VAL A 10 22.82 -22.98 59.85
C VAL A 10 23.61 -24.29 60.15
N VAL A 11 24.76 -24.69 59.56
CA VAL A 11 26.02 -24.09 59.02
C VAL A 11 27.19 -24.00 60.04
N LYS A 12 28.32 -24.69 59.75
CA LYS A 12 29.75 -24.24 59.73
C LYS A 12 30.80 -25.20 60.39
N MET A 13 31.97 -25.37 59.74
CA MET A 13 33.34 -25.71 60.24
C MET A 13 34.31 -25.57 59.00
N THR A 14 35.43 -24.81 58.95
CA THR A 14 36.76 -24.78 59.65
C THR A 14 37.77 -25.82 59.11
N ASP A 15 39.09 -25.58 58.91
CA ASP A 15 39.92 -24.35 58.79
C ASP A 15 41.37 -24.71 58.29
N GLU A 16 42.34 -23.78 58.42
CA GLU A 16 43.83 -23.86 58.25
C GLU A 16 44.44 -23.36 56.90
N THR A 17 45.53 -22.57 56.86
CA THR A 17 46.21 -21.71 57.87
C THR A 17 46.90 -20.47 57.23
N ASN A 18 47.00 -19.40 58.03
CA ASN A 18 47.88 -18.19 58.08
C ASN A 18 49.17 -18.09 57.21
N ASP A 19 49.82 -16.93 56.95
CA ASP A 19 49.83 -15.56 57.54
C ASP A 19 50.53 -14.56 56.55
N THR A 20 50.63 -13.22 56.64
CA THR A 20 50.06 -12.12 57.49
C THR A 20 50.12 -10.76 56.71
N ASN A 21 49.54 -9.69 57.30
CA ASN A 21 49.96 -8.26 57.25
C ASN A 21 50.06 -7.47 55.92
N GLY A 22 49.28 -6.37 55.84
CA GLY A 22 49.41 -5.33 54.80
C GLY A 22 48.18 -4.43 54.66
N GLY A 23 47.95 -3.52 55.63
CA GLY A 23 46.70 -2.75 55.72
C GLY A 23 46.57 -1.58 54.73
N GLY A 24 45.40 -1.46 54.10
CA GLY A 24 45.02 -0.32 53.25
C GLY A 24 43.52 -0.29 52.93
N SER A 25 42.91 0.90 52.98
CA SER A 25 41.47 1.12 52.72
C SER A 25 41.10 0.90 51.23
N PRO A 26 39.85 0.56 50.90
CA PRO A 26 39.50 0.04 49.57
C PRO A 26 39.52 1.11 48.47
N PRO A 27 40.20 0.87 47.32
CA PRO A 27 40.01 1.67 46.12
C PRO A 27 38.76 1.23 45.36
N ALA A 28 37.83 2.16 45.15
CA ALA A 28 36.73 1.94 44.20
C ALA A 28 37.23 1.99 42.73
N HIS A 29 36.45 1.42 41.82
CA HIS A 29 36.50 1.63 40.36
C HIS A 29 37.86 1.49 39.64
N ARG A 30 38.28 0.25 39.37
CA ARG A 30 39.00 -0.13 38.14
C ARG A 30 38.55 -1.55 37.72
N GLY A 31 38.11 -1.83 36.51
CA GLY A 31 37.72 -0.98 35.38
C GLY A 31 36.96 -1.83 34.35
N TYR A 32 36.20 -1.21 33.43
CA TYR A 32 35.36 -1.92 32.45
C TYR A 32 36.16 -2.56 31.30
N GLY A 33 36.91 -3.62 31.61
CA GLY A 33 37.42 -4.54 30.59
C GLY A 33 36.30 -5.43 30.04
N CYS A 34 36.33 -5.76 28.74
CA CYS A 34 35.42 -6.76 28.19
C CYS A 34 35.77 -8.14 28.76
N PRO A 35 34.83 -8.89 29.39
CA PRO A 35 35.10 -10.19 29.99
C PRO A 35 35.39 -11.32 28.98
N PHE A 36 35.50 -10.99 27.69
CA PHE A 36 35.81 -11.93 26.60
C PHE A 36 37.09 -11.59 25.84
N ALA A 37 37.82 -10.53 26.21
CA ALA A 37 38.97 -10.01 25.47
C ALA A 37 40.32 -10.71 25.77
N GLY A 38 40.32 -11.97 26.23
CA GLY A 38 41.55 -12.61 26.72
C GLY A 38 41.56 -14.13 26.83
N THR A 39 40.60 -14.86 26.25
CA THR A 39 40.60 -16.34 26.28
C THR A 39 41.35 -16.94 25.09
N VAL A 40 42.46 -17.62 25.36
CA VAL A 40 43.10 -18.56 24.42
C VAL A 40 42.10 -19.68 24.07
N GLY A 41 42.19 -20.25 22.86
CA GLY A 41 41.37 -21.40 22.47
C GLY A 41 41.59 -22.61 23.39
N PRO A 42 40.58 -23.49 23.57
CA PRO A 42 40.67 -24.62 24.48
C PRO A 42 41.74 -25.62 24.04
N GLN A 43 42.45 -26.22 25.02
CA GLN A 43 43.32 -27.37 24.74
C GLN A 43 42.48 -28.63 24.50
N PRO A 44 42.97 -29.61 23.71
CA PRO A 44 42.26 -30.86 23.49
C PRO A 44 42.15 -31.68 24.79
N GLY A 45 40.94 -31.83 25.32
CA GLY A 45 40.67 -32.61 26.52
C GLY A 45 39.39 -32.17 27.25
N ASP A 46 39.19 -30.86 27.38
CA ASP A 46 37.94 -30.32 27.93
C ASP A 46 36.79 -30.41 26.92
N GLY A 47 35.66 -30.98 27.35
CA GLY A 47 34.39 -30.98 26.61
C GLY A 47 33.71 -29.61 26.51
N GLY A 48 34.49 -28.53 26.52
CA GLY A 48 34.02 -27.15 26.54
C GLY A 48 33.46 -26.65 25.21
N VAL A 49 32.66 -25.59 25.29
CA VAL A 49 32.16 -24.86 24.12
C VAL A 49 33.34 -24.20 23.41
N TRP A 50 33.76 -24.78 22.28
CA TRP A 50 34.75 -24.18 21.39
C TRP A 50 34.33 -22.77 20.97
N ARG A 51 35.27 -21.83 21.00
CA ARG A 51 35.06 -20.45 20.54
C ARG A 51 36.12 -20.14 19.47
N PRO A 52 35.71 -19.69 18.27
CA PRO A 52 36.67 -19.18 17.30
C PRO A 52 37.28 -17.87 17.81
N ILE A 53 38.55 -17.63 17.47
CA ILE A 53 39.17 -16.33 17.67
C ILE A 53 38.71 -15.43 16.52
N SER A 54 37.71 -14.57 16.74
CA SER A 54 37.40 -13.53 15.75
C SER A 54 38.61 -12.59 15.62
N ARG A 55 39.13 -12.46 14.40
CA ARG A 55 40.28 -11.60 14.08
C ARG A 55 39.86 -10.21 13.57
N ARG A 56 38.56 -9.94 13.37
CA ARG A 56 38.06 -8.61 12.97
C ARG A 56 37.47 -7.89 14.20
N GLN A 57 37.89 -6.65 14.44
CA GLN A 57 37.55 -5.85 15.63
C GLN A 57 36.15 -5.18 15.52
N GLY A 58 35.10 -5.96 15.20
CA GLY A 58 33.79 -5.41 14.81
C GLY A 58 32.97 -4.81 15.96
N VAL A 59 33.11 -5.35 17.17
CA VAL A 59 32.39 -4.87 18.36
C VAL A 59 33.36 -4.46 19.48
N GLY A 60 33.75 -3.18 19.47
CA GLY A 60 34.50 -2.59 20.60
C GLY A 60 33.72 -2.70 21.93
N PRO A 61 34.41 -2.73 23.09
CA PRO A 61 33.80 -3.06 24.39
C PRO A 61 32.59 -2.19 24.74
N LEU A 62 32.61 -0.91 24.34
CA LEU A 62 31.49 0.00 24.50
C LEU A 62 30.23 -0.45 23.75
N LYS A 63 30.36 -0.85 22.47
CA LYS A 63 29.23 -1.32 21.64
C LYS A 63 28.65 -2.63 22.19
N TYR A 64 29.50 -3.55 22.64
CA TYR A 64 29.05 -4.79 23.27
C TYR A 64 28.20 -4.49 24.52
N VAL A 65 28.71 -3.65 25.43
CA VAL A 65 28.01 -3.28 26.67
C VAL A 65 26.71 -2.53 26.37
N THR A 66 26.71 -1.54 25.47
CA THR A 66 25.49 -0.79 25.16
C THR A 66 24.42 -1.65 24.50
N SER A 67 24.76 -2.52 23.55
CA SER A 67 23.81 -3.45 22.92
C SER A 67 23.23 -4.45 23.92
N TYR A 68 24.04 -5.01 24.82
CA TYR A 68 23.56 -5.92 25.88
C TYR A 68 22.66 -5.19 26.90
N SER A 69 23.07 -4.02 27.38
CA SER A 69 22.25 -3.22 28.30
C SER A 69 20.93 -2.76 27.66
N ALA A 70 20.96 -2.36 26.37
CA ALA A 70 19.75 -2.01 25.63
C ALA A 70 18.81 -3.22 25.47
N HIS A 71 19.33 -4.40 25.12
CA HIS A 71 18.50 -5.60 25.03
C HIS A 71 17.87 -5.97 26.38
N PHE A 72 18.64 -6.03 27.47
CA PHE A 72 18.09 -6.38 28.78
C PHE A 72 17.10 -5.33 29.31
N ALA A 73 17.32 -4.04 29.05
CA ALA A 73 16.35 -2.99 29.39
C ALA A 73 15.05 -3.15 28.58
N ALA A 74 15.15 -3.37 27.26
CA ALA A 74 13.99 -3.59 26.41
C ALA A 74 13.25 -4.89 26.77
N GLN A 75 13.96 -5.95 27.16
CA GLN A 75 13.38 -7.21 27.64
C GLN A 75 12.70 -7.05 29.01
N TRP A 76 13.28 -6.28 29.94
CA TRP A 76 12.65 -5.96 31.22
C TRP A 76 11.35 -5.17 31.02
N VAL A 77 11.38 -4.11 30.21
CA VAL A 77 10.17 -3.38 29.78
C VAL A 77 9.18 -4.34 29.14
N ASN A 78 9.65 -5.32 28.38
CA ASN A 78 8.78 -6.28 27.74
C ASN A 78 8.03 -7.17 28.72
N HIS A 79 8.74 -7.81 29.67
CA HIS A 79 8.13 -8.64 30.71
C HIS A 79 7.23 -7.83 31.66
N ALA A 80 7.56 -6.56 31.94
CA ALA A 80 6.74 -5.71 32.79
C ALA A 80 5.39 -5.34 32.15
N LEU A 81 5.34 -5.16 30.82
CA LEU A 81 4.14 -4.72 30.10
C LEU A 81 3.29 -5.86 29.51
N ALA A 82 3.88 -7.01 29.16
CA ALA A 82 3.17 -8.10 28.51
C ALA A 82 1.91 -8.60 29.26
N PRO A 83 1.93 -8.82 30.59
CA PRO A 83 0.74 -9.27 31.34
C PRO A 83 -0.43 -8.26 31.31
N TRP A 84 -0.15 -6.98 31.07
CA TRP A 84 -1.15 -5.90 31.03
C TRP A 84 -1.67 -5.59 29.62
N LEU A 85 -0.91 -5.91 28.56
CA LEU A 85 -1.20 -5.50 27.18
C LEU A 85 -1.57 -6.65 26.24
N ALA A 86 -1.14 -7.89 26.55
CA ALA A 86 -1.39 -9.09 25.76
C ALA A 86 -1.42 -10.37 26.64
N PRO A 87 -2.36 -10.50 27.59
CA PRO A 87 -2.47 -11.69 28.44
C PRO A 87 -2.96 -12.91 27.65
N HIS A 88 -2.04 -13.81 27.28
CA HIS A 88 -2.38 -15.12 26.71
C HIS A 88 -2.37 -16.20 27.81
N PRO A 89 -3.43 -17.02 27.97
CA PRO A 89 -3.57 -17.89 29.14
C PRO A 89 -2.59 -19.07 29.20
N SER A 90 -2.06 -19.53 28.06
CA SER A 90 -1.21 -20.71 27.96
C SER A 90 0.30 -20.46 27.89
N ILE A 91 0.76 -19.21 27.71
CA ILE A 91 2.17 -18.90 27.43
C ILE A 91 2.73 -17.98 28.52
N LYS A 92 3.71 -18.48 29.29
CA LYS A 92 4.27 -17.78 30.46
C LYS A 92 5.48 -16.89 30.17
N GLU A 93 5.99 -16.94 28.94
CA GLU A 93 7.25 -16.29 28.57
C GLU A 93 7.05 -15.24 27.47
N SER A 94 8.09 -14.42 27.25
CA SER A 94 8.00 -13.14 26.56
C SER A 94 7.77 -13.24 25.06
N TRP A 95 6.50 -13.42 24.70
CA TRP A 95 5.95 -12.72 23.56
C TRP A 95 6.22 -11.22 23.71
N PRO A 96 6.80 -10.58 22.69
CA PRO A 96 6.92 -9.13 22.70
C PRO A 96 5.54 -8.45 22.76
N TRP A 97 5.26 -7.59 23.76
CA TRP A 97 3.89 -7.05 23.98
C TRP A 97 3.37 -6.16 22.86
N TRP A 98 4.27 -5.70 21.99
CA TRP A 98 3.95 -4.97 20.78
C TRP A 98 3.39 -5.87 19.67
N PHE A 99 3.43 -7.20 19.83
CA PHE A 99 2.55 -8.09 19.06
C PHE A 99 1.08 -7.75 19.33
N MET A 100 0.23 -8.16 18.38
CA MET A 100 -1.19 -7.85 18.39
C MET A 100 -1.98 -9.02 18.97
N ARG A 101 -3.13 -8.72 19.57
CA ARG A 101 -4.12 -9.76 19.86
C ARG A 101 -4.71 -10.22 18.53
N GLU A 102 -5.18 -11.46 18.43
CA GLU A 102 -5.78 -12.00 17.21
C GLU A 102 -6.91 -11.11 16.65
N GLN A 103 -7.72 -10.53 17.56
CA GLN A 103 -8.77 -9.56 17.21
C GLN A 103 -8.22 -8.26 16.60
N ASP A 104 -7.10 -7.74 17.10
CA ASP A 104 -6.44 -6.55 16.54
C ASP A 104 -5.76 -6.87 15.18
N PHE A 105 -5.36 -8.13 14.99
CA PHE A 105 -4.76 -8.61 13.74
C PHE A 105 -5.80 -8.86 12.64
N ALA A 106 -7.00 -9.36 12.97
CA ALA A 106 -8.08 -9.50 11.99
C ALA A 106 -8.42 -8.14 11.33
N GLU A 107 -8.55 -7.06 12.11
CA GLU A 107 -8.75 -5.70 11.58
C GLU A 107 -7.57 -5.24 10.69
N PHE A 108 -6.33 -5.69 10.96
CA PHE A 108 -5.17 -5.40 10.12
C PHE A 108 -5.11 -6.25 8.83
N GLN A 109 -5.61 -7.50 8.83
CA GLN A 109 -5.64 -8.31 7.60
C GLN A 109 -6.53 -7.67 6.54
N GLU A 110 -7.66 -7.13 6.97
CA GLU A 110 -8.54 -6.30 6.14
C GLU A 110 -7.87 -4.96 5.78
N TRP A 111 -7.23 -4.30 6.78
CA TRP A 111 -6.69 -2.94 6.65
C TRP A 111 -5.23 -2.76 7.08
N PRO A 112 -4.28 -3.09 6.17
CA PRO A 112 -2.88 -2.74 6.32
C PRO A 112 -2.69 -1.24 6.58
N GLY A 113 -2.13 -0.90 7.75
CA GLY A 113 -1.70 0.45 8.12
C GLY A 113 -2.54 1.18 9.18
N GLU A 114 -3.64 0.60 9.66
CA GLU A 114 -4.50 1.23 10.69
C GLU A 114 -4.10 0.93 12.15
N VAL A 115 -3.25 -0.07 12.37
CA VAL A 115 -2.84 -0.49 13.71
C VAL A 115 -2.19 0.66 14.49
N PRO A 116 -2.47 0.81 15.80
CA PRO A 116 -2.03 1.97 16.56
C PRO A 116 -0.50 2.14 16.56
N LYS A 117 -0.02 3.13 15.80
CA LYS A 117 1.42 3.42 15.55
C LYS A 117 2.26 3.65 16.83
N TRP A 118 1.61 3.86 17.97
CA TRP A 118 2.25 3.90 19.29
C TRP A 118 2.83 2.55 19.73
N ARG A 119 2.32 1.40 19.23
CA ARG A 119 2.94 0.08 19.44
C ARG A 119 4.13 -0.16 18.51
N THR A 120 4.13 0.43 17.32
CA THR A 120 5.16 0.20 16.30
C THR A 120 6.54 0.71 16.72
N VAL A 121 6.63 1.93 17.24
CA VAL A 121 7.94 2.51 17.61
C VAL A 121 8.65 1.74 18.74
N PRO A 122 7.99 1.40 19.88
CA PRO A 122 8.60 0.53 20.89
C PRO A 122 8.93 -0.87 20.38
N GLY A 123 8.15 -1.40 19.43
CA GLY A 123 8.43 -2.70 18.80
C GLY A 123 9.70 -2.69 17.94
N LEU A 124 9.84 -1.69 17.08
CA LEU A 124 11.06 -1.49 16.28
C LEU A 124 12.29 -1.27 17.19
N LEU A 125 12.16 -0.51 18.27
CA LEU A 125 13.25 -0.32 19.24
C LEU A 125 13.65 -1.63 19.94
N PHE A 126 12.69 -2.49 20.29
CA PHE A 126 12.98 -3.82 20.82
C PHE A 126 13.68 -4.71 19.78
N LEU A 127 13.22 -4.70 18.52
CA LEU A 127 13.83 -5.48 17.43
C LEU A 127 15.27 -5.03 17.17
N ILE A 128 15.53 -3.73 17.05
CA ILE A 128 16.89 -3.18 16.89
C ILE A 128 17.79 -3.62 18.06
N ALA A 129 17.35 -3.44 19.30
CA ALA A 129 18.13 -3.85 20.47
C ALA A 129 18.38 -5.37 20.52
N LYS A 130 17.40 -6.19 20.12
CA LYS A 130 17.54 -7.65 20.06
C LYS A 130 18.49 -8.08 18.94
N LEU A 131 18.44 -7.44 17.77
CA LEU A 131 19.29 -7.76 16.63
C LEU A 131 20.74 -7.32 16.85
N ASP A 132 20.97 -6.14 17.43
CA ASP A 132 22.30 -5.73 17.86
C ASP A 132 22.89 -6.73 18.87
N PHE A 133 22.10 -7.21 19.84
CA PHE A 133 22.51 -8.28 20.75
C PHE A 133 22.84 -9.59 20.02
N ILE A 134 21.98 -10.08 19.12
CA ILE A 134 22.21 -11.32 18.34
C ILE A 134 23.45 -11.20 17.44
N ARG A 135 23.69 -10.02 16.85
CA ARG A 135 24.84 -9.73 15.98
C ARG A 135 26.15 -9.46 16.75
N CYS A 136 26.06 -9.12 18.05
CA CYS A 136 27.20 -9.10 18.98
C CYS A 136 27.49 -10.48 19.62
N GLY A 137 26.66 -11.49 19.35
CA GLY A 137 26.93 -12.89 19.70
C GLY A 137 27.95 -13.54 18.74
N PRO A 138 28.45 -14.76 19.05
CA PRO A 138 29.50 -15.41 18.28
C PRO A 138 28.99 -15.93 16.92
N LEU A 139 29.00 -15.04 15.92
CA LEU A 139 29.13 -15.42 14.51
C LEU A 139 30.45 -16.19 14.36
N THR A 140 30.40 -17.41 13.83
CA THR A 140 31.61 -18.26 13.74
C THR A 140 32.17 -18.27 12.32
N ASP A 141 33.43 -17.85 12.21
CA ASP A 141 34.22 -17.94 10.99
C ASP A 141 34.58 -19.41 10.69
N ALA A 142 34.18 -19.90 9.53
CA ALA A 142 34.47 -21.27 9.09
C ALA A 142 35.97 -21.51 8.86
N TYR A 143 36.76 -20.46 8.66
CA TYR A 143 38.22 -20.48 8.53
C TYR A 143 38.95 -20.23 9.87
N ALA A 144 38.24 -20.24 11.00
CA ALA A 144 38.87 -20.22 12.33
C ALA A 144 39.52 -21.58 12.70
N TYR A 145 39.20 -22.65 11.96
CA TYR A 145 39.95 -23.90 12.00
C TYR A 145 41.25 -23.75 11.19
N LYS A 146 42.33 -24.40 11.64
CA LYS A 146 43.56 -24.50 10.84
C LYS A 146 43.27 -25.33 9.59
N ALA A 147 43.77 -24.89 8.45
CA ALA A 147 43.47 -25.48 7.16
C ALA A 147 44.64 -25.32 6.18
N THR A 148 44.69 -26.17 5.17
CA THR A 148 45.73 -26.21 4.13
C THR A 148 45.36 -25.38 2.89
N ASP A 149 44.11 -24.98 2.71
CA ASP A 149 43.58 -24.25 1.55
C ASP A 149 43.69 -22.72 1.68
N THR A 150 44.81 -22.19 2.16
CA THR A 150 45.07 -20.73 2.15
C THR A 150 45.30 -20.22 0.74
N LYS A 151 44.21 -20.08 -0.03
CA LYS A 151 44.20 -19.50 -1.39
C LYS A 151 44.73 -18.06 -1.35
N SER A 152 45.85 -17.81 -2.01
CA SER A 152 46.38 -16.46 -2.23
C SER A 152 45.67 -15.81 -3.42
N TYR A 153 45.06 -14.66 -3.21
CA TYR A 153 44.48 -13.83 -4.27
C TYR A 153 45.46 -12.73 -4.69
N PRO A 154 45.35 -12.19 -5.92
CA PRO A 154 46.13 -11.03 -6.33
C PRO A 154 45.92 -9.82 -5.40
N ASP A 155 46.94 -8.97 -5.25
CA ASP A 155 46.87 -7.71 -4.51
C ASP A 155 46.02 -6.67 -5.28
N GLY A 156 44.71 -6.84 -5.25
CA GLY A 156 43.73 -5.93 -5.83
C GLY A 156 42.72 -6.62 -6.76
N GLN A 157 41.56 -5.97 -6.87
CA GLN A 157 40.43 -6.45 -7.64
C GLN A 157 40.69 -6.41 -9.16
N PRO A 158 40.37 -7.49 -9.90
CA PRO A 158 40.33 -7.50 -11.36
C PRO A 158 39.42 -6.41 -11.93
N GLU A 159 39.83 -5.82 -13.05
CA GLU A 159 39.08 -4.73 -13.69
C GLU A 159 37.70 -5.17 -14.20
N SER A 160 37.60 -6.38 -14.78
CA SER A 160 36.33 -6.98 -15.21
C SER A 160 35.28 -7.00 -14.10
N ALA A 161 35.68 -7.44 -12.89
CA ALA A 161 34.80 -7.55 -11.74
C ALA A 161 34.30 -6.19 -11.20
N ARG A 162 34.84 -5.04 -11.66
CA ARG A 162 34.37 -3.71 -11.25
C ARG A 162 33.03 -3.36 -11.88
N GLY A 163 32.81 -3.79 -13.12
CA GLY A 163 31.56 -3.59 -13.85
C GLY A 163 30.61 -4.79 -13.80
N SER A 164 31.11 -6.02 -13.62
CA SER A 164 30.31 -7.24 -13.73
C SER A 164 30.31 -8.12 -12.48
N VAL A 165 29.35 -9.05 -12.43
CA VAL A 165 29.17 -10.00 -11.33
C VAL A 165 29.80 -11.35 -11.71
N ALA A 166 30.88 -11.76 -11.04
CA ALA A 166 31.50 -13.06 -11.29
C ALA A 166 30.51 -14.22 -11.09
N LEU A 167 30.55 -15.22 -11.97
CA LEU A 167 29.58 -16.34 -11.96
C LEU A 167 29.80 -17.31 -10.81
N ASP A 168 31.04 -17.48 -10.37
CA ASP A 168 31.41 -18.23 -9.17
C ASP A 168 31.10 -17.46 -7.87
N GLY A 169 30.72 -16.18 -7.96
CA GLY A 169 30.49 -15.27 -6.84
C GLY A 169 31.74 -14.60 -6.27
N THR A 170 32.91 -14.77 -6.89
CA THR A 170 34.14 -14.12 -6.38
C THR A 170 34.08 -12.60 -6.50
N TRP A 171 34.75 -11.90 -5.56
CA TRP A 171 34.78 -10.44 -5.45
C TRP A 171 33.43 -9.75 -5.19
N VAL A 172 32.30 -10.47 -5.18
CA VAL A 172 30.95 -9.88 -4.94
C VAL A 172 30.81 -9.32 -3.51
N THR A 173 31.53 -9.91 -2.55
CA THR A 173 31.39 -9.59 -1.12
C THR A 173 32.57 -8.84 -0.50
N ASP A 174 33.84 -9.20 -0.72
CA ASP A 174 35.00 -8.55 -0.06
C ASP A 174 36.24 -8.60 -0.97
N ASP A 175 36.90 -7.46 -1.18
CA ASP A 175 38.09 -7.34 -2.04
C ASP A 175 39.38 -7.86 -1.38
N GLY A 176 39.42 -7.94 -0.05
CA GLY A 176 40.51 -8.57 0.71
C GLY A 176 40.25 -10.06 1.04
N ARG A 177 39.02 -10.54 0.85
CA ARG A 177 38.64 -11.97 0.84
C ARG A 177 37.67 -12.26 -0.31
N PRO A 178 38.18 -12.36 -1.55
CA PRO A 178 37.36 -12.56 -2.75
C PRO A 178 36.50 -13.82 -2.75
N ASP A 179 36.82 -14.80 -1.91
CA ASP A 179 36.10 -16.05 -1.74
C ASP A 179 34.90 -15.99 -0.78
N MET A 180 34.58 -14.84 -0.17
CA MET A 180 33.38 -14.76 0.66
C MET A 180 32.10 -14.99 -0.16
N ALA A 181 31.26 -15.92 0.34
CA ALA A 181 30.01 -16.37 -0.27
C ALA A 181 30.09 -16.91 -1.72
N ALA A 182 31.29 -17.17 -2.24
CA ALA A 182 31.52 -17.80 -3.54
C ALA A 182 31.13 -19.30 -3.56
N ALA A 183 31.25 -19.95 -4.72
CA ALA A 183 31.17 -21.40 -4.86
C ALA A 183 32.44 -22.10 -4.34
N LEU A 184 32.30 -23.37 -3.93
CA LEU A 184 33.38 -24.21 -3.38
C LEU A 184 34.08 -23.60 -2.15
N THR A 185 33.31 -22.92 -1.31
CA THR A 185 33.75 -22.36 -0.01
C THR A 185 33.21 -23.22 1.13
N ARG A 186 33.77 -23.04 2.33
CA ARG A 186 33.13 -23.51 3.56
C ARG A 186 31.78 -22.79 3.79
N MET A 187 30.93 -23.36 4.63
CA MET A 187 29.72 -22.71 5.16
C MET A 187 29.99 -22.18 6.57
N GLY A 188 29.47 -20.99 6.87
CA GLY A 188 29.55 -20.40 8.20
C GLY A 188 28.64 -21.11 9.21
N SER A 189 28.67 -20.66 10.46
CA SER A 189 27.66 -21.05 11.44
C SER A 189 27.30 -19.91 12.39
N ASN A 190 26.00 -19.80 12.72
CA ASN A 190 25.44 -18.78 13.61
C ASN A 190 25.79 -18.98 15.09
N ARG A 191 26.46 -20.10 15.41
CA ARG A 191 26.95 -20.51 16.72
C ARG A 191 28.11 -21.51 16.53
N PRO A 192 28.95 -21.78 17.55
CA PRO A 192 29.91 -22.88 17.51
C PRO A 192 29.25 -24.18 17.03
N PRO A 193 29.77 -24.85 15.98
CA PRO A 193 29.20 -26.12 15.54
C PRO A 193 29.35 -27.16 16.65
N MET A 194 28.27 -27.89 16.91
CA MET A 194 28.26 -28.94 17.92
C MET A 194 28.97 -30.19 17.39
N LEU A 195 29.43 -31.04 18.30
CA LEU A 195 29.90 -32.38 17.93
C LEU A 195 28.73 -33.14 17.31
N VAL A 196 28.93 -33.66 16.08
CA VAL A 196 27.95 -34.56 15.48
C VAL A 196 27.93 -35.85 16.29
N ARG A 197 26.74 -36.28 16.66
CA ARG A 197 26.52 -37.54 17.38
C ARG A 197 26.98 -38.70 16.46
N PRO A 198 27.80 -39.64 16.95
CA PRO A 198 28.24 -40.78 16.14
C PRO A 198 27.03 -41.60 15.67
N ASP A 199 27.17 -42.22 14.50
CA ASP A 199 26.17 -43.08 13.84
C ASP A 199 24.75 -42.46 13.80
N PRO A 200 24.56 -41.31 13.11
CA PRO A 200 23.31 -40.54 13.14
C PRO A 200 22.07 -41.33 12.69
N GLU A 201 22.25 -42.35 11.85
CA GLU A 201 21.23 -43.29 11.40
C GLU A 201 20.74 -44.24 12.51
N LYS A 202 21.53 -44.47 13.56
CA LYS A 202 21.20 -45.33 14.72
C LYS A 202 20.56 -44.57 15.88
N ILE A 203 20.47 -43.23 15.79
CA ILE A 203 19.91 -42.37 16.85
C ILE A 203 18.41 -42.61 17.01
N GLN A 204 18.00 -42.94 18.24
CA GLN A 204 16.60 -43.08 18.65
C GLN A 204 16.05 -41.80 19.30
N PRO A 205 14.83 -41.33 18.94
CA PRO A 205 13.93 -41.89 17.93
C PRO A 205 14.49 -41.78 16.50
N THR A 206 14.23 -42.77 15.64
CA THR A 206 14.70 -42.71 14.23
C THR A 206 14.11 -41.50 13.49
N ALA A 207 14.84 -40.97 12.51
CA ALA A 207 14.42 -39.78 11.76
C ALA A 207 13.03 -39.96 11.10
N ARG A 208 12.73 -41.15 10.57
CA ARG A 208 11.41 -41.48 10.01
C ARG A 208 10.31 -41.68 11.05
N PHE A 209 10.63 -42.14 12.26
CA PHE A 209 9.65 -42.20 13.34
C PHE A 209 9.23 -40.79 13.79
N VAL A 210 10.20 -39.86 13.87
CA VAL A 210 9.93 -38.42 14.08
C VAL A 210 9.07 -37.87 12.93
N GLY A 211 9.48 -38.11 11.68
CA GLY A 211 8.74 -37.70 10.48
C GLY A 211 7.28 -38.18 10.48
N ARG A 212 7.07 -39.49 10.60
CA ARG A 212 5.75 -40.15 10.56
C ARG A 212 4.82 -39.82 11.73
N LYS A 213 5.33 -39.29 12.86
CA LYS A 213 4.51 -38.92 14.03
C LYS A 213 4.27 -37.42 14.15
N LEU A 214 5.25 -36.59 13.75
CA LEU A 214 5.23 -35.15 14.01
C LEU A 214 5.26 -34.27 12.75
N LEU A 215 5.79 -34.75 11.62
CA LEU A 215 5.92 -33.94 10.40
C LEU A 215 4.85 -34.25 9.36
N TRP A 216 4.69 -35.53 8.97
CA TRP A 216 3.78 -35.97 7.91
C TRP A 216 2.35 -35.43 8.11
N ARG A 217 1.73 -34.97 7.03
CA ARG A 217 0.35 -34.46 7.00
C ARG A 217 -0.61 -35.55 7.47
N ARG A 218 -1.61 -35.16 8.27
CA ARG A 218 -2.62 -36.11 8.74
C ARG A 218 -3.45 -36.62 7.56
N ILE A 219 -3.75 -37.91 7.56
CA ILE A 219 -4.76 -38.51 6.68
C ILE A 219 -6.08 -38.53 7.44
N ASP A 220 -7.17 -38.23 6.75
CA ASP A 220 -8.53 -38.42 7.24
C ASP A 220 -8.88 -39.93 7.25
N PRO A 221 -9.22 -40.52 8.42
CA PRO A 221 -9.57 -41.94 8.49
C PRO A 221 -10.88 -42.32 7.81
N GLU A 222 -11.76 -41.37 7.48
CA GLU A 222 -13.04 -41.63 6.81
C GLU A 222 -12.92 -41.53 5.28
N THR A 223 -12.25 -40.51 4.75
CA THR A 223 -12.10 -40.30 3.30
C THR A 223 -10.79 -40.84 2.71
N GLY A 224 -9.74 -41.02 3.52
CA GLY A 224 -8.40 -41.38 3.05
C GLY A 224 -7.59 -40.22 2.46
N GLU A 225 -8.14 -39.00 2.40
CA GLU A 225 -7.46 -37.83 1.83
C GLU A 225 -6.52 -37.12 2.83
N PRO A 226 -5.50 -36.38 2.34
CA PRO A 226 -4.64 -35.53 3.18
C PRO A 226 -5.37 -34.30 3.76
N ILE A 227 -5.35 -34.14 5.08
CA ILE A 227 -5.88 -32.96 5.78
C ILE A 227 -4.84 -31.83 5.73
N GLU A 228 -4.91 -30.99 4.70
CA GLU A 228 -4.04 -29.81 4.55
C GLU A 228 -4.46 -28.65 5.48
N ILE A 229 -3.58 -28.26 6.40
CA ILE A 229 -3.71 -27.00 7.13
C ILE A 229 -3.20 -25.87 6.21
N LYS A 230 -4.09 -25.01 5.72
CA LYS A 230 -3.73 -23.93 4.78
C LYS A 230 -3.23 -22.68 5.52
N ALA A 231 -2.22 -22.03 4.97
CA ALA A 231 -1.70 -20.76 5.44
C ALA A 231 -2.73 -19.64 5.17
N GLN A 232 -2.89 -18.74 6.15
CA GLN A 232 -3.75 -17.56 6.01
C GLN A 232 -3.00 -16.36 5.40
N THR A 233 -1.66 -16.40 5.35
CA THR A 233 -0.81 -15.27 4.95
C THR A 233 -0.29 -15.36 3.51
N MET A 234 -0.14 -16.55 2.93
CA MET A 234 0.57 -16.74 1.64
C MET A 234 -0.15 -17.65 0.66
N SER A 235 0.04 -17.35 -0.62
CA SER A 235 -0.35 -18.15 -1.79
C SER A 235 0.75 -19.13 -2.21
N LEU A 236 0.46 -20.01 -3.17
CA LEU A 236 1.48 -20.85 -3.82
C LEU A 236 2.58 -20.03 -4.50
N TRP A 237 2.33 -18.77 -4.89
CA TRP A 237 3.39 -17.87 -5.38
C TRP A 237 4.46 -17.64 -4.30
N GLY A 238 4.05 -17.52 -3.03
CA GLY A 238 4.96 -17.43 -1.90
C GLY A 238 5.86 -18.66 -1.76
N ALA A 239 5.29 -19.87 -1.92
CA ALA A 239 6.01 -21.15 -1.87
C ALA A 239 6.96 -21.34 -3.06
N ALA A 240 6.51 -21.03 -4.27
CA ALA A 240 7.33 -21.13 -5.48
C ALA A 240 8.48 -20.10 -5.49
N HIS A 241 8.22 -18.86 -5.06
CA HIS A 241 9.23 -17.81 -4.97
C HIS A 241 10.35 -18.19 -3.99
N ILE A 242 10.01 -18.69 -2.79
CA ILE A 242 11.03 -19.05 -1.80
C ILE A 242 11.86 -20.26 -2.21
N ASN A 243 11.28 -21.20 -2.94
CA ASN A 243 12.02 -22.31 -3.52
C ASN A 243 13.04 -21.82 -4.59
N LYS A 244 12.63 -20.95 -5.53
CA LYS A 244 13.56 -20.29 -6.48
C LYS A 244 14.68 -19.53 -5.75
N GLN A 245 14.35 -18.74 -4.73
CA GLN A 245 15.35 -17.97 -3.97
C GLN A 245 16.36 -18.87 -3.23
N ILE A 246 15.94 -20.03 -2.71
CA ILE A 246 16.84 -21.02 -2.11
C ILE A 246 17.78 -21.65 -3.16
N HIS A 247 17.30 -21.89 -4.38
CA HIS A 247 18.16 -22.34 -5.48
C HIS A 247 19.23 -21.29 -5.87
N GLY A 248 18.99 -20.00 -5.55
CA GLY A 248 19.91 -18.89 -5.78
C GLY A 248 20.89 -18.62 -4.63
N PHE A 249 20.41 -18.24 -3.43
CA PHE A 249 21.25 -17.85 -2.29
C PHE A 249 21.37 -18.91 -1.19
N GLY A 250 20.55 -19.97 -1.23
CA GLY A 250 20.54 -21.01 -0.18
C GLY A 250 21.81 -21.86 -0.14
N GLY A 251 22.53 -21.89 -1.27
CA GLY A 251 23.63 -22.80 -1.51
C GLY A 251 23.17 -24.25 -1.64
N LEU A 252 24.08 -25.09 -2.09
CA LEU A 252 23.90 -26.55 -2.13
C LEU A 252 25.07 -27.14 -1.34
N THR A 253 24.84 -27.94 -0.30
CA THR A 253 25.98 -28.65 0.31
C THR A 253 26.58 -29.53 -0.77
N MET A 254 27.91 -29.56 -0.89
CA MET A 254 28.57 -30.64 -1.62
C MET A 254 28.15 -31.98 -1.00
N ARG A 255 27.84 -32.96 -1.85
CA ARG A 255 27.45 -34.32 -1.46
C ARG A 255 28.32 -35.33 -2.19
N TYR A 256 28.55 -36.49 -1.58
CA TYR A 256 28.98 -37.65 -2.33
C TYR A 256 27.80 -38.23 -3.11
N THR A 257 28.06 -38.69 -4.33
CA THR A 257 27.12 -39.41 -5.19
C THR A 257 26.75 -40.76 -4.56
N LEU A 258 25.58 -41.32 -4.92
CA LEU A 258 25.04 -42.52 -4.27
C LEU A 258 25.82 -43.83 -4.55
N ASP A 259 26.80 -43.80 -5.45
CA ASP A 259 27.79 -44.86 -5.66
C ASP A 259 28.95 -44.83 -4.64
N HIS A 260 29.12 -43.72 -3.91
CA HIS A 260 30.24 -43.48 -3.00
C HIS A 260 29.79 -43.50 -1.52
N ASP A 261 29.71 -44.72 -0.96
CA ASP A 261 29.30 -45.02 0.42
C ASP A 261 27.98 -44.32 0.86
N PRO A 262 26.84 -44.65 0.23
CA PRO A 262 25.54 -44.14 0.65
C PRO A 262 25.15 -44.68 2.03
N VAL A 263 24.39 -43.88 2.78
CA VAL A 263 23.80 -44.31 4.06
C VAL A 263 22.60 -45.20 3.75
N CYS A 264 22.74 -46.50 4.00
CA CYS A 264 21.67 -47.49 3.87
C CYS A 264 20.83 -47.54 5.15
N ILE A 265 19.55 -47.16 5.07
CA ILE A 265 18.57 -47.29 6.16
C ILE A 265 17.60 -48.42 5.80
N GLU A 266 17.55 -49.47 6.62
CA GLU A 266 16.63 -50.61 6.45
C GLU A 266 15.15 -50.20 6.50
N ARG A 267 14.30 -50.91 5.74
CA ARG A 267 12.85 -50.66 5.63
C ARG A 267 12.04 -51.96 5.85
N ASP A 268 10.79 -51.82 6.29
CA ASP A 268 9.85 -52.96 6.28
C ASP A 268 9.55 -53.32 4.80
N PRO A 269 9.73 -54.58 4.37
CA PRO A 269 9.45 -55.00 3.00
C PRO A 269 8.03 -54.69 2.49
N LYS A 270 7.07 -54.51 3.39
CA LYS A 270 5.69 -54.10 3.05
C LYS A 270 5.58 -52.68 2.50
N GLU A 271 6.60 -51.84 2.70
CA GLU A 271 6.60 -50.45 2.24
C GLU A 271 7.12 -50.29 0.80
N GLY A 272 7.50 -51.38 0.11
CA GLY A 272 7.82 -51.36 -1.33
C GLY A 272 9.04 -50.51 -1.71
N TRP A 273 10.03 -50.38 -0.83
CA TRP A 273 11.27 -49.67 -1.12
C TRP A 273 12.21 -50.55 -1.95
N PRO A 274 12.92 -50.00 -2.97
CA PRO A 274 13.90 -50.75 -3.75
C PRO A 274 14.93 -51.44 -2.84
N GLY A 275 15.05 -52.77 -2.96
CA GLY A 275 15.95 -53.57 -2.12
C GLY A 275 15.64 -53.58 -0.61
N ASN A 276 14.45 -53.08 -0.19
CA ASN A 276 14.08 -52.84 1.21
C ASN A 276 15.01 -51.87 1.96
N VAL A 277 15.65 -50.94 1.24
CA VAL A 277 16.59 -49.95 1.79
C VAL A 277 16.23 -48.55 1.27
N ALA A 278 16.38 -47.52 2.11
CA ALA A 278 16.50 -46.14 1.66
C ALA A 278 17.97 -45.75 1.61
N LEU A 279 18.37 -45.11 0.52
CA LEU A 279 19.71 -44.59 0.31
C LEU A 279 19.72 -43.08 0.57
N ILE A 280 20.65 -42.61 1.41
CA ILE A 280 20.85 -41.18 1.68
C ILE A 280 22.30 -40.82 1.38
N ASP A 281 22.50 -39.78 0.57
CA ASP A 281 23.79 -39.22 0.18
C ASP A 281 24.61 -38.77 1.42
N ARG A 282 25.95 -38.92 1.40
CA ARG A 282 26.78 -38.46 2.53
C ARG A 282 27.25 -37.02 2.37
N THR A 283 27.44 -36.33 3.50
CA THR A 283 28.21 -35.09 3.57
C THR A 283 29.71 -35.45 3.46
N PRO A 284 30.47 -34.88 2.51
CA PRO A 284 31.92 -35.01 2.50
C PRO A 284 32.52 -34.40 3.77
N VAL A 285 33.56 -35.03 4.29
CA VAL A 285 34.44 -34.40 5.28
C VAL A 285 35.35 -33.43 4.52
N ASP A 286 35.48 -32.19 4.98
CA ASP A 286 36.41 -31.21 4.39
C ASP A 286 37.85 -31.76 4.41
N PRO A 287 38.45 -32.08 3.25
CA PRO A 287 39.78 -32.69 3.18
C PRO A 287 40.90 -31.68 3.42
N THR A 288 40.58 -30.38 3.50
CA THR A 288 41.54 -29.29 3.64
C THR A 288 41.66 -28.75 5.07
N ARG A 289 40.91 -29.33 6.03
CA ARG A 289 40.95 -28.94 7.44
C ARG A 289 41.94 -29.79 8.24
N ASP A 290 42.84 -29.14 8.98
CA ASP A 290 43.71 -29.81 9.94
C ASP A 290 42.93 -30.22 11.19
N GLY A 291 42.90 -31.52 11.48
CA GLY A 291 42.30 -32.06 12.70
C GLY A 291 40.77 -32.07 12.69
N TYR A 292 40.21 -33.21 12.27
CA TYR A 292 38.77 -33.47 12.42
C TYR A 292 38.46 -33.86 13.87
N ASP A 293 37.67 -33.02 14.55
CA ASP A 293 37.31 -33.17 15.97
C ASP A 293 35.88 -33.72 16.19
N GLY A 294 35.21 -34.17 15.11
CA GLY A 294 33.79 -34.55 15.13
C GLY A 294 32.81 -33.40 14.88
N ARG A 295 33.27 -32.16 14.67
CA ARG A 295 32.42 -31.03 14.23
C ARG A 295 32.42 -30.94 12.69
N PRO A 296 31.25 -30.85 12.03
CA PRO A 296 31.17 -30.85 10.58
C PRO A 296 31.60 -29.49 9.99
N THR A 297 32.49 -29.53 9.01
CA THR A 297 32.85 -28.38 8.17
C THR A 297 32.26 -28.63 6.79
N MET A 298 31.08 -28.07 6.52
CA MET A 298 30.38 -28.25 5.24
C MET A 298 30.96 -27.35 4.15
N ILE A 299 31.13 -27.92 2.95
CA ILE A 299 31.48 -27.18 1.74
C ILE A 299 30.22 -26.90 0.92
N ASN A 300 30.16 -25.72 0.32
CA ASN A 300 29.09 -25.24 -0.53
C ASN A 300 29.45 -25.44 -2.01
N GLN A 301 28.66 -26.21 -2.75
CA GLN A 301 28.91 -26.59 -4.14
C GLN A 301 28.64 -25.45 -5.15
N ARG A 302 27.75 -24.52 -4.82
CA ARG A 302 27.36 -23.39 -5.67
C ARG A 302 27.47 -22.08 -4.90
N VAL A 303 27.36 -20.94 -5.58
CA VAL A 303 27.44 -19.61 -4.94
C VAL A 303 26.36 -19.42 -3.85
N THR A 304 26.64 -18.54 -2.88
CA THR A 304 25.66 -18.07 -1.87
C THR A 304 25.48 -16.55 -1.87
N ALA A 305 26.42 -15.79 -2.47
CA ALA A 305 26.19 -14.40 -2.82
C ALA A 305 24.95 -14.28 -3.71
N TRP A 306 24.13 -13.25 -3.49
CA TRP A 306 22.81 -13.12 -4.11
C TRP A 306 22.93 -12.59 -5.55
N ILE A 307 23.27 -13.48 -6.49
CA ILE A 307 23.61 -13.17 -7.89
C ILE A 307 22.69 -13.81 -8.95
N MET A 308 21.52 -14.30 -8.51
CA MET A 308 20.54 -15.05 -9.32
C MET A 308 21.14 -16.24 -10.10
N ALA A 309 22.02 -17.02 -9.47
CA ALA A 309 22.69 -18.15 -10.11
C ALA A 309 21.75 -19.31 -10.50
N GLU A 310 20.54 -19.36 -9.96
CA GLU A 310 19.47 -20.23 -10.44
C GLU A 310 18.95 -19.81 -11.83
N THR A 311 19.12 -18.53 -12.18
CA THR A 311 18.73 -17.99 -13.49
C THR A 311 19.92 -17.96 -14.46
N TYR A 312 21.08 -17.45 -14.02
CA TYR A 312 22.26 -17.20 -14.88
C TYR A 312 23.35 -18.29 -14.85
N GLY A 313 23.22 -19.29 -13.98
CA GLY A 313 24.26 -20.31 -13.76
C GLY A 313 25.38 -19.84 -12.82
N THR A 314 26.40 -20.69 -12.70
CA THR A 314 27.53 -20.60 -11.74
C THR A 314 28.91 -20.67 -12.40
N ASN A 315 28.98 -20.89 -13.71
CA ASN A 315 30.21 -20.88 -14.50
C ASN A 315 29.91 -20.47 -15.95
N GLU A 316 30.95 -20.14 -16.71
CA GLU A 316 30.81 -19.62 -18.08
C GLU A 316 30.19 -20.64 -19.05
N ALA A 317 30.44 -21.94 -18.88
CA ALA A 317 29.86 -22.98 -19.73
C ALA A 317 28.36 -23.21 -19.47
N GLU A 318 27.90 -23.04 -18.22
CA GLU A 318 26.47 -22.94 -17.91
C GLU A 318 25.85 -21.68 -18.54
N LEU A 319 26.47 -20.50 -18.36
CA LEU A 319 25.93 -19.24 -18.91
C LEU A 319 25.89 -19.23 -20.45
N ALA A 320 26.91 -19.77 -21.13
CA ALA A 320 26.99 -19.78 -22.58
C ALA A 320 25.86 -20.57 -23.25
N ARG A 321 25.27 -21.55 -22.55
CA ARG A 321 24.07 -22.29 -22.99
C ARG A 321 22.76 -21.50 -22.79
N LEU A 322 22.79 -20.40 -22.04
CA LEU A 322 21.63 -19.63 -21.60
C LEU A 322 21.50 -18.25 -22.28
N ARG A 323 22.55 -17.77 -22.96
CA ARG A 323 22.55 -16.48 -23.69
C ARG A 323 22.22 -16.67 -25.16
N SER A 324 21.60 -15.65 -25.76
CA SER A 324 21.45 -15.55 -27.23
C SER A 324 22.67 -14.94 -27.92
N TYR A 325 23.51 -14.21 -27.17
CA TYR A 325 24.59 -13.35 -27.68
C TYR A 325 24.14 -12.30 -28.71
N VAL A 326 22.88 -11.87 -28.58
CA VAL A 326 22.30 -10.75 -29.34
C VAL A 326 21.62 -9.79 -28.35
N ASP A 327 21.97 -8.51 -28.43
CA ASP A 327 21.38 -7.40 -27.68
C ASP A 327 21.42 -7.57 -26.14
N GLY A 328 22.36 -8.35 -25.63
CA GLY A 328 22.53 -8.68 -24.22
C GLY A 328 21.53 -9.69 -23.69
N LYS A 329 20.80 -10.41 -24.56
CA LYS A 329 19.62 -11.19 -24.17
C LYS A 329 19.93 -12.64 -23.75
N MET A 330 19.06 -13.16 -22.89
CA MET A 330 18.94 -14.57 -22.53
C MET A 330 18.07 -15.30 -23.56
N LEU A 331 18.37 -16.58 -23.78
CA LEU A 331 17.77 -17.40 -24.83
C LEU A 331 16.32 -17.79 -24.52
N LEU A 332 15.47 -17.77 -25.56
CA LEU A 332 14.09 -18.27 -25.56
C LEU A 332 13.91 -19.20 -26.78
N GLY A 333 12.99 -20.16 -26.67
CA GLY A 333 12.61 -21.03 -27.78
C GLY A 333 11.73 -20.34 -28.82
N GLU A 334 11.57 -20.96 -29.99
CA GLU A 334 10.62 -20.50 -31.03
C GLU A 334 9.15 -20.54 -30.55
N ASP A 335 8.86 -21.40 -29.56
CA ASP A 335 7.59 -21.48 -28.84
C ASP A 335 7.38 -20.33 -27.83
N GLY A 336 8.37 -19.45 -27.65
CA GLY A 336 8.36 -18.38 -26.65
C GLY A 336 8.49 -18.86 -25.20
N LEU A 337 8.77 -20.16 -24.99
CA LEU A 337 9.10 -20.74 -23.69
C LEU A 337 10.62 -20.65 -23.46
N LEU A 338 11.08 -21.19 -22.34
CA LEU A 338 12.50 -21.51 -22.16
C LEU A 338 12.87 -22.69 -23.09
N PRO A 339 14.12 -22.81 -23.57
CA PRO A 339 14.58 -24.03 -24.22
C PRO A 339 14.49 -25.25 -23.29
N GLU A 340 14.39 -26.45 -23.84
CA GLU A 340 14.48 -27.69 -23.07
C GLU A 340 15.96 -28.02 -22.76
N ASP A 341 16.25 -28.65 -21.61
CA ASP A 341 17.61 -29.07 -21.29
C ASP A 341 17.95 -30.41 -21.98
N PRO A 342 18.89 -30.45 -22.95
CA PRO A 342 19.29 -31.70 -23.62
C PRO A 342 19.92 -32.76 -22.68
N THR A 343 20.22 -32.41 -21.43
CA THR A 343 20.65 -33.38 -20.40
C THR A 343 19.49 -33.94 -19.56
N ARG A 344 18.31 -33.31 -19.61
CA ARG A 344 17.18 -33.48 -18.68
C ARG A 344 15.85 -33.19 -19.40
N LEU A 345 15.42 -34.16 -20.22
CA LEU A 345 14.19 -34.07 -21.00
C LEU A 345 12.97 -33.74 -20.12
N GLY A 346 12.05 -32.94 -20.66
CA GLY A 346 10.85 -32.47 -19.98
C GLY A 346 11.06 -31.36 -18.93
N ALA A 347 12.31 -30.94 -18.70
CA ALA A 347 12.66 -29.80 -17.85
C ALA A 347 13.30 -28.66 -18.68
N ASP A 348 13.12 -27.43 -18.21
CA ASP A 348 13.66 -26.25 -18.91
C ASP A 348 15.17 -26.06 -18.64
N LEU A 349 15.85 -25.52 -19.64
CA LEU A 349 17.25 -25.11 -19.59
C LEU A 349 17.36 -23.79 -18.82
N THR A 350 17.89 -23.87 -17.60
CA THR A 350 18.09 -22.74 -16.70
C THR A 350 19.42 -22.86 -15.95
N GLY A 351 19.81 -21.82 -15.21
CA GLY A 351 20.95 -21.89 -14.29
C GLY A 351 20.83 -22.99 -13.23
N PHE A 352 19.62 -23.44 -12.85
CA PHE A 352 19.39 -24.56 -11.93
C PHE A 352 18.01 -25.21 -12.13
N ASN A 353 17.98 -26.44 -12.66
CA ASN A 353 16.77 -27.24 -12.87
C ASN A 353 16.70 -28.54 -12.05
N ASN A 354 17.43 -28.63 -10.93
CA ASN A 354 17.23 -29.72 -9.96
C ASN A 354 15.84 -29.60 -9.31
N ASN A 355 15.11 -30.72 -9.18
CA ASN A 355 13.78 -30.78 -8.57
C ASN A 355 12.77 -29.76 -9.15
N TYR A 356 12.82 -29.59 -10.48
CA TYR A 356 12.01 -28.65 -11.23
C TYR A 356 10.50 -28.95 -11.18
N HIS A 357 9.66 -27.92 -11.35
CA HIS A 357 8.20 -28.03 -11.40
C HIS A 357 7.54 -26.84 -12.12
N VAL A 358 6.25 -26.95 -12.46
CA VAL A 358 5.55 -25.94 -13.32
C VAL A 358 5.63 -24.49 -12.81
N PHE A 359 5.56 -24.27 -11.49
CA PHE A 359 5.72 -22.92 -10.94
C PHE A 359 7.17 -22.39 -10.96
N LEU A 360 8.19 -23.27 -10.95
CA LEU A 360 9.57 -22.85 -11.21
C LEU A 360 9.71 -22.45 -12.68
N SER A 361 9.23 -23.26 -13.62
CA SER A 361 9.21 -22.93 -15.05
C SER A 361 8.66 -21.52 -15.29
N LEU A 362 7.48 -21.20 -14.74
CA LEU A 362 6.92 -19.84 -14.76
C LEU A 362 7.85 -18.77 -14.16
N LEU A 363 8.46 -19.00 -13.00
CA LEU A 363 9.30 -18.00 -12.32
C LEU A 363 10.69 -17.81 -12.96
N HIS A 364 11.24 -18.85 -13.61
CA HIS A 364 12.46 -18.72 -14.41
C HIS A 364 12.16 -18.04 -15.76
N TRP A 365 11.04 -18.37 -16.41
CA TRP A 365 10.57 -17.72 -17.63
C TRP A 365 10.29 -16.23 -17.41
N LEU A 366 9.63 -15.86 -16.31
CA LEU A 366 9.44 -14.46 -15.89
C LEU A 366 10.78 -13.75 -15.67
N ALA A 367 11.74 -14.38 -14.98
CA ALA A 367 13.06 -13.80 -14.75
C ALA A 367 13.88 -13.60 -16.04
N VAL A 368 13.78 -14.51 -17.00
CA VAL A 368 14.41 -14.42 -18.33
C VAL A 368 13.73 -13.35 -19.20
N LYS A 369 12.39 -13.30 -19.21
CA LYS A 369 11.66 -12.24 -19.93
C LYS A 369 11.92 -10.85 -19.34
N GLU A 370 12.02 -10.72 -18.02
CA GLU A 370 12.35 -9.46 -17.37
C GLU A 370 13.79 -9.02 -17.71
N HIS A 371 14.76 -9.93 -17.69
CA HIS A 371 16.12 -9.65 -18.17
C HIS A 371 16.11 -9.11 -19.61
N ASN A 372 15.39 -9.78 -20.52
CA ASN A 372 15.31 -9.37 -21.92
C ASN A 372 14.60 -8.02 -22.09
N ALA A 373 13.58 -7.73 -21.29
CA ALA A 373 12.90 -6.43 -21.27
C ALA A 373 13.80 -5.29 -20.74
N ILE A 374 14.65 -5.57 -19.75
CA ILE A 374 15.66 -4.62 -19.25
C ILE A 374 16.75 -4.40 -20.30
N ALA A 375 17.20 -5.43 -21.01
CA ALA A 375 18.17 -5.30 -22.10
C ALA A 375 17.61 -4.46 -23.27
N ASP A 376 16.35 -4.72 -23.68
CA ASP A 376 15.60 -3.92 -24.66
C ASP A 376 15.30 -2.48 -24.20
N TYR A 377 15.34 -2.22 -22.90
CA TYR A 377 15.24 -0.89 -22.31
C TYR A 377 16.58 -0.15 -22.38
N LEU A 378 17.64 -0.75 -21.83
CA LEU A 378 18.99 -0.17 -21.82
C LEU A 378 19.48 0.17 -23.23
N LYS A 379 19.26 -0.72 -24.22
CA LYS A 379 19.67 -0.50 -25.62
C LYS A 379 19.01 0.74 -26.28
N ARG A 380 17.92 1.28 -25.72
CA ARG A 380 17.29 2.54 -26.23
C ARG A 380 18.04 3.79 -25.77
N PHE A 381 18.61 3.76 -24.57
CA PHE A 381 19.40 4.85 -24.00
C PHE A 381 20.87 4.74 -24.41
N HIS A 382 21.36 3.50 -24.57
CA HIS A 382 22.72 3.17 -24.98
C HIS A 382 22.76 2.25 -26.21
N PRO A 383 22.43 2.75 -27.42
CA PRO A 383 22.60 1.99 -28.67
C PRO A 383 24.07 1.63 -28.99
N GLU A 384 25.02 2.27 -28.32
CA GLU A 384 26.47 2.05 -28.47
C GLU A 384 27.04 0.90 -27.61
N TRP A 385 26.30 0.39 -26.62
CA TRP A 385 26.79 -0.69 -25.76
C TRP A 385 26.82 -2.04 -26.48
N THR A 386 27.83 -2.84 -26.16
CA THR A 386 27.98 -4.22 -26.65
C THR A 386 27.01 -5.18 -25.97
N ASP A 387 26.86 -6.38 -26.56
CA ASP A 387 26.09 -7.50 -25.97
C ASP A 387 26.51 -7.80 -24.52
N GLU A 388 27.80 -7.73 -24.21
CA GLU A 388 28.31 -8.01 -22.86
C GLU A 388 27.95 -6.89 -21.87
N GLU A 389 28.05 -5.62 -22.27
CA GLU A 389 27.71 -4.48 -21.42
C GLU A 389 26.20 -4.45 -21.13
N LEU A 390 25.36 -4.65 -22.16
CA LEU A 390 23.91 -4.80 -22.03
C LEU A 390 23.55 -5.98 -21.12
N PHE A 391 24.16 -7.17 -21.33
CA PHE A 391 23.91 -8.36 -20.53
C PHE A 391 24.25 -8.15 -19.06
N GLN A 392 25.45 -7.64 -18.74
CA GLN A 392 25.88 -7.49 -17.34
C GLN A 392 25.06 -6.43 -16.60
N GLN A 393 24.68 -5.32 -17.25
CA GLN A 393 23.80 -4.32 -16.65
C GLN A 393 22.37 -4.83 -16.48
N ALA A 394 21.78 -5.49 -17.50
CA ALA A 394 20.46 -6.11 -17.36
C ALA A 394 20.42 -7.20 -16.27
N ARG A 395 21.52 -7.95 -16.12
CA ARG A 395 21.71 -8.91 -15.03
C ARG A 395 21.77 -8.24 -13.66
N LEU A 396 22.55 -7.17 -13.49
CA LEU A 396 22.65 -6.39 -12.25
C LEU A 396 21.29 -5.81 -11.81
N ILE A 397 20.53 -5.24 -12.76
CA ILE A 397 19.21 -4.64 -12.51
C ILE A 397 18.20 -5.71 -12.06
N ASN A 398 18.13 -6.84 -12.78
CA ASN A 398 17.24 -7.95 -12.44
C ASN A 398 17.60 -8.58 -11.07
N ILE A 399 18.90 -8.69 -10.75
CA ILE A 399 19.37 -9.08 -9.41
C ILE A 399 18.86 -8.10 -8.33
N GLY A 400 18.84 -6.79 -8.62
CA GLY A 400 18.25 -5.75 -7.78
C GLY A 400 16.73 -5.87 -7.61
N GLU A 401 15.98 -6.11 -8.69
CA GLU A 401 14.54 -6.33 -8.64
C GLU A 401 14.15 -7.63 -7.92
N ASN A 402 14.84 -8.74 -8.18
CA ASN A 402 14.64 -10.00 -7.47
C ASN A 402 14.90 -9.86 -5.95
N ALA A 403 15.81 -8.96 -5.54
CA ALA A 403 16.00 -8.60 -4.14
C ALA A 403 14.86 -7.68 -3.61
N LEU A 404 14.39 -6.72 -4.41
CA LEU A 404 13.25 -5.86 -4.08
C LEU A 404 11.97 -6.68 -3.88
N PHE A 405 11.73 -7.69 -4.71
CA PHE A 405 10.55 -8.56 -4.59
C PHE A 405 10.63 -9.47 -3.36
N HIS A 406 11.84 -9.88 -2.95
CA HIS A 406 12.03 -10.75 -1.79
C HIS A 406 11.95 -10.02 -0.44
N THR A 407 12.60 -8.86 -0.30
CA THR A 407 12.74 -8.18 0.99
C THR A 407 11.45 -7.47 1.42
N PRO A 408 11.05 -6.28 0.89
CA PRO A 408 9.80 -5.64 1.32
C PRO A 408 8.53 -6.45 0.98
N TYR A 409 8.39 -7.00 -0.23
CA TYR A 409 7.14 -7.63 -0.66
C TYR A 409 6.97 -9.06 -0.11
N TRP A 410 7.79 -10.04 -0.51
CA TRP A 410 7.62 -11.44 -0.10
C TRP A 410 7.76 -11.62 1.42
N THR A 411 8.75 -10.98 2.05
CA THR A 411 8.92 -11.08 3.51
C THR A 411 7.85 -10.27 4.25
N GLY A 412 7.35 -9.16 3.69
CA GLY A 412 6.20 -8.42 4.24
C GLY A 412 4.89 -9.23 4.23
N ASP A 413 4.65 -10.02 3.18
CA ASP A 413 3.48 -10.90 3.07
C ASP A 413 3.60 -12.19 3.90
N LEU A 414 4.83 -12.67 4.13
CA LEU A 414 5.15 -13.72 5.10
C LEU A 414 4.94 -13.26 6.55
N LEU A 415 5.30 -12.00 6.83
CA LEU A 415 5.32 -11.35 8.14
C LEU A 415 4.34 -10.15 8.17
N GLN A 416 3.06 -10.43 7.93
CA GLN A 416 1.92 -9.49 8.00
C GLN A 416 1.68 -8.87 9.40
N HIS A 417 2.65 -8.89 10.30
CA HIS A 417 2.60 -8.11 11.52
C HIS A 417 3.10 -6.68 11.25
N PRO A 418 2.37 -5.62 11.61
CA PRO A 418 2.69 -4.23 11.26
C PRO A 418 4.02 -3.71 11.83
N VAL A 419 4.61 -4.38 12.81
CA VAL A 419 5.96 -4.05 13.30
C VAL A 419 7.03 -4.72 12.44
N LEU A 420 6.76 -5.94 11.96
CA LEU A 420 7.66 -6.69 11.08
C LEU A 420 7.62 -6.15 9.64
N GLY A 421 6.44 -5.87 9.09
CA GLY A 421 6.31 -5.16 7.81
C GLY A 421 6.97 -3.79 7.83
N ALA A 422 6.82 -3.01 8.90
CA ALA A 422 7.52 -1.74 9.08
C ALA A 422 9.04 -1.90 9.29
N ALA A 423 9.51 -3.06 9.76
CA ALA A 423 10.93 -3.39 9.80
C ALA A 423 11.46 -3.72 8.40
N MET A 424 10.75 -4.54 7.61
CA MET A 424 11.14 -4.87 6.23
C MET A 424 11.12 -3.66 5.29
N ASP A 425 10.14 -2.75 5.44
CA ASP A 425 10.13 -1.45 4.77
C ASP A 425 11.33 -0.58 5.20
N ALA A 426 11.76 -0.63 6.47
CA ALA A 426 12.91 0.11 6.98
C ALA A 426 14.25 -0.52 6.56
N ASP A 427 14.34 -1.84 6.43
CA ASP A 427 15.52 -2.54 5.94
C ASP A 427 15.81 -2.18 4.47
N TRP A 428 14.77 -1.98 3.64
CA TRP A 428 14.97 -1.48 2.28
C TRP A 428 15.09 0.05 2.19
N TRP A 429 14.14 0.80 2.76
CA TRP A 429 14.00 2.26 2.56
C TRP A 429 14.51 3.14 3.70
N GLY A 430 14.82 2.56 4.86
CA GLY A 430 15.08 3.28 6.11
C GLY A 430 13.85 3.95 6.69
N LEU A 431 13.94 4.44 7.93
CA LEU A 431 12.88 5.28 8.54
C LEU A 431 12.63 6.61 7.79
N LEU A 432 13.49 6.98 6.83
CA LEU A 432 13.20 8.04 5.86
C LEU A 432 11.99 7.73 4.97
N GLY A 433 11.81 6.45 4.59
CA GLY A 433 10.81 5.97 3.65
C GLY A 433 11.16 6.23 2.18
N PRO A 434 10.54 5.48 1.24
CA PRO A 434 10.97 5.36 -0.15
C PRO A 434 11.17 6.70 -0.84
N ARG A 435 10.09 7.50 -0.94
CA ARG A 435 10.08 8.75 -1.69
C ARG A 435 11.14 9.76 -1.20
N LYS A 436 11.55 9.72 0.07
CA LYS A 436 12.60 10.59 0.62
C LYS A 436 14.01 10.05 0.36
N LYS A 437 14.23 8.76 0.58
CA LYS A 437 15.53 8.11 0.30
C LYS A 437 15.92 8.31 -1.16
N LEU A 438 15.00 8.03 -2.08
CA LEU A 438 15.23 8.10 -3.52
C LEU A 438 15.49 9.53 -4.00
N PHE A 439 14.73 10.51 -3.47
CA PHE A 439 15.02 11.93 -3.69
C PHE A 439 16.43 12.32 -3.21
N LEU A 440 16.84 11.86 -2.01
CA LEU A 440 18.18 12.12 -1.49
C LEU A 440 19.27 11.42 -2.32
N MET A 441 19.06 10.22 -2.83
CA MET A 441 20.00 9.53 -3.73
C MET A 441 20.22 10.33 -5.03
N ARG A 442 19.15 10.79 -5.69
CA ARG A 442 19.27 11.66 -6.87
C ARG A 442 19.91 13.02 -6.55
N PHE A 443 19.63 13.58 -5.38
CA PHE A 443 20.22 14.84 -4.94
C PHE A 443 21.73 14.70 -4.63
N ILE A 444 22.16 13.58 -4.05
CA ILE A 444 23.58 13.26 -3.83
C ILE A 444 24.31 13.05 -5.17
N TYR A 445 23.72 12.31 -6.11
CA TYR A 445 24.27 12.12 -7.46
C TYR A 445 24.53 13.45 -8.18
N ARG A 446 23.54 14.35 -8.19
CA ARG A 446 23.63 15.68 -8.79
C ARG A 446 24.55 16.64 -8.03
N HIS A 447 24.73 16.45 -6.71
CA HIS A 447 25.56 17.29 -5.85
C HIS A 447 26.47 16.45 -4.93
N PRO A 448 27.61 15.92 -5.43
CA PRO A 448 28.47 14.98 -4.68
C PRO A 448 28.99 15.50 -3.33
N TRP A 449 29.08 16.82 -3.15
CA TRP A 449 29.45 17.43 -1.86
C TRP A 449 28.40 17.18 -0.76
N VAL A 450 27.11 17.06 -1.12
CA VAL A 450 26.03 16.72 -0.20
C VAL A 450 26.14 15.27 0.25
N GLY A 451 26.63 14.37 -0.62
CA GLY A 451 26.94 12.98 -0.25
C GLY A 451 27.93 12.91 0.91
N LYS A 452 28.99 13.72 0.88
CA LYS A 452 29.98 13.80 1.97
C LYS A 452 29.35 14.30 3.27
N LEU A 453 28.45 15.29 3.23
CA LEU A 453 27.72 15.79 4.40
C LEU A 453 26.75 14.76 4.97
N LEU A 454 26.06 13.99 4.12
CA LEU A 454 25.09 12.97 4.51
C LEU A 454 25.70 11.60 4.85
N THR A 455 27.02 11.44 4.78
CA THR A 455 27.74 10.20 5.15
C THR A 455 27.26 9.58 6.47
N PRO A 456 27.09 10.33 7.59
CA PRO A 456 26.62 9.75 8.86
C PRO A 456 25.19 9.21 8.79
N VAL A 457 24.34 9.77 7.93
CA VAL A 457 22.97 9.29 7.70
C VAL A 457 23.00 8.05 6.81
N ARG A 458 23.78 8.06 5.72
CA ARG A 458 23.96 6.90 4.81
C ARG A 458 24.56 5.69 5.52
N HIS A 459 25.43 5.92 6.51
CA HIS A 459 26.03 4.87 7.33
C HIS A 459 25.14 4.42 8.50
N CYS A 460 24.01 5.09 8.74
CA CYS A 460 23.01 4.68 9.73
C CYS A 460 21.94 3.80 9.08
N PHE A 461 22.13 2.47 9.16
CA PHE A 461 21.20 1.45 8.65
C PHE A 461 19.72 1.74 9.00
N VAL A 462 19.42 2.14 10.24
CA VAL A 462 18.04 2.42 10.69
C VAL A 462 17.41 3.63 9.96
N LEU A 463 18.21 4.63 9.58
CA LEU A 463 17.69 5.84 8.90
C LEU A 463 17.65 5.68 7.39
N TRP A 464 18.66 5.04 6.80
CA TRP A 464 18.84 4.94 5.35
C TRP A 464 18.40 3.59 4.75
N GLY A 465 18.28 2.54 5.56
CA GLY A 465 18.16 1.16 5.10
C GLY A 465 19.48 0.58 4.59
N MET A 466 19.42 -0.68 4.21
CA MET A 466 20.52 -1.50 3.72
C MET A 466 21.07 -1.03 2.37
N PHE A 467 20.17 -0.83 1.40
CA PHE A 467 20.54 -0.59 0.01
C PHE A 467 21.09 0.82 -0.21
N GLY A 468 22.17 0.99 -0.96
CA GLY A 468 22.86 2.30 -1.07
C GLY A 468 23.53 2.76 0.24
N GLY A 469 23.62 1.88 1.25
CA GLY A 469 24.13 2.17 2.59
C GLY A 469 25.65 2.02 2.71
N LYS A 470 26.15 1.81 3.93
CA LYS A 470 27.53 1.41 4.18
C LYS A 470 27.68 -0.10 3.94
N TRP A 471 28.70 -0.49 3.17
CA TRP A 471 29.16 -1.87 3.07
C TRP A 471 29.82 -2.31 4.40
N GLU A 472 29.31 -3.38 5.04
CA GLU A 472 29.80 -3.85 6.34
C GLU A 472 29.50 -5.34 6.61
N HIS A 473 30.54 -6.06 7.07
CA HIS A 473 30.49 -7.49 7.41
C HIS A 473 30.09 -7.83 8.86
N HIS A 474 30.07 -6.83 9.74
CA HIS A 474 30.04 -7.01 11.20
C HIS A 474 31.21 -7.91 11.70
N ASP A 475 31.01 -8.65 12.79
CA ASP A 475 32.08 -9.29 13.58
C ASP A 475 32.67 -10.59 12.98
N GLY A 476 32.25 -11.00 11.78
CA GLY A 476 32.73 -12.21 11.10
C GLY A 476 32.35 -12.26 9.60
N PRO A 477 33.10 -13.04 8.79
CA PRO A 477 32.90 -13.10 7.34
C PRO A 477 31.49 -13.57 6.93
N HIS A 478 31.09 -13.23 5.70
CA HIS A 478 29.79 -13.61 5.16
C HIS A 478 29.87 -14.88 4.33
N GLN A 479 29.17 -15.90 4.81
CA GLN A 479 28.85 -17.16 4.14
C GLN A 479 27.49 -17.59 4.68
N THR A 480 26.61 -18.14 3.84
CA THR A 480 25.31 -18.64 4.31
C THR A 480 25.52 -19.74 5.35
N PRO A 481 25.01 -19.59 6.59
CA PRO A 481 25.34 -20.50 7.67
C PRO A 481 24.46 -21.76 7.70
N SER A 482 24.95 -22.82 8.35
CA SER A 482 24.19 -24.08 8.51
C SER A 482 22.78 -23.89 9.08
N ALA A 483 22.66 -23.08 10.14
CA ALA A 483 21.40 -22.77 10.83
C ALA A 483 20.38 -21.99 9.98
N PHE A 484 20.82 -21.16 9.03
CA PHE A 484 19.93 -20.45 8.12
C PHE A 484 19.08 -21.44 7.29
N ARG A 485 19.69 -22.54 6.84
CA ARG A 485 18.99 -23.55 6.03
C ARG A 485 18.01 -24.38 6.86
N LEU A 486 18.27 -24.57 8.16
CA LEU A 486 17.29 -25.17 9.08
C LEU A 486 16.00 -24.34 9.14
N ALA A 487 16.11 -23.01 9.23
CA ALA A 487 14.97 -22.10 9.23
C ALA A 487 14.16 -22.07 7.91
N TYR A 488 14.69 -22.65 6.82
CA TYR A 488 14.03 -22.73 5.50
C TYR A 488 13.55 -24.16 5.14
N ARG A 489 14.19 -25.24 5.63
CA ARG A 489 13.72 -26.64 5.41
C ARG A 489 12.28 -26.84 5.86
N VAL A 490 11.90 -26.22 6.97
CA VAL A 490 10.52 -26.26 7.50
C VAL A 490 9.47 -25.69 6.54
N LEU A 491 9.87 -24.99 5.46
CA LEU A 491 8.96 -24.47 4.43
C LEU A 491 8.54 -25.53 3.38
N HIS A 492 9.11 -26.75 3.40
CA HIS A 492 8.61 -27.86 2.56
C HIS A 492 7.12 -28.18 2.83
N THR A 493 6.61 -27.85 4.03
CA THR A 493 5.19 -27.93 4.40
C THR A 493 4.27 -26.99 3.62
N MET A 494 4.81 -25.98 2.92
CA MET A 494 4.01 -25.01 2.15
C MET A 494 3.37 -25.61 0.89
N TRP A 495 3.77 -26.80 0.47
CA TRP A 495 3.16 -27.45 -0.70
C TRP A 495 1.87 -28.21 -0.34
N PRO A 496 0.82 -28.16 -1.18
CA PRO A 496 -0.34 -29.04 -1.08
C PRO A 496 -0.04 -30.40 -1.75
N ASP A 497 -0.75 -31.47 -1.38
CA ASP A 497 -0.59 -32.79 -2.04
C ASP A 497 -1.27 -32.86 -3.41
N PHE A 498 -2.34 -32.08 -3.61
CA PHE A 498 -3.08 -31.93 -4.86
C PHE A 498 -3.28 -30.47 -5.19
N ILE A 499 -3.27 -30.13 -6.48
CA ILE A 499 -3.49 -28.77 -6.99
C ILE A 499 -4.60 -28.79 -8.02
N ASP A 500 -5.60 -27.96 -7.78
CA ASP A 500 -6.73 -27.70 -8.66
C ASP A 500 -6.43 -26.44 -9.50
N PHE A 501 -6.20 -26.62 -10.80
CA PHE A 501 -5.90 -25.54 -11.74
C PHE A 501 -7.18 -24.94 -12.32
N HIS A 502 -7.22 -23.61 -12.41
CA HIS A 502 -8.41 -22.84 -12.80
C HIS A 502 -8.12 -21.93 -14.00
N GLU A 503 -9.15 -21.66 -14.81
CA GLU A 503 -9.10 -20.73 -15.94
C GLU A 503 -8.88 -19.29 -15.45
N ALA A 504 -7.99 -18.56 -16.12
CA ALA A 504 -7.52 -17.25 -15.69
C ALA A 504 -8.67 -16.25 -15.51
N GLY A 505 -8.98 -15.91 -14.26
CA GLY A 505 -10.05 -14.98 -13.93
C GLY A 505 -11.46 -15.57 -13.87
N SER A 506 -11.56 -16.89 -13.71
CA SER A 506 -12.80 -17.67 -13.65
C SER A 506 -12.71 -18.75 -12.57
N ASP A 507 -13.83 -19.12 -11.96
CA ASP A 507 -13.92 -20.27 -11.03
C ASP A 507 -14.00 -21.62 -11.77
N ARG A 508 -13.89 -21.61 -13.12
CA ARG A 508 -13.90 -22.83 -13.93
C ARG A 508 -12.61 -23.64 -13.70
N HIS A 509 -12.78 -24.79 -13.06
CA HIS A 509 -11.76 -25.85 -12.96
C HIS A 509 -11.35 -26.36 -14.35
N LEU A 510 -10.04 -26.53 -14.55
CA LEU A 510 -9.44 -27.08 -15.77
C LEU A 510 -8.93 -28.51 -15.55
N ALA A 511 -8.18 -28.74 -14.46
CA ALA A 511 -7.60 -30.03 -14.12
C ALA A 511 -7.17 -30.08 -12.64
N ARG A 512 -7.22 -31.28 -12.04
CA ARG A 512 -6.57 -31.58 -10.75
C ARG A 512 -5.36 -32.46 -11.02
N PHE A 513 -4.21 -32.11 -10.45
CA PHE A 513 -2.99 -32.92 -10.52
C PHE A 513 -2.42 -33.18 -9.12
N GLY A 514 -1.82 -34.36 -8.91
CA GLY A 514 -1.01 -34.61 -7.72
C GLY A 514 0.30 -33.82 -7.78
N LEU A 515 0.91 -33.55 -6.62
CA LEU A 515 2.17 -32.79 -6.55
C LEU A 515 3.29 -33.42 -7.39
N LEU A 516 3.34 -34.75 -7.51
CA LEU A 516 4.30 -35.51 -8.33
C LEU A 516 3.94 -35.60 -9.83
N ASP A 517 2.83 -34.99 -10.27
CA ASP A 517 2.42 -34.93 -11.68
C ASP A 517 2.81 -33.62 -12.38
N ILE A 518 3.35 -32.66 -11.63
CA ILE A 518 3.74 -31.32 -12.10
C ILE A 518 5.24 -31.03 -11.87
N VAL A 519 6.03 -32.09 -11.65
CA VAL A 519 7.42 -32.10 -11.20
C VAL A 519 8.29 -32.92 -12.18
N HIS A 520 9.57 -32.57 -12.28
CA HIS A 520 10.59 -33.22 -13.14
C HIS A 520 10.16 -33.28 -14.62
N GLU A 521 10.36 -34.41 -15.28
CA GLU A 521 10.11 -34.68 -16.71
C GLU A 521 8.69 -34.31 -17.17
N LYS A 522 7.70 -34.37 -16.27
CA LYS A 522 6.31 -33.99 -16.60
C LYS A 522 6.12 -32.48 -16.75
N THR A 523 7.09 -31.65 -16.36
CA THR A 523 6.91 -30.20 -16.22
C THR A 523 6.52 -29.53 -17.53
N ARG A 524 7.27 -29.75 -18.62
CA ARG A 524 7.04 -29.07 -19.89
C ARG A 524 5.66 -29.38 -20.50
N ASP A 525 5.24 -30.65 -20.48
CA ASP A 525 3.91 -31.09 -20.92
C ASP A 525 2.77 -30.36 -20.20
N LYS A 526 2.88 -30.20 -18.87
CA LYS A 526 1.86 -29.50 -18.07
C LYS A 526 1.87 -27.99 -18.32
N VAL A 527 3.04 -27.39 -18.56
CA VAL A 527 3.15 -25.98 -18.96
C VAL A 527 2.50 -25.73 -20.31
N GLN A 528 2.73 -26.60 -21.30
CA GLN A 528 2.11 -26.50 -22.62
C GLN A 528 0.59 -26.75 -22.59
N PHE A 529 0.12 -27.70 -21.77
CA PHE A 529 -1.31 -27.99 -21.62
C PHE A 529 -2.10 -26.88 -20.89
N LEU A 530 -1.53 -26.29 -19.84
CA LEU A 530 -2.23 -25.29 -19.02
C LEU A 530 -2.03 -23.85 -19.52
N GLY A 531 -0.85 -23.52 -20.03
CA GLY A 531 -0.44 -22.14 -20.33
C GLY A 531 -0.11 -21.32 -19.07
N TYR A 532 0.85 -20.39 -19.19
CA TYR A 532 1.37 -19.63 -18.06
C TYR A 532 0.33 -18.74 -17.35
N GLU A 533 -0.67 -18.19 -18.06
CA GLU A 533 -1.69 -17.34 -17.41
C GLU A 533 -2.58 -18.14 -16.43
N ASN A 534 -2.97 -19.37 -16.77
CA ASN A 534 -3.75 -20.24 -15.89
C ASN A 534 -2.91 -20.78 -14.71
N ILE A 535 -1.63 -21.10 -14.96
CA ILE A 535 -0.68 -21.48 -13.89
C ILE A 535 -0.48 -20.32 -12.93
N ALA A 536 -0.24 -19.10 -13.43
CA ALA A 536 -0.07 -17.90 -12.62
C ALA A 536 -1.35 -17.55 -11.83
N TRP A 537 -2.53 -17.61 -12.46
CA TRP A 537 -3.82 -17.40 -11.78
C TRP A 537 -4.03 -18.39 -10.63
N THR A 538 -3.80 -19.69 -10.89
CA THR A 538 -3.87 -20.74 -9.86
C THR A 538 -2.86 -20.47 -8.73
N MET A 539 -1.65 -20.05 -9.09
CA MET A 539 -0.54 -19.81 -8.16
C MET A 539 -0.80 -18.63 -7.20
N VAL A 540 -1.50 -17.57 -7.65
CA VAL A 540 -1.82 -16.40 -6.81
C VAL A 540 -3.15 -16.51 -6.06
N THR A 541 -4.12 -17.29 -6.55
CA THR A 541 -5.42 -17.48 -5.88
C THR A 541 -5.39 -18.58 -4.80
N THR A 542 -4.57 -19.61 -4.99
CA THR A 542 -4.51 -20.78 -4.10
C THR A 542 -3.62 -20.49 -2.88
N PRO A 543 -4.12 -20.62 -1.63
CA PRO A 543 -3.28 -20.57 -0.44
C PRO A 543 -2.28 -21.73 -0.39
N CYS A 544 -1.08 -21.50 0.14
CA CYS A 544 -0.11 -22.55 0.40
C CYS A 544 -0.43 -23.30 1.72
N GLY A 545 0.29 -24.40 2.00
CA GLY A 545 0.25 -25.06 3.31
C GLY A 545 0.87 -24.19 4.42
N ALA A 546 0.38 -24.34 5.65
CA ALA A 546 0.93 -23.68 6.84
C ALA A 546 2.19 -24.41 7.37
N PRO A 547 3.24 -23.69 7.82
CA PRO A 547 4.45 -24.28 8.39
C PRO A 547 4.27 -24.73 9.84
N THR A 548 3.40 -25.71 10.05
CA THR A 548 3.10 -26.34 11.34
C THR A 548 3.49 -27.81 11.36
N LEU A 549 3.60 -28.39 12.56
CA LEU A 549 3.65 -29.84 12.71
C LEU A 549 2.41 -30.51 12.10
N GLN A 550 2.58 -31.77 11.70
CA GLN A 550 1.56 -32.63 11.08
C GLN A 550 0.94 -32.07 9.79
N ASN A 551 1.75 -31.36 8.98
CA ASN A 551 1.33 -30.75 7.71
C ASN A 551 2.35 -30.87 6.56
N PHE A 552 3.34 -31.76 6.66
CA PHE A 552 4.32 -32.02 5.60
C PHE A 552 3.74 -32.96 4.53
N PRO A 553 3.78 -32.63 3.22
CA PRO A 553 3.14 -33.43 2.16
C PRO A 553 3.46 -34.91 2.19
N ILE A 554 2.44 -35.74 1.98
CA ILE A 554 2.57 -37.20 1.84
C ILE A 554 3.20 -37.52 0.48
N ALA A 555 2.92 -36.72 -0.56
CA ALA A 555 3.63 -36.79 -1.84
C ALA A 555 5.17 -36.65 -1.70
N PHE A 556 5.66 -35.99 -0.64
CA PHE A 556 7.09 -35.85 -0.37
C PHE A 556 7.70 -36.97 0.48
N THR A 557 6.92 -37.95 0.97
CA THR A 557 7.46 -39.10 1.71
C THR A 557 7.92 -40.22 0.78
N GLU A 558 7.53 -40.17 -0.51
CA GLU A 558 7.89 -41.13 -1.56
C GLU A 558 8.42 -40.42 -2.83
N PHE A 559 9.29 -39.45 -2.64
CA PHE A 559 9.82 -38.58 -3.70
C PHE A 559 11.05 -39.21 -4.38
N ASN A 560 11.06 -39.34 -5.71
CA ASN A 560 12.26 -39.76 -6.45
C ASN A 560 13.16 -38.53 -6.72
N ASN A 561 14.44 -38.55 -6.38
CA ASN A 561 15.34 -37.42 -6.67
C ASN A 561 15.63 -37.32 -8.19
N PHE A 562 15.55 -36.12 -8.78
CA PHE A 562 15.80 -35.93 -10.22
C PHE A 562 17.26 -36.16 -10.63
N GLN A 563 18.18 -36.05 -9.67
CA GLN A 563 19.62 -36.19 -9.89
C GLN A 563 20.05 -37.66 -9.99
N ASP A 564 19.49 -38.51 -9.12
CA ASP A 564 20.01 -39.85 -8.83
C ASP A 564 18.95 -40.96 -9.02
N GLY A 565 17.70 -40.60 -9.36
CA GLY A 565 16.55 -41.51 -9.47
C GLY A 565 16.05 -42.11 -8.13
N ALA A 566 16.82 -42.00 -7.06
CA ALA A 566 16.54 -42.68 -5.79
C ALA A 566 15.30 -42.16 -5.05
N LYS A 567 14.40 -43.09 -4.68
CA LYS A 567 13.25 -42.86 -3.81
C LYS A 567 13.71 -42.38 -2.43
N THR A 568 13.09 -41.31 -1.91
CA THR A 568 13.50 -40.56 -0.72
C THR A 568 12.26 -40.09 0.06
N ASP A 569 12.33 -40.18 1.39
CA ASP A 569 11.40 -39.50 2.30
C ASP A 569 12.04 -38.16 2.69
N LEU A 570 11.48 -37.06 2.19
CA LEU A 570 12.06 -35.73 2.43
C LEU A 570 11.93 -35.29 3.89
N ALA A 571 10.91 -35.75 4.63
CA ALA A 571 10.75 -35.43 6.05
C ALA A 571 11.77 -36.20 6.91
N GLU A 572 12.03 -37.46 6.58
CA GLU A 572 13.15 -38.22 7.17
C GLU A 572 14.49 -37.58 6.81
N ARG A 573 14.72 -37.23 5.53
CA ARG A 573 16.00 -36.65 5.09
C ARG A 573 16.27 -35.30 5.75
N ASP A 574 15.27 -34.44 5.95
CA ASP A 574 15.45 -33.18 6.67
C ASP A 574 15.89 -33.37 8.13
N VAL A 575 15.28 -34.31 8.87
CA VAL A 575 15.66 -34.65 10.26
C VAL A 575 17.05 -35.31 10.30
N TYR A 576 17.32 -36.25 9.39
CA TYR A 576 18.64 -36.89 9.29
C TYR A 576 19.73 -35.85 8.99
N ARG A 577 19.46 -34.91 8.09
CA ARG A 577 20.37 -33.81 7.76
C ARG A 577 20.56 -32.83 8.90
N GLU A 578 19.57 -32.62 9.76
CA GLU A 578 19.76 -31.81 10.96
C GLU A 578 20.80 -32.44 11.92
N ARG A 579 20.75 -33.78 12.05
CA ARG A 579 21.71 -34.57 12.84
C ARG A 579 23.11 -34.58 12.22
N THR A 580 23.26 -34.64 10.89
CA THR A 580 24.57 -34.61 10.21
C THR A 580 25.18 -33.23 10.09
N ASP A 581 24.37 -32.18 9.93
CA ASP A 581 24.85 -30.83 9.63
C ASP A 581 25.25 -30.05 10.91
N GLY A 582 25.21 -30.69 12.08
CA GLY A 582 25.74 -30.16 13.35
C GLY A 582 24.90 -29.06 14.00
N THR A 583 23.63 -28.93 13.60
CA THR A 583 22.76 -27.80 13.97
C THR A 583 22.11 -27.92 15.36
N GLY A 584 22.44 -28.94 16.16
CA GLY A 584 22.11 -29.07 17.59
C GLY A 584 20.61 -29.17 17.92
N ASP A 585 20.30 -29.51 19.18
CA ASP A 585 18.91 -29.66 19.63
C ASP A 585 18.19 -28.31 19.80
N TRP A 586 16.86 -28.32 19.77
CA TRP A 586 16.01 -27.13 19.76
C TRP A 586 16.31 -26.12 20.86
N ASN A 587 16.46 -26.59 22.11
CA ASN A 587 16.75 -25.72 23.25
C ASN A 587 18.15 -25.04 23.15
N ASP A 588 19.08 -25.57 22.35
CA ASP A 588 20.37 -24.92 22.06
C ASP A 588 20.23 -23.82 21.00
N VAL A 589 19.35 -24.01 20.00
CA VAL A 589 18.95 -22.95 19.06
C VAL A 589 18.42 -21.75 19.85
N ARG A 590 17.42 -21.98 20.71
CA ARG A 590 16.80 -20.96 21.57
C ARG A 590 17.83 -20.21 22.43
N ALA A 591 18.68 -20.96 23.14
CA ALA A 591 19.72 -20.39 24.00
C ALA A 591 20.70 -19.50 23.20
N SER A 592 21.06 -19.90 21.97
CA SER A 592 21.97 -19.12 21.12
C SER A 592 21.41 -17.77 20.67
N LEU A 593 20.08 -17.65 20.55
CA LEU A 593 19.37 -16.39 20.26
C LEU A 593 19.10 -15.56 21.53
N GLY A 594 19.57 -16.00 22.70
CA GLY A 594 19.25 -15.40 23.99
C GLY A 594 17.75 -15.48 24.31
N GLN A 595 17.12 -16.59 23.95
CA GLN A 595 15.86 -17.04 24.55
C GLN A 595 16.17 -18.03 25.69
N HIS A 596 15.18 -18.25 26.53
CA HIS A 596 15.13 -19.31 27.55
C HIS A 596 15.06 -20.72 26.93
N ARG A 597 15.53 -21.73 27.68
CA ARG A 597 15.29 -23.15 27.39
C ARG A 597 13.91 -23.54 27.90
N LEU A 598 13.10 -24.17 27.05
CA LEU A 598 11.76 -24.66 27.41
C LEU A 598 11.85 -25.83 28.40
N ARG A 599 10.82 -26.00 29.22
CA ARG A 599 10.75 -27.06 30.24
C ARG A 599 9.53 -27.98 30.12
N SER A 600 8.61 -27.69 29.20
CA SER A 600 7.38 -28.46 28.98
C SER A 600 7.14 -28.75 27.51
N PHE A 601 6.73 -29.98 27.18
CA PHE A 601 6.34 -30.32 25.80
C PHE A 601 5.06 -29.62 25.36
N VAL A 602 4.15 -29.28 26.29
CA VAL A 602 2.94 -28.48 25.97
C VAL A 602 3.34 -27.06 25.55
N GLU A 603 4.40 -26.52 26.14
CA GLU A 603 4.97 -25.21 25.82
C GLU A 603 5.73 -25.24 24.47
N ALA A 604 6.47 -26.33 24.19
CA ALA A 604 7.10 -26.58 22.89
C ALA A 604 6.08 -26.85 21.76
N ALA A 605 4.90 -27.37 22.09
CA ALA A 605 3.76 -27.55 21.18
C ALA A 605 2.79 -26.34 21.17
N GLY A 606 3.26 -25.17 21.61
CA GLY A 606 2.54 -23.90 21.49
C GLY A 606 1.25 -23.80 22.32
N GLY A 607 1.10 -24.62 23.37
CA GLY A 607 -0.09 -24.74 24.21
C GLY A 607 -1.00 -25.93 23.86
N ASN A 608 -0.73 -26.69 22.80
CA ASN A 608 -1.53 -27.85 22.43
C ASN A 608 -1.13 -29.08 23.29
N GLU A 609 -1.98 -29.43 24.27
CA GLU A 609 -1.74 -30.56 25.18
C GLU A 609 -1.60 -31.91 24.45
N SER A 610 -2.42 -32.16 23.42
CA SER A 610 -2.40 -33.43 22.67
C SER A 610 -1.12 -33.62 21.85
N LEU A 611 -0.64 -32.53 21.22
CA LEU A 611 0.61 -32.51 20.46
C LEU A 611 1.82 -32.55 21.39
N GLY A 612 1.76 -31.85 22.53
CA GLY A 612 2.78 -31.92 23.59
C GLY A 612 2.91 -33.32 24.18
N ALA A 613 1.80 -34.01 24.43
CA ALA A 613 1.81 -35.41 24.87
C ALA A 613 2.43 -36.34 23.80
N LEU A 614 2.10 -36.14 22.52
CA LEU A 614 2.71 -36.90 21.43
C LEU A 614 4.22 -36.65 21.30
N MET A 615 4.68 -35.40 21.43
CA MET A 615 6.11 -35.07 21.47
C MET A 615 6.81 -35.70 22.68
N ALA A 616 6.18 -35.69 23.85
CA ALA A 616 6.72 -36.33 25.05
C ALA A 616 6.90 -37.86 24.86
N ILE A 617 5.96 -38.52 24.17
CA ILE A 617 6.07 -39.94 23.79
C ILE A 617 7.21 -40.14 22.78
N VAL A 618 7.29 -39.34 21.72
CA VAL A 618 8.29 -39.49 20.64
C VAL A 618 9.73 -39.28 21.15
N PHE A 619 9.96 -38.28 22.01
CA PHE A 619 11.29 -37.97 22.54
C PHE A 619 11.59 -38.60 23.91
N GLY A 620 10.77 -39.57 24.36
CA GLY A 620 11.00 -40.32 25.59
C GLY A 620 11.05 -39.44 26.86
N GLY A 621 10.24 -38.39 26.90
CA GLY A 621 10.16 -37.45 28.02
C GLY A 621 11.31 -36.43 28.14
N ASN A 622 12.30 -36.44 27.24
CA ASN A 622 13.42 -35.49 27.28
C ASN A 622 13.26 -34.34 26.26
N ILE A 623 12.97 -33.13 26.75
CA ILE A 623 12.76 -31.94 25.91
C ILE A 623 14.05 -31.41 25.26
N ASP A 624 15.22 -31.65 25.85
CA ASP A 624 16.51 -31.28 25.26
C ASP A 624 16.96 -32.25 24.14
N ARG A 625 16.10 -33.19 23.72
CA ARG A 625 16.26 -34.03 22.52
C ARG A 625 15.30 -33.67 21.37
N VAL A 626 14.50 -32.62 21.51
CA VAL A 626 13.62 -32.15 20.44
C VAL A 626 14.47 -31.56 19.32
N GLU A 627 14.33 -32.07 18.10
CA GLU A 627 15.01 -31.54 16.90
C GLU A 627 14.55 -30.10 16.63
N GLY A 628 15.44 -29.24 16.13
CA GLY A 628 15.15 -27.84 15.86
C GLY A 628 14.08 -27.63 14.79
N ASN A 629 14.01 -28.47 13.75
CA ASN A 629 12.93 -28.39 12.75
C ASN A 629 11.55 -28.66 13.35
N VAL A 630 11.43 -29.67 14.22
CA VAL A 630 10.22 -30.00 14.98
C VAL A 630 9.88 -28.85 15.93
N GLY A 631 10.88 -28.27 16.60
CA GLY A 631 10.71 -27.13 17.48
C GLY A 631 10.15 -25.89 16.77
N MET A 632 10.73 -25.48 15.63
CA MET A 632 10.26 -24.33 14.84
C MET A 632 8.83 -24.53 14.30
N LEU A 633 8.50 -25.74 13.84
CA LEU A 633 7.16 -26.08 13.36
C LEU A 633 6.14 -26.11 14.51
N GLY A 634 6.56 -26.49 15.72
CA GLY A 634 5.74 -26.59 16.93
C GLY A 634 5.47 -25.28 17.67
N GLU A 635 6.27 -24.22 17.46
CA GLU A 635 6.04 -22.91 18.08
C GLU A 635 4.66 -22.35 17.71
N THR A 636 3.97 -21.77 18.71
CA THR A 636 2.88 -20.82 18.46
C THR A 636 3.39 -19.72 17.54
N LYS A 637 2.63 -19.41 16.49
CA LYS A 637 2.99 -18.38 15.52
C LYS A 637 2.34 -17.05 15.90
N PRO A 638 3.01 -15.91 15.65
CA PRO A 638 2.39 -14.60 15.85
C PRO A 638 1.14 -14.45 14.99
N PRO A 639 0.08 -13.79 15.48
CA PRO A 639 -1.00 -13.33 14.61
C PRO A 639 -0.41 -12.47 13.48
N GLY A 640 -0.44 -13.02 12.26
CA GLY A 640 0.13 -12.42 11.05
C GLY A 640 1.53 -12.83 10.65
N SER A 641 2.19 -13.76 11.32
CA SER A 641 3.47 -14.31 10.85
C SER A 641 3.32 -15.80 10.53
N ALA A 642 3.79 -16.22 9.36
CA ALA A 642 3.96 -17.64 9.09
C ALA A 642 5.05 -18.28 9.97
N LEU A 643 6.05 -17.49 10.40
CA LEU A 643 7.22 -17.99 11.13
C LEU A 643 7.01 -17.98 12.65
N GLY A 644 7.58 -18.96 13.35
CA GLY A 644 7.77 -18.91 14.81
C GLY A 644 8.81 -17.85 15.23
N ILE A 645 8.80 -17.41 16.48
CA ILE A 645 9.72 -16.35 16.97
C ILE A 645 11.20 -16.74 16.79
N THR A 646 11.54 -18.00 17.04
CA THR A 646 12.92 -18.50 16.96
C THR A 646 13.37 -18.62 15.52
N GLN A 647 12.48 -19.10 14.65
CA GLN A 647 12.70 -19.16 13.20
C GLN A 647 12.88 -17.77 12.59
N PHE A 648 12.05 -16.79 13.01
CA PHE A 648 12.19 -15.39 12.63
C PHE A 648 13.56 -14.81 13.01
N PHE A 649 14.05 -15.05 14.23
CA PHE A 649 15.35 -14.51 14.65
C PHE A 649 16.58 -15.18 14.01
N GLU A 650 16.51 -16.44 13.57
CA GLU A 650 17.54 -17.03 12.69
C GLU A 650 17.45 -16.44 11.26
N PHE A 651 16.24 -16.24 10.72
CA PHE A 651 16.05 -15.55 9.44
C PHE A 651 16.63 -14.13 9.45
N GLU A 652 16.28 -13.33 10.47
CA GLU A 652 16.60 -11.89 10.62
C GLU A 652 18.08 -11.63 10.97
N LYS A 653 18.78 -12.68 11.41
CA LYS A 653 20.24 -12.66 11.60
C LYS A 653 20.96 -12.58 10.25
N ASP A 654 20.45 -13.28 9.22
CA ASP A 654 21.13 -13.46 7.94
C ASP A 654 20.46 -12.75 6.75
N ALA A 655 19.16 -12.44 6.80
CA ALA A 655 18.48 -11.72 5.72
C ALA A 655 19.10 -10.34 5.45
N PRO A 656 19.42 -9.51 6.47
CA PRO A 656 20.13 -8.25 6.25
C PRO A 656 21.61 -8.48 5.94
N ARG A 657 22.22 -9.60 6.39
CA ARG A 657 23.60 -9.92 5.99
C ARG A 657 23.70 -10.11 4.47
N ARG A 658 22.74 -10.78 3.81
CA ARG A 658 22.77 -10.94 2.33
C ARG A 658 22.80 -9.61 1.56
N GLY A 659 22.23 -8.53 2.11
CA GLY A 659 22.29 -7.20 1.49
C GLY A 659 23.51 -6.38 1.90
N THR A 660 23.83 -6.25 3.20
CA THR A 660 24.98 -5.42 3.64
C THR A 660 26.34 -5.96 3.21
N ASN A 661 26.41 -7.25 2.84
CA ASN A 661 27.61 -7.94 2.36
C ASN A 661 27.70 -8.04 0.83
N ASN A 662 26.77 -7.45 0.07
CA ASN A 662 26.87 -7.36 -1.37
C ASN A 662 27.19 -5.91 -1.78
N ARG A 663 28.34 -5.69 -2.43
CA ARG A 663 28.76 -4.34 -2.84
C ARG A 663 27.85 -3.72 -3.89
N PHE A 664 27.24 -4.55 -4.75
CA PHE A 664 26.28 -4.13 -5.77
C PHE A 664 24.97 -3.62 -5.14
N PHE A 665 24.65 -4.06 -3.92
CA PHE A 665 23.51 -3.57 -3.14
C PHE A 665 23.86 -2.43 -2.18
N THR A 666 25.14 -2.24 -1.83
CA THR A 666 25.59 -1.19 -0.90
C THR A 666 26.24 -0.02 -1.61
N GLU A 667 27.56 -0.01 -1.83
CA GLU A 667 28.23 1.20 -2.35
C GLU A 667 28.01 1.46 -3.84
N LEU A 668 27.86 0.41 -4.65
CA LEU A 668 27.56 0.52 -6.08
C LEU A 668 26.05 0.68 -6.38
N TRP A 669 25.18 0.61 -5.37
CA TRP A 669 23.73 0.86 -5.49
C TRP A 669 23.45 2.36 -5.58
N ASN A 670 23.81 2.97 -6.71
CA ASN A 670 23.70 4.39 -6.93
C ASN A 670 23.58 4.75 -8.44
N TYR A 671 23.03 5.94 -8.70
CA TYR A 671 22.79 6.48 -10.05
C TYR A 671 24.05 6.71 -10.91
N ALA A 672 25.25 6.72 -10.34
CA ALA A 672 26.50 6.84 -11.12
C ALA A 672 27.06 5.49 -11.60
N PHE A 673 26.53 4.37 -11.09
CA PHE A 673 26.93 3.02 -11.50
C PHE A 673 25.81 2.28 -12.24
N LEU A 674 24.57 2.36 -11.75
CA LEU A 674 23.40 1.70 -12.35
C LEU A 674 22.63 2.58 -13.35
N GLY A 675 22.87 3.90 -13.39
CA GLY A 675 22.23 4.84 -14.32
C GLY A 675 20.70 4.70 -14.36
N GLU A 676 20.17 4.60 -15.57
CA GLU A 676 18.78 4.31 -15.97
C GLU A 676 18.25 3.01 -15.34
N GLY A 677 19.13 2.07 -14.98
CA GLY A 677 18.79 0.87 -14.22
C GLY A 677 18.25 1.16 -12.80
N MET A 678 18.66 2.28 -12.18
CA MET A 678 18.00 2.75 -10.95
C MET A 678 16.54 3.13 -11.20
N ASP A 679 16.25 3.76 -12.34
CA ASP A 679 14.88 4.11 -12.69
C ASP A 679 14.04 2.86 -12.93
N TRP A 680 14.59 1.81 -13.56
CA TRP A 680 13.89 0.52 -13.68
C TRP A 680 13.58 -0.09 -12.30
N ILE A 681 14.54 -0.13 -11.37
CA ILE A 681 14.31 -0.71 -10.02
C ILE A 681 13.32 0.13 -9.20
N GLU A 682 13.38 1.46 -9.29
CA GLU A 682 12.48 2.36 -8.55
C GLU A 682 11.08 2.45 -9.17
N HIS A 683 10.98 2.32 -10.49
CA HIS A 683 9.78 2.69 -11.26
C HIS A 683 9.29 1.58 -12.19
N GLY A 684 9.84 0.36 -12.10
CA GLY A 684 9.34 -0.85 -12.75
C GLY A 684 8.00 -1.35 -12.19
N GLY A 685 7.51 -0.78 -11.09
CA GLY A 685 6.17 -1.06 -10.54
C GLY A 685 6.06 -2.31 -9.66
N GLY A 686 7.18 -2.96 -9.32
CA GLY A 686 7.20 -4.12 -8.42
C GLY A 686 6.69 -5.42 -9.07
N PRO A 687 6.48 -6.48 -8.26
CA PRO A 687 6.24 -7.84 -8.77
C PRO A 687 4.89 -7.99 -9.50
N LEU A 688 3.90 -7.14 -9.19
CA LEU A 688 2.63 -7.08 -9.94
C LEU A 688 2.84 -6.51 -11.35
N ALA A 689 3.64 -5.45 -11.50
CA ALA A 689 3.91 -4.86 -12.80
C ALA A 689 4.79 -5.76 -13.67
N MET A 690 5.75 -6.49 -13.09
CA MET A 690 6.46 -7.57 -13.79
C MET A 690 5.50 -8.66 -14.29
N MET A 691 4.52 -9.07 -13.46
CA MET A 691 3.51 -10.03 -13.91
C MET A 691 2.63 -9.47 -15.03
N ALA A 692 2.20 -8.21 -14.94
CA ALA A 692 1.39 -7.54 -15.97
C ALA A 692 2.15 -7.30 -17.29
N ARG A 693 3.47 -7.06 -17.24
CA ARG A 693 4.34 -6.96 -18.44
C ARG A 693 4.27 -8.22 -19.29
N HIS A 694 4.37 -9.39 -18.66
CA HIS A 694 4.59 -10.66 -19.34
C HIS A 694 3.35 -11.55 -19.47
N LEU A 695 2.32 -11.29 -18.66
CA LEU A 695 1.02 -11.98 -18.62
C LEU A 695 -0.13 -10.93 -18.61
N PRO A 696 -0.32 -10.18 -19.71
CA PRO A 696 -1.25 -9.04 -19.74
C PRO A 696 -2.72 -9.42 -19.54
N GLY A 697 -3.13 -10.68 -19.77
CA GLY A 697 -4.49 -11.15 -19.47
C GLY A 697 -4.85 -11.05 -17.99
N LEU A 698 -3.84 -11.05 -17.10
CA LEU A 698 -4.01 -10.92 -15.65
C LEU A 698 -4.07 -9.46 -15.17
N GLU A 699 -3.67 -8.47 -15.97
CA GLU A 699 -3.52 -7.06 -15.55
C GLU A 699 -4.80 -6.51 -14.88
N LYS A 700 -5.96 -6.77 -15.49
CA LYS A 700 -7.29 -6.34 -15.01
C LYS A 700 -7.68 -6.90 -13.64
N TYR A 701 -7.05 -7.98 -13.19
CA TYR A 701 -7.31 -8.61 -11.88
C TYR A 701 -6.40 -8.08 -10.76
N MET A 702 -5.41 -7.23 -11.07
CA MET A 702 -4.47 -6.69 -10.08
C MET A 702 -4.98 -5.42 -9.39
N GLU A 703 -6.09 -4.82 -9.85
CA GLU A 703 -6.67 -3.61 -9.24
C GLU A 703 -7.13 -3.89 -7.79
N GLY A 704 -6.53 -3.19 -6.83
CA GLY A 704 -6.81 -3.35 -5.40
C GLY A 704 -6.03 -4.45 -4.66
N VAL A 705 -5.12 -5.18 -5.34
CA VAL A 705 -4.27 -6.22 -4.74
C VAL A 705 -3.07 -5.55 -4.03
N ILE A 706 -3.20 -5.25 -2.73
CA ILE A 706 -2.14 -4.61 -1.93
C ILE A 706 -0.93 -5.55 -1.67
N ARG A 707 -1.23 -6.83 -1.45
CA ARG A 707 -0.29 -7.88 -1.01
C ARG A 707 -0.08 -8.89 -2.14
N PRO A 708 1.02 -8.82 -2.91
CA PRO A 708 1.20 -9.65 -4.10
C PRO A 708 1.26 -11.16 -3.80
N TYR A 709 1.93 -11.58 -2.72
CA TYR A 709 2.15 -12.99 -2.39
C TYR A 709 1.07 -13.58 -1.48
N ALA A 710 0.18 -12.77 -0.89
CA ALA A 710 -1.03 -13.26 -0.23
C ALA A 710 -2.05 -13.84 -1.25
N PRO A 711 -3.00 -14.70 -0.86
CA PRO A 711 -3.99 -15.24 -1.79
C PRO A 711 -4.96 -14.17 -2.33
N TRP A 712 -5.13 -14.07 -3.65
CA TRP A 712 -5.90 -13.01 -4.34
C TRP A 712 -7.44 -13.16 -4.26
N LYS A 713 -7.99 -13.55 -3.11
CA LYS A 713 -9.43 -13.85 -2.94
C LYS A 713 -10.35 -12.62 -2.87
N ASP A 714 -9.78 -11.41 -2.76
CA ASP A 714 -10.53 -10.19 -2.41
C ASP A 714 -10.66 -9.17 -3.56
N ILE A 715 -10.34 -9.55 -4.81
CA ILE A 715 -10.32 -8.65 -5.98
C ILE A 715 -11.72 -8.08 -6.26
N GLU A 716 -12.72 -8.95 -6.40
CA GLU A 716 -14.09 -8.51 -6.76
C GLU A 716 -14.66 -7.51 -5.74
N ARG A 717 -14.38 -7.78 -4.46
CA ARG A 717 -14.79 -7.01 -3.28
C ARG A 717 -14.02 -5.71 -3.08
N PHE A 718 -12.98 -5.40 -3.86
CA PHE A 718 -12.11 -4.24 -3.60
C PHE A 718 -12.88 -2.92 -3.35
N PRO A 719 -13.85 -2.50 -4.18
CA PRO A 719 -14.57 -1.24 -3.96
C PRO A 719 -15.56 -1.31 -2.78
N GLU A 720 -16.14 -2.48 -2.52
CA GLU A 720 -17.06 -2.72 -1.38
C GLU A 720 -16.32 -2.60 -0.05
N ARG A 721 -15.21 -3.34 0.08
CA ARG A 721 -14.26 -3.29 1.18
C ARG A 721 -13.80 -1.85 1.43
N LEU A 722 -13.33 -1.15 0.40
CA LEU A 722 -12.90 0.25 0.51
C LEU A 722 -14.03 1.21 0.94
N LEU A 723 -15.27 0.93 0.53
CA LEU A 723 -16.46 1.68 0.92
C LEU A 723 -16.86 1.43 2.39
N GLU A 724 -16.76 0.19 2.89
CA GLU A 724 -16.97 -0.16 4.30
C GLU A 724 -15.95 0.55 5.20
N LYS A 725 -14.68 0.54 4.80
CA LYS A 725 -13.59 1.25 5.47
C LYS A 725 -13.76 2.76 5.48
N THR A 726 -14.10 3.38 4.34
CA THR A 726 -14.29 4.84 4.29
C THR A 726 -15.50 5.27 5.15
N HIS A 727 -16.49 4.39 5.32
CA HIS A 727 -17.57 4.54 6.30
C HIS A 727 -17.08 4.36 7.75
N ALA A 728 -16.25 3.36 8.03
CA ALA A 728 -15.63 3.17 9.36
C ALA A 728 -14.68 4.32 9.76
N ASP A 729 -13.90 4.86 8.82
CA ASP A 729 -13.05 6.04 9.00
C ASP A 729 -13.87 7.27 9.38
N THR A 730 -15.06 7.45 8.82
CA THR A 730 -15.98 8.54 9.21
C THR A 730 -16.27 8.46 10.71
N PHE A 731 -16.60 7.26 11.22
CA PHE A 731 -16.82 7.05 12.65
C PHE A 731 -15.54 7.17 13.49
N LYS A 732 -14.38 6.71 12.98
CA LYS A 732 -13.07 6.87 13.62
C LYS A 732 -12.65 8.35 13.73
N ILE A 733 -12.96 9.19 12.74
CA ILE A 733 -12.73 10.65 12.78
C ILE A 733 -13.67 11.29 13.81
N PHE A 734 -14.99 11.03 13.75
CA PHE A 734 -15.93 11.55 14.74
C PHE A 734 -15.51 11.21 16.19
N LYS A 735 -15.04 9.97 16.43
CA LYS A 735 -14.50 9.55 17.73
C LYS A 735 -13.18 10.25 18.09
N SER A 736 -12.31 10.54 17.11
CA SER A 736 -11.09 11.34 17.31
C SER A 736 -11.42 12.78 17.72
N ASP A 737 -12.40 13.40 17.06
CA ASP A 737 -12.81 14.78 17.32
C ASP A 737 -13.56 14.91 18.66
N LEU A 738 -14.42 13.94 19.00
CA LEU A 738 -15.06 13.86 20.31
C LEU A 738 -14.04 13.64 21.43
N ARG A 739 -13.01 12.81 21.23
CA ARG A 739 -11.91 12.67 22.20
C ARG A 739 -11.13 13.98 22.35
N THR A 740 -10.81 14.64 21.24
CA THR A 740 -10.14 15.95 21.21
C THR A 740 -10.93 17.00 21.98
N PHE A 741 -12.26 17.01 21.83
CA PHE A 741 -13.18 17.86 22.60
C PHE A 741 -13.11 17.62 24.11
N TRP A 742 -13.21 16.37 24.56
CA TRP A 742 -13.17 16.08 26.00
C TRP A 742 -11.79 16.34 26.61
N LEU A 743 -10.70 16.08 25.89
CA LEU A 743 -9.34 16.46 26.32
C LEU A 743 -9.17 17.97 26.40
N ALA A 744 -9.67 18.71 25.40
CA ALA A 744 -9.69 20.18 25.39
C ALA A 744 -10.46 20.74 26.60
N LEU A 745 -11.68 20.23 26.84
CA LEU A 745 -12.54 20.68 27.94
C LEU A 745 -11.92 20.36 29.31
N ALA A 746 -11.35 19.17 29.49
CA ALA A 746 -10.67 18.77 30.72
C ALA A 746 -9.41 19.61 30.98
N ALA A 747 -8.59 19.86 29.96
CA ALA A 747 -7.39 20.68 30.09
C ALA A 747 -7.74 22.15 30.42
N LEU A 748 -8.74 22.73 29.76
CA LEU A 748 -9.23 24.08 30.03
C LEU A 748 -9.82 24.19 31.45
N GLY A 749 -10.64 23.22 31.86
CA GLY A 749 -11.19 23.15 33.22
C GLY A 749 -10.11 23.04 34.30
N PHE A 750 -9.07 22.22 34.05
CA PHE A 750 -7.93 22.09 34.95
C PHE A 750 -7.09 23.38 35.04
N THR A 751 -6.83 24.08 33.93
CA THR A 751 -6.16 25.39 33.97
C THR A 751 -6.98 26.46 34.71
N ALA A 752 -8.31 26.45 34.55
CA ALA A 752 -9.19 27.37 35.26
C ALA A 752 -9.23 27.09 36.77
N TRP A 753 -9.25 25.80 37.16
CA TRP A 753 -9.19 25.37 38.56
C TRP A 753 -7.87 25.74 39.25
N LEU A 754 -6.74 25.67 38.54
CA LEU A 754 -5.44 26.11 39.03
C LEU A 754 -5.28 27.64 39.12
N GLY A 755 -6.24 28.43 38.63
CA GLY A 755 -6.14 29.89 38.57
C GLY A 755 -5.07 30.41 37.60
N ALA A 756 -4.59 29.57 36.67
CA ALA A 756 -3.47 29.87 35.79
C ALA A 756 -3.85 30.95 34.75
N SER A 757 -3.35 32.18 34.95
CA SER A 757 -3.56 33.29 34.03
C SER A 757 -2.50 33.29 32.93
N VAL A 758 -2.94 33.02 31.69
CA VAL A 758 -2.07 32.98 30.51
C VAL A 758 -1.92 34.38 29.90
N PRO A 759 -0.74 35.00 29.90
CA PRO A 759 -0.52 36.30 29.26
C PRO A 759 -0.33 36.14 27.75
N VAL A 760 -1.43 35.81 27.03
CA VAL A 760 -1.44 35.81 25.57
C VAL A 760 -1.50 37.26 25.07
N ILE A 761 -0.74 37.56 24.01
CA ILE A 761 -0.44 38.90 23.50
C ILE A 761 -1.67 39.83 23.43
N GLY A 762 -1.74 40.77 24.38
CA GLY A 762 -2.45 42.05 24.30
C GLY A 762 -3.98 42.07 24.40
N VAL A 763 -4.71 41.14 23.78
CA VAL A 763 -6.14 41.37 23.45
C VAL A 763 -7.10 40.20 23.76
N VAL A 764 -6.61 38.97 23.93
CA VAL A 764 -7.48 37.77 23.93
C VAL A 764 -7.44 37.04 25.27
N THR A 765 -8.55 37.04 26.01
CA THR A 765 -8.66 36.33 27.30
C THR A 765 -8.83 34.81 27.12
N PRO A 766 -8.53 33.98 28.14
CA PRO A 766 -8.68 32.52 28.05
C PRO A 766 -10.09 32.06 27.68
N GLN A 767 -11.14 32.80 28.07
CA GLN A 767 -12.52 32.48 27.67
C GLN A 767 -12.72 32.60 26.15
N VAL A 768 -12.12 33.60 25.50
CA VAL A 768 -12.25 33.80 24.05
C VAL A 768 -11.50 32.69 23.28
N VAL A 769 -10.32 32.28 23.76
CA VAL A 769 -9.60 31.12 23.20
C VAL A 769 -10.43 29.84 23.37
N GLY A 770 -11.03 29.64 24.55
CA GLY A 770 -11.95 28.53 24.80
C GLY A 770 -13.17 28.52 23.87
N VAL A 771 -13.79 29.67 23.62
CA VAL A 771 -14.93 29.81 22.69
C VAL A 771 -14.52 29.54 21.24
N ILE A 772 -13.34 29.99 20.79
CA ILE A 772 -12.83 29.71 19.44
C ILE A 772 -12.57 28.20 19.27
N LEU A 773 -11.97 27.54 20.26
CA LEU A 773 -11.73 26.10 20.24
C LEU A 773 -13.03 25.29 20.31
N LEU A 774 -14.00 25.72 21.12
CA LEU A 774 -15.35 25.15 21.17
C LEU A 774 -16.07 25.28 19.82
N ALA A 775 -16.00 26.44 19.17
CA ALA A 775 -16.57 26.67 17.84
C ALA A 775 -15.89 25.83 16.75
N LEU A 776 -14.58 25.64 16.83
CA LEU A 776 -13.83 24.74 15.93
C LEU A 776 -14.25 23.27 16.10
N VAL A 777 -14.52 22.81 17.32
CA VAL A 777 -15.08 21.46 17.54
C VAL A 777 -16.51 21.35 17.04
N LEU A 778 -17.37 22.32 17.35
CA LEU A 778 -18.78 22.30 16.93
C LEU A 778 -18.92 22.36 15.40
N SER A 779 -17.99 23.02 14.70
CA SER A 779 -17.96 23.00 13.22
C SER A 779 -17.64 21.61 12.65
N GLY A 780 -16.93 20.76 13.39
CA GLY A 780 -16.69 19.35 13.08
C GLY A 780 -17.98 18.54 12.88
N GLY A 781 -19.03 18.78 13.68
CA GLY A 781 -20.34 18.15 13.47
C GLY A 781 -20.96 18.46 12.10
N GLY A 782 -20.72 19.66 11.58
CA GLY A 782 -21.12 20.06 10.21
C GLY A 782 -20.23 19.51 9.09
N LEU A 783 -19.08 18.92 9.44
CA LEU A 783 -18.23 18.15 8.52
C LEU A 783 -18.66 16.68 8.49
N GLU A 784 -18.98 16.09 9.64
CA GLU A 784 -19.45 14.69 9.72
C GLU A 784 -20.72 14.45 8.92
N VAL A 785 -21.73 15.33 9.00
CA VAL A 785 -22.95 15.19 8.18
C VAL A 785 -22.62 15.16 6.68
N LYS A 786 -21.60 15.91 6.22
CA LYS A 786 -21.16 15.91 4.82
C LYS A 786 -20.42 14.63 4.46
N ARG A 787 -19.58 14.09 5.37
CA ARG A 787 -18.90 12.79 5.21
C ARG A 787 -19.92 11.66 5.12
N MET A 788 -20.87 11.59 6.04
CA MET A 788 -21.94 10.59 6.07
C MET A 788 -22.82 10.64 4.82
N LEU A 789 -23.25 11.83 4.38
CA LEU A 789 -24.04 11.97 3.14
C LEU A 789 -23.25 11.54 1.90
N ALA A 790 -21.97 11.89 1.80
CA ALA A 790 -21.12 11.44 0.70
C ALA A 790 -20.90 9.91 0.70
N MET A 791 -20.74 9.28 1.88
CA MET A 791 -20.63 7.82 1.97
C MET A 791 -21.95 7.09 1.66
N ARG A 792 -23.09 7.63 2.07
CA ARG A 792 -24.40 7.13 1.61
C ARG A 792 -24.57 7.29 0.09
N PHE A 793 -24.01 8.33 -0.51
CA PHE A 793 -24.02 8.48 -1.96
C PHE A 793 -23.10 7.47 -2.68
N MET A 794 -21.89 7.19 -2.17
CA MET A 794 -21.03 6.12 -2.72
C MET A 794 -21.72 4.74 -2.65
N GLN A 795 -22.45 4.46 -1.56
CA GLN A 795 -23.30 3.26 -1.42
C GLN A 795 -24.41 3.16 -2.45
N LEU A 796 -24.99 4.28 -2.88
CA LEU A 796 -25.98 4.29 -3.95
C LEU A 796 -25.33 4.08 -5.33
N CYS A 797 -24.15 4.66 -5.59
CA CYS A 797 -23.41 4.39 -6.81
C CYS A 797 -23.07 2.91 -6.96
N TRP A 798 -22.46 2.29 -5.93
CA TRP A 798 -22.09 0.86 -5.91
C TRP A 798 -23.25 -0.06 -6.31
N ARG A 799 -24.43 0.14 -5.70
CA ARG A 799 -25.65 -0.63 -5.98
C ARG A 799 -26.19 -0.47 -7.41
N ILE A 800 -25.79 0.58 -8.11
CA ILE A 800 -26.33 0.98 -9.42
C ILE A 800 -25.28 0.82 -10.54
N CYS A 801 -24.02 0.53 -10.18
CA CYS A 801 -22.88 0.25 -11.08
C CYS A 801 -23.15 -0.81 -12.14
N TYR A 802 -24.11 -1.71 -11.96
CA TYR A 802 -24.43 -2.78 -12.93
C TYR A 802 -25.69 -2.51 -13.77
N THR A 803 -26.38 -1.38 -13.57
CA THR A 803 -27.64 -1.05 -14.27
C THR A 803 -27.42 -0.14 -15.49
N ASP A 804 -28.43 0.07 -16.32
CA ASP A 804 -28.39 1.06 -17.41
C ASP A 804 -28.39 2.52 -16.90
N LYS A 805 -28.72 2.73 -15.63
CA LYS A 805 -28.82 4.06 -15.01
C LYS A 805 -27.48 4.66 -14.56
N ARG A 806 -26.35 3.94 -14.78
CA ARG A 806 -24.96 4.40 -14.56
C ARG A 806 -24.74 5.86 -15.02
N GLY A 807 -25.24 6.21 -16.21
CA GLY A 807 -25.05 7.52 -16.84
C GLY A 807 -25.52 8.73 -16.02
N PHE A 808 -26.52 8.58 -15.16
CA PHE A 808 -27.01 9.65 -14.28
C PHE A 808 -26.05 9.93 -13.10
N PHE A 809 -25.40 8.89 -12.57
CA PHE A 809 -24.65 9.01 -11.31
C PHE A 809 -23.30 9.74 -11.44
N PHE A 810 -22.71 9.82 -12.64
CA PHE A 810 -21.44 10.52 -12.86
C PHE A 810 -21.47 12.00 -12.43
N GLY A 811 -22.46 12.77 -12.90
CA GLY A 811 -22.58 14.20 -12.58
C GLY A 811 -22.68 14.46 -11.07
N THR A 812 -23.31 13.54 -10.34
CA THR A 812 -23.44 13.61 -8.88
C THR A 812 -22.22 13.03 -8.14
N LEU A 813 -21.49 12.07 -8.71
CA LEU A 813 -20.22 11.55 -8.19
C LEU A 813 -19.15 12.64 -8.08
N TYR A 814 -18.97 13.47 -9.13
CA TYR A 814 -18.09 14.64 -9.06
C TYR A 814 -18.58 15.71 -8.07
N LYS A 815 -19.89 15.78 -7.76
CA LYS A 815 -20.42 16.67 -6.70
C LYS A 815 -20.12 16.13 -5.30
N GLY A 816 -20.26 14.81 -5.08
CA GLY A 816 -19.91 14.13 -3.83
C GLY A 816 -18.42 14.23 -3.50
N GLU A 817 -17.53 14.02 -4.48
CA GLU A 817 -16.08 14.25 -4.35
C GLU A 817 -15.75 15.67 -3.87
N ARG A 818 -16.37 16.71 -4.48
CA ARG A 818 -16.17 18.10 -4.05
C ARG A 818 -16.58 18.32 -2.59
N TRP A 819 -17.55 17.57 -2.08
CA TRP A 819 -17.96 17.65 -0.67
C TRP A 819 -16.96 16.93 0.25
N ILE A 820 -16.50 15.73 -0.13
CA ILE A 820 -15.44 14.97 0.54
C ILE A 820 -14.16 15.81 0.67
N ASN A 821 -13.65 16.34 -0.44
CA ASN A 821 -12.40 17.08 -0.46
C ASN A 821 -12.48 18.41 0.32
N ARG A 822 -13.64 19.10 0.28
CA ARG A 822 -13.90 20.26 1.14
C ARG A 822 -13.96 19.86 2.63
N ALA A 823 -14.58 18.73 2.97
CA ALA A 823 -14.68 18.27 4.36
C ALA A 823 -13.32 17.82 4.92
N ALA A 824 -12.51 17.11 4.14
CA ALA A 824 -11.16 16.70 4.48
C ALA A 824 -10.20 17.88 4.66
N PHE A 825 -10.26 18.88 3.77
CA PHE A 825 -9.48 20.11 3.89
C PHE A 825 -9.81 20.87 5.19
N LEU A 826 -11.10 21.03 5.50
CA LEU A 826 -11.56 21.70 6.72
C LEU A 826 -11.17 20.92 7.99
N GLY A 827 -11.33 19.58 8.00
CA GLY A 827 -10.85 18.74 9.11
C GLY A 827 -9.33 18.76 9.30
N SER A 828 -8.56 18.90 8.21
CA SER A 828 -7.11 19.13 8.26
C SER A 828 -6.75 20.51 8.84
N LEU A 829 -7.51 21.56 8.52
CA LEU A 829 -7.34 22.89 9.14
C LEU A 829 -7.71 22.87 10.64
N GLN A 830 -8.81 22.20 11.01
CA GLN A 830 -9.22 21.98 12.39
C GLN A 830 -8.11 21.25 13.19
N GLY A 831 -7.52 20.19 12.63
CA GLY A 831 -6.39 19.47 13.25
C GLY A 831 -5.14 20.36 13.46
N TRP A 832 -4.82 21.26 12.53
CA TRP A 832 -3.77 22.27 12.71
C TRP A 832 -4.13 23.32 13.76
N ALA A 833 -5.37 23.81 13.77
CA ALA A 833 -5.82 24.81 14.73
C ALA A 833 -5.80 24.26 16.18
N VAL A 834 -6.17 22.99 16.37
CA VAL A 834 -6.00 22.27 17.63
C VAL A 834 -4.52 22.14 18.00
N LEU A 835 -3.68 21.63 17.10
CA LEU A 835 -2.25 21.40 17.38
C LEU A 835 -1.51 22.69 17.75
N LEU A 836 -1.72 23.76 16.98
CA LEU A 836 -1.09 25.06 17.23
C LEU A 836 -1.71 25.77 18.44
N GLY A 837 -3.04 25.83 18.54
CA GLY A 837 -3.73 26.52 19.64
C GLY A 837 -3.38 25.94 21.01
N PHE A 838 -3.46 24.61 21.15
CA PHE A 838 -3.07 23.96 22.40
C PHE A 838 -1.56 23.92 22.62
N GLY A 839 -0.74 23.88 21.55
CA GLY A 839 0.71 24.03 21.66
C GLY A 839 1.13 25.39 22.20
N PHE A 840 0.51 26.48 21.72
CA PHE A 840 0.72 27.83 22.24
C PHE A 840 0.19 28.01 23.68
N LEU A 841 -0.94 27.40 24.04
CA LEU A 841 -1.42 27.38 25.43
C LEU A 841 -0.46 26.60 26.36
N ALA A 842 0.03 25.44 25.93
CA ALA A 842 1.04 24.68 26.68
C ALA A 842 2.32 25.50 26.88
N TRP A 843 2.80 26.18 25.85
CA TRP A 843 3.92 27.12 25.93
C TRP A 843 3.63 28.31 26.86
N GLY A 844 2.41 28.84 26.87
CA GLY A 844 2.00 29.91 27.79
C GLY A 844 1.97 29.48 29.27
N VAL A 845 1.68 28.21 29.55
CA VAL A 845 1.48 27.68 30.92
C VAL A 845 2.70 26.96 31.49
N HIS A 846 3.67 26.51 30.67
CA HIS A 846 4.76 25.64 31.13
C HIS A 846 5.60 26.21 32.29
N GLY A 847 5.83 27.53 32.31
CA GLY A 847 6.56 28.22 33.38
C GLY A 847 5.77 28.45 34.67
N GLN A 848 4.45 28.21 34.67
CA GLN A 848 3.58 28.29 35.85
C GLN A 848 3.21 26.89 36.38
N HIS A 849 2.73 26.01 35.50
CA HIS A 849 2.19 24.70 35.87
C HIS A 849 2.54 23.61 34.84
N LEU A 850 3.68 22.94 35.05
CA LEU A 850 4.19 21.88 34.16
C LEU A 850 3.15 20.79 33.85
N GLY A 851 2.38 20.33 34.85
CA GLY A 851 1.35 19.31 34.65
C GLY A 851 0.21 19.76 33.73
N ALA A 852 -0.22 21.02 33.83
CA ALA A 852 -1.23 21.59 32.94
C ALA A 852 -0.67 21.78 31.52
N ALA A 853 0.58 22.20 31.38
CA ALA A 853 1.25 22.29 30.08
C ALA A 853 1.42 20.93 29.38
N ILE A 854 1.69 19.85 30.13
CA ILE A 854 1.70 18.48 29.60
C ILE A 854 0.31 18.07 29.10
N LEU A 855 -0.76 18.33 29.86
CA LEU A 855 -2.13 18.02 29.44
C LEU A 855 -2.57 18.82 28.20
N LEU A 856 -2.24 20.12 28.14
CA LEU A 856 -2.44 20.96 26.96
C LEU A 856 -1.62 20.44 25.76
N GLY A 857 -0.37 20.04 25.96
CA GLY A 857 0.48 19.46 24.92
C GLY A 857 -0.10 18.16 24.35
N LEU A 858 -0.61 17.27 25.21
CA LEU A 858 -1.30 16.05 24.80
C LEU A 858 -2.61 16.34 24.05
N ALA A 859 -3.38 17.35 24.46
CA ALA A 859 -4.55 17.83 23.72
C ALA A 859 -4.16 18.37 22.33
N GLY A 860 -3.08 19.15 22.21
CA GLY A 860 -2.55 19.62 20.93
C GLY A 860 -2.11 18.48 20.01
N LEU A 861 -1.33 17.53 20.53
CA LEU A 861 -0.89 16.34 19.78
C LEU A 861 -2.08 15.50 19.26
N SER A 862 -3.24 15.52 19.93
CA SER A 862 -4.44 14.84 19.44
C SER A 862 -4.95 15.39 18.10
N GLY A 863 -4.72 16.67 17.80
CA GLY A 863 -5.06 17.28 16.50
C GLY A 863 -4.31 16.68 15.30
N PHE A 864 -3.14 16.08 15.52
CA PHE A 864 -2.42 15.33 14.49
C PHE A 864 -3.22 14.11 14.00
N SER A 865 -3.89 13.40 14.93
CA SER A 865 -4.76 12.25 14.63
C SER A 865 -5.88 12.65 13.65
N THR A 866 -6.66 13.67 14.01
CA THR A 866 -7.76 14.21 13.18
C THR A 866 -7.27 14.67 11.81
N ARG A 867 -6.10 15.33 11.72
CA ARG A 867 -5.49 15.71 10.43
C ARG A 867 -5.10 14.49 9.60
N THR A 868 -4.48 13.46 10.18
CA THR A 868 -4.09 12.25 9.43
C THR A 868 -5.28 11.43 8.95
N LEU A 869 -6.30 11.22 9.80
CA LEU A 869 -7.51 10.51 9.43
C LEU A 869 -8.34 11.29 8.40
N SER A 870 -8.46 12.62 8.55
CA SER A 870 -9.14 13.47 7.56
C SER A 870 -8.48 13.44 6.18
N LYS A 871 -7.15 13.29 6.08
CA LYS A 871 -6.47 13.09 4.80
C LYS A 871 -6.73 11.67 4.25
N LYS A 872 -6.51 10.64 5.06
CA LYS A 872 -6.72 9.23 4.68
C LYS A 872 -8.11 9.00 4.11
N PHE A 873 -9.15 9.53 4.75
CA PHE A 873 -10.53 9.50 4.25
C PHE A 873 -10.70 10.10 2.84
N ALA A 874 -9.99 11.18 2.49
CA ALA A 874 -10.04 11.73 1.13
C ALA A 874 -9.23 10.90 0.13
N ASP A 875 -8.05 10.42 0.52
CA ASP A 875 -7.21 9.54 -0.29
C ASP A 875 -7.99 8.24 -0.64
N ASP A 876 -8.57 7.57 0.36
CA ASP A 876 -9.40 6.37 0.22
C ASP A 876 -10.68 6.63 -0.61
N ALA A 877 -11.37 7.74 -0.37
CA ALA A 877 -12.57 8.09 -1.13
C ALA A 877 -12.29 8.47 -2.60
N GLN A 878 -11.09 8.99 -2.91
CA GLN A 878 -10.65 9.22 -4.29
C GLN A 878 -10.38 7.89 -5.01
N LEU A 879 -9.74 6.93 -4.35
CA LEU A 879 -9.54 5.58 -4.89
C LEU A 879 -10.90 4.90 -5.15
N LEU A 880 -11.84 5.01 -4.20
CA LEU A 880 -13.20 4.48 -4.34
C LEU A 880 -13.95 5.13 -5.51
N LYS A 881 -13.85 6.45 -5.68
CA LYS A 881 -14.41 7.17 -6.84
C LYS A 881 -13.88 6.59 -8.15
N ILE A 882 -12.57 6.35 -8.26
CA ILE A 882 -11.94 5.84 -9.48
C ILE A 882 -12.48 4.45 -9.80
N ALA A 883 -12.43 3.52 -8.85
CA ALA A 883 -12.93 2.16 -9.05
C ALA A 883 -14.44 2.12 -9.39
N LEU A 884 -15.26 2.94 -8.73
CA LEU A 884 -16.69 3.09 -9.07
C LEU A 884 -16.89 3.66 -10.48
N ARG A 885 -16.11 4.69 -10.86
CA ARG A 885 -16.18 5.29 -12.20
C ARG A 885 -15.75 4.31 -13.28
N ASN A 886 -14.71 3.51 -13.04
CA ASN A 886 -14.24 2.47 -13.96
C ASN A 886 -15.36 1.45 -14.23
N ARG A 887 -15.95 0.87 -13.18
CA ARG A 887 -17.11 -0.04 -13.30
C ARG A 887 -18.35 0.61 -13.91
N MET A 888 -18.54 1.93 -13.73
CA MET A 888 -19.59 2.66 -14.43
C MET A 888 -19.30 2.92 -15.92
N ARG A 889 -18.03 2.96 -16.34
CA ARG A 889 -17.58 3.13 -17.75
C ARG A 889 -17.58 1.81 -18.53
N GLU A 890 -17.56 0.65 -17.87
CA GLU A 890 -17.69 -0.66 -18.52
C GLU A 890 -18.88 -0.70 -19.50
N GLY A 891 -18.62 -1.17 -20.72
CA GLY A 891 -19.62 -1.24 -21.80
C GLY A 891 -20.04 0.10 -22.42
N GLN A 892 -19.57 1.26 -21.92
CA GLN A 892 -19.88 2.54 -22.53
C GLN A 892 -18.96 2.85 -23.73
N PRO A 893 -19.49 3.42 -24.83
CA PRO A 893 -18.67 3.87 -25.95
C PRO A 893 -17.82 5.07 -25.54
N LYS A 894 -16.49 4.88 -25.53
CA LYS A 894 -15.51 5.97 -25.41
C LYS A 894 -15.64 6.93 -26.60
N THR A 895 -15.48 8.23 -26.37
CA THR A 895 -15.38 9.20 -27.48
C THR A 895 -14.11 8.93 -28.30
N ASP A 896 -14.27 8.76 -29.61
CA ASP A 896 -13.18 8.82 -30.59
C ASP A 896 -12.89 10.28 -30.96
N ALA A 897 -11.62 10.68 -30.87
CA ALA A 897 -11.14 12.02 -31.23
C ALA A 897 -11.37 12.34 -32.71
N SER A 898 -11.38 11.33 -33.60
CA SER A 898 -11.61 11.53 -35.04
C SER A 898 -12.98 12.18 -35.31
N THR A 899 -14.00 11.77 -34.55
CA THR A 899 -15.42 12.13 -34.71
C THR A 899 -15.83 13.48 -34.13
N LEU A 900 -14.89 14.27 -33.61
CA LEU A 900 -15.15 15.63 -33.13
C LEU A 900 -15.29 16.60 -34.33
N GLU A 901 -16.25 17.52 -34.25
CA GLU A 901 -16.55 18.50 -35.31
C GLU A 901 -15.45 19.57 -35.44
N GLY A 902 -15.09 19.96 -36.68
CA GLY A 902 -14.05 20.95 -36.99
C GLY A 902 -12.97 20.41 -37.92
N ASP A 903 -12.37 21.27 -38.74
CA ASP A 903 -11.39 20.84 -39.75
C ASP A 903 -9.96 20.82 -39.21
N THR A 904 -9.66 21.63 -38.18
CA THR A 904 -8.40 21.58 -37.44
C THR A 904 -8.57 20.99 -36.04
N ASP A 905 -7.50 20.38 -35.50
CA ASP A 905 -7.46 19.91 -34.11
C ASP A 905 -7.73 21.01 -33.08
N ILE A 906 -7.35 22.26 -33.41
CA ILE A 906 -7.66 23.43 -32.58
C ILE A 906 -9.16 23.69 -32.55
N GLU A 907 -9.87 23.56 -33.68
CA GLU A 907 -11.33 23.70 -33.76
C GLU A 907 -12.05 22.55 -33.06
N LYS A 908 -11.64 21.29 -33.30
CA LYS A 908 -12.16 20.11 -32.60
C LYS A 908 -12.05 20.23 -31.08
N ARG A 909 -10.94 20.80 -30.59
CA ARG A 909 -10.70 21.07 -29.16
C ARG A 909 -11.34 22.40 -28.68
N TYR A 910 -11.67 23.34 -29.57
CA TYR A 910 -12.34 24.62 -29.26
C TYR A 910 -13.85 24.46 -29.03
N TRP A 911 -14.51 23.49 -29.68
CA TRP A 911 -15.90 23.11 -29.35
C TRP A 911 -16.08 22.71 -27.88
N LEU A 912 -15.04 22.18 -27.24
CA LEU A 912 -15.01 21.86 -25.80
C LEU A 912 -15.19 23.11 -24.91
N LEU A 913 -14.78 24.29 -25.38
CA LEU A 913 -14.86 25.57 -24.65
C LEU A 913 -16.16 26.34 -24.89
N ARG A 914 -16.92 26.03 -25.95
CA ARG A 914 -18.16 26.75 -26.32
C ARG A 914 -19.37 26.33 -25.48
N GLY A 915 -19.30 26.55 -24.16
CA GLY A 915 -20.41 26.33 -23.24
C GLY A 915 -21.65 27.21 -23.53
N ASN A 916 -21.47 28.43 -24.07
CA ASN A 916 -22.60 29.29 -24.47
C ASN A 916 -22.26 30.33 -25.58
N ASN A 917 -21.61 29.87 -26.64
CA ASN A 917 -21.64 30.35 -28.04
C ASN A 917 -21.51 31.86 -28.43
N LYS A 918 -21.27 32.84 -27.54
CA LYS A 918 -21.33 34.29 -27.91
C LYS A 918 -20.17 35.23 -27.53
N HIS A 919 -19.28 34.89 -26.59
CA HIS A 919 -18.19 35.80 -26.16
C HIS A 919 -16.82 35.11 -26.02
N PRO A 920 -15.70 35.83 -26.22
CA PRO A 920 -14.35 35.29 -26.07
C PRO A 920 -13.96 35.05 -24.60
N VAL A 921 -12.84 34.36 -24.43
CA VAL A 921 -12.44 33.72 -23.17
C VAL A 921 -11.85 34.74 -22.17
N ALA A 922 -12.63 35.03 -21.12
CA ALA A 922 -12.25 35.71 -19.87
C ALA A 922 -11.73 37.16 -19.91
N THR A 923 -12.63 38.09 -19.62
CA THR A 923 -12.29 39.36 -18.97
C THR A 923 -12.15 39.17 -17.45
N PHE A 924 -11.47 40.10 -16.76
CA PHE A 924 -11.44 40.18 -15.29
C PHE A 924 -12.85 40.06 -14.69
N SER A 925 -13.82 40.80 -15.23
CA SER A 925 -15.21 40.79 -14.77
C SER A 925 -15.85 39.41 -14.90
N SER A 926 -15.67 38.71 -16.01
CA SER A 926 -16.23 37.37 -16.19
C SER A 926 -15.57 36.30 -15.31
N CYS A 927 -14.26 36.36 -15.06
CA CYS A 927 -13.59 35.47 -14.09
C CYS A 927 -14.10 35.72 -12.66
N MET A 928 -14.17 36.99 -12.27
CA MET A 928 -14.70 37.42 -10.97
C MET A 928 -16.15 36.96 -10.79
N GLN A 929 -16.99 37.18 -11.80
CA GLN A 929 -18.41 36.82 -11.80
C GLN A 929 -18.62 35.30 -11.76
N VAL A 930 -17.95 34.52 -12.62
CA VAL A 930 -18.03 33.04 -12.58
C VAL A 930 -17.54 32.47 -11.23
N LEU A 931 -16.55 33.09 -10.59
CA LEU A 931 -16.11 32.72 -9.25
C LEU A 931 -17.15 33.07 -8.17
N GLN A 932 -17.82 34.24 -8.27
CA GLN A 932 -18.95 34.59 -7.40
C GLN A 932 -20.15 33.64 -7.61
N ASP A 933 -20.51 33.35 -8.86
CA ASP A 933 -21.60 32.44 -9.25
C ASP A 933 -21.33 30.98 -8.82
N SER A 934 -20.05 30.59 -8.72
CA SER A 934 -19.62 29.31 -8.10
C SER A 934 -19.78 29.27 -6.57
N GLY A 935 -20.27 30.35 -5.96
CA GLY A 935 -20.55 30.47 -4.53
C GLY A 935 -19.38 30.97 -3.68
N LEU A 936 -18.37 31.62 -4.25
CA LEU A 936 -17.28 32.22 -3.48
C LEU A 936 -17.66 33.63 -2.98
N PRO A 937 -17.36 33.98 -1.70
CA PRO A 937 -17.47 35.35 -1.22
C PRO A 937 -16.65 36.30 -2.10
N TRP A 938 -17.15 37.52 -2.35
CA TRP A 938 -16.56 38.39 -3.37
C TRP A 938 -15.08 38.72 -3.11
N TRP A 939 -14.65 38.91 -1.86
CA TRP A 939 -13.23 39.05 -1.50
C TRP A 939 -12.38 37.83 -1.89
N THR A 940 -12.92 36.63 -1.75
CA THR A 940 -12.27 35.38 -2.13
C THR A 940 -12.25 35.20 -3.65
N ALA A 941 -13.35 35.55 -4.33
CA ALA A 941 -13.41 35.59 -5.79
C ALA A 941 -12.42 36.63 -6.37
N LEU A 942 -12.30 37.80 -5.75
CA LEU A 942 -11.37 38.88 -6.13
C LEU A 942 -9.91 38.44 -5.93
N GLY A 943 -9.57 37.95 -4.74
CA GLY A 943 -8.21 37.46 -4.46
C GLY A 943 -7.82 36.27 -5.34
N THR A 944 -8.76 35.36 -5.61
CA THR A 944 -8.54 34.24 -6.54
C THR A 944 -8.39 34.74 -7.98
N THR A 945 -9.20 35.70 -8.42
CA THR A 945 -9.08 36.34 -9.74
C THR A 945 -7.71 37.01 -9.88
N ILE A 946 -7.31 37.86 -8.94
CA ILE A 946 -6.02 38.56 -8.98
C ILE A 946 -4.85 37.57 -8.98
N LEU A 947 -4.88 36.51 -8.15
CA LEU A 947 -3.87 35.44 -8.19
C LEU A 947 -3.88 34.70 -9.53
N SER A 948 -5.06 34.36 -10.07
CA SER A 948 -5.23 33.73 -11.39
C SER A 948 -5.00 34.66 -12.59
N LEU A 949 -4.60 35.91 -12.38
CA LEU A 949 -4.09 36.82 -13.41
C LEU A 949 -2.58 37.07 -13.24
N LEU A 950 -2.10 37.19 -11.99
CA LEU A 950 -0.68 37.32 -11.66
C LEU A 950 0.14 36.03 -11.92
N SER A 951 -0.44 34.85 -11.69
CA SER A 951 0.26 33.56 -11.86
C SER A 951 0.53 33.18 -13.32
N PHE A 952 -0.14 33.80 -14.29
CA PHE A 952 -0.21 33.33 -15.68
C PHE A 952 0.28 34.38 -16.69
N GLY A 953 1.50 34.87 -16.49
CA GLY A 953 2.12 35.93 -17.29
C GLY A 953 2.32 35.60 -18.78
N LYS A 954 2.50 36.67 -19.58
CA LYS A 954 2.51 36.69 -21.06
C LYS A 954 3.66 35.90 -21.73
N LYS A 955 3.63 34.56 -21.70
CA LYS A 955 4.54 33.69 -22.49
C LYS A 955 4.23 33.71 -24.01
N THR A 956 2.97 33.95 -24.40
CA THR A 956 2.45 33.83 -25.79
C THR A 956 2.74 35.00 -26.73
N GLN A 957 3.41 36.08 -26.28
CA GLN A 957 3.60 37.30 -27.10
C GLN A 957 4.93 37.35 -27.89
N ARG A 958 5.76 36.30 -27.84
CA ARG A 958 6.94 36.12 -28.70
C ARG A 958 6.50 35.56 -30.06
N GLY A 959 6.98 36.15 -31.16
CA GLY A 959 6.66 35.77 -32.54
C GLY A 959 5.69 36.73 -33.26
N MET A 960 4.69 37.28 -32.56
CA MET A 960 3.75 38.25 -33.15
C MET A 960 4.43 39.61 -33.43
N SER A 961 4.31 40.08 -34.67
CA SER A 961 4.73 41.41 -35.11
C SER A 961 3.91 42.53 -34.44
N TRP A 962 4.40 43.77 -34.57
CA TRP A 962 3.75 44.94 -33.93
C TRP A 962 2.34 45.19 -34.49
N ARG A 963 2.15 45.04 -35.81
CA ARG A 963 0.82 45.17 -36.48
C ARG A 963 -0.18 44.13 -35.98
N GLN A 964 0.21 42.85 -35.96
CA GLN A 964 -0.68 41.76 -35.51
C GLN A 964 -1.19 41.94 -34.07
N LYS A 965 -0.45 42.63 -33.20
CA LYS A 965 -0.89 42.96 -31.83
C LYS A 965 -1.95 44.07 -31.83
N TRP A 966 -1.80 45.06 -32.71
CA TRP A 966 -2.76 46.14 -32.91
C TRP A 966 -4.08 45.63 -33.51
N ASP A 967 -3.99 44.85 -34.60
CA ASP A 967 -5.15 44.37 -35.36
C ASP A 967 -6.03 43.38 -34.57
N ASN A 968 -5.48 42.75 -33.53
CA ASN A 968 -6.20 41.90 -32.57
C ASN A 968 -6.58 42.63 -31.25
N GLY A 969 -6.46 43.95 -31.19
CA GLY A 969 -6.92 44.78 -30.07
C GLY A 969 -6.09 44.65 -28.77
N ILE A 970 -4.88 44.10 -28.81
CA ILE A 970 -4.06 43.81 -27.62
C ILE A 970 -3.41 45.11 -27.11
N GLY A 971 -4.16 45.85 -26.29
CA GLY A 971 -3.85 47.21 -25.87
C GLY A 971 -2.60 47.41 -25.00
N PHE A 972 -2.11 48.65 -24.98
CA PHE A 972 -0.90 49.05 -24.26
C PHE A 972 -1.16 49.20 -22.75
N PHE A 973 -0.26 48.63 -21.94
CA PHE A 973 -0.12 48.72 -20.47
C PHE A 973 -1.28 48.35 -19.54
N PHE A 974 -2.56 48.56 -19.87
CA PHE A 974 -3.67 48.41 -18.91
C PHE A 974 -4.85 47.53 -19.32
N ASP A 975 -4.81 46.84 -20.47
CA ASP A 975 -5.83 45.85 -20.80
C ASP A 975 -5.52 44.47 -20.15
N PRO A 976 -6.38 43.96 -19.23
CA PRO A 976 -6.22 42.66 -18.59
C PRO A 976 -7.02 41.56 -19.30
N THR A 977 -7.10 41.60 -20.64
CA THR A 977 -7.59 40.50 -21.50
C THR A 977 -6.69 39.28 -21.42
N ILE A 978 -6.78 38.57 -20.29
CA ILE A 978 -6.21 37.24 -20.13
C ILE A 978 -7.19 36.24 -20.73
N TYR A 979 -6.94 35.92 -22.01
CA TYR A 979 -7.26 34.60 -22.56
C TYR A 979 -6.88 33.57 -21.47
N LEU A 980 -7.87 32.87 -20.90
CA LEU A 980 -7.72 32.07 -19.66
C LEU A 980 -6.44 31.21 -19.71
N PRO A 981 -5.88 30.82 -18.55
CA PRO A 981 -4.98 29.68 -18.43
C PRO A 981 -5.56 28.53 -19.23
N ASN A 982 -5.01 28.34 -20.43
CA ASN A 982 -5.78 27.74 -21.52
C ASN A 982 -5.94 26.24 -21.21
N ILE A 983 -6.86 25.56 -21.88
CA ILE A 983 -6.69 24.11 -22.05
C ILE A 983 -5.37 23.87 -22.80
N SER A 984 -4.87 24.84 -23.60
CA SER A 984 -3.47 24.88 -24.04
C SER A 984 -2.41 25.39 -23.04
N GLN A 985 -2.72 25.64 -21.77
CA GLN A 985 -1.71 25.67 -20.71
C GLN A 985 -1.52 24.32 -20.06
N ALA A 986 -2.60 23.52 -19.93
CA ALA A 986 -2.44 22.07 -19.85
C ALA A 986 -1.63 21.59 -21.08
N LEU A 987 -2.07 21.86 -22.33
CA LEU A 987 -1.30 21.61 -23.56
C LEU A 987 -0.11 22.58 -23.80
N ASN A 988 0.52 23.13 -22.77
CA ASN A 988 1.89 23.69 -22.82
C ASN A 988 2.81 23.04 -21.78
N ASP A 989 2.24 22.59 -20.64
CA ASP A 989 2.87 21.56 -19.82
C ASP A 989 2.79 20.18 -20.49
N SER A 990 1.87 20.00 -21.45
CA SER A 990 1.51 18.72 -22.07
C SER A 990 1.55 18.74 -23.62
N ALA A 991 1.90 19.84 -24.28
CA ALA A 991 2.28 19.79 -25.70
C ALA A 991 3.44 20.76 -25.99
N THR A 992 4.14 20.55 -27.11
CA THR A 992 5.22 21.38 -27.65
C THR A 992 6.51 21.56 -26.83
N ARG A 993 6.59 21.11 -25.55
CA ARG A 993 7.81 21.28 -24.72
C ARG A 993 8.36 20.03 -24.07
N VAL A 994 7.55 19.13 -23.54
CA VAL A 994 8.08 17.86 -23.00
C VAL A 994 8.53 16.92 -24.13
N TYR A 995 8.09 17.21 -25.36
CA TYR A 995 8.32 16.49 -26.62
C TYR A 995 9.22 17.27 -27.59
N ALA A 996 10.26 17.93 -27.07
CA ALA A 996 11.10 18.82 -27.85
C ALA A 996 12.54 18.74 -27.40
N ARG A 997 13.35 18.02 -28.20
CA ARG A 997 14.81 17.98 -28.11
C ARG A 997 15.42 19.39 -28.12
N PRO A 998 16.60 19.59 -27.49
CA PRO A 998 17.43 20.77 -27.74
C PRO A 998 17.70 20.89 -29.25
N GLY A 999 17.28 21.99 -29.87
CA GLY A 999 17.38 22.16 -31.33
C GLY A 999 16.30 21.41 -32.14
N ASN A 1000 15.07 21.26 -31.62
CA ASN A 1000 13.97 20.75 -32.44
C ASN A 1000 13.51 21.78 -33.49
N ASP A 1001 14.10 21.73 -34.67
CA ASP A 1001 13.77 22.56 -35.83
C ASP A 1001 12.50 22.10 -36.58
N LYS A 1002 11.92 20.94 -36.20
CA LYS A 1002 10.70 20.42 -36.83
C LYS A 1002 9.48 21.09 -36.20
N GLY A 1003 8.81 21.93 -36.98
CA GLY A 1003 7.61 22.66 -36.56
C GLY A 1003 6.38 21.77 -36.39
N LEU A 1004 6.27 21.11 -35.23
CA LEU A 1004 5.03 20.46 -34.79
C LEU A 1004 3.91 21.50 -34.62
N ALA A 1005 2.74 21.21 -35.15
CA ALA A 1005 1.56 22.07 -35.04
C ALA A 1005 0.97 22.04 -33.60
N PRO A 1006 0.32 23.12 -33.12
CA PRO A 1006 -0.26 23.15 -31.77
C PRO A 1006 -1.45 22.18 -31.59
N GLY A 1007 -1.13 20.94 -31.22
CA GLY A 1007 -2.09 19.83 -31.07
C GLY A 1007 -1.46 18.47 -31.35
N GLU A 1008 -0.39 18.43 -32.15
CA GLU A 1008 0.35 17.21 -32.47
C GLU A 1008 1.11 16.67 -31.23
N ILE A 1009 1.11 15.35 -31.09
CA ILE A 1009 1.83 14.62 -30.04
C ILE A 1009 2.98 13.89 -30.74
N ASP A 1010 4.22 14.14 -30.31
CA ASP A 1010 5.35 13.29 -30.72
C ASP A 1010 5.22 11.95 -29.96
N LEU A 1011 4.72 10.93 -30.66
CA LEU A 1011 4.56 9.59 -30.10
C LEU A 1011 5.91 8.95 -29.75
N GLY A 1012 7.00 9.36 -30.41
CA GLY A 1012 8.35 8.88 -30.12
C GLY A 1012 8.88 9.45 -28.80
N GLU A 1013 8.71 10.75 -28.55
CA GLU A 1013 9.12 11.34 -27.27
C GLU A 1013 8.10 11.11 -26.14
N PHE A 1014 6.84 10.74 -26.47
CA PHE A 1014 5.92 10.14 -25.49
C PHE A 1014 6.36 8.73 -25.07
N ALA A 1015 6.79 7.88 -26.00
CA ALA A 1015 7.41 6.61 -25.66
C ALA A 1015 8.69 6.80 -24.82
N HIS A 1016 9.55 7.75 -25.19
CA HIS A 1016 10.75 8.09 -24.41
C HIS A 1016 10.45 8.58 -22.99
N GLN A 1017 9.33 9.30 -22.77
CA GLN A 1017 8.87 9.65 -21.41
C GLN A 1017 8.30 8.46 -20.65
N GLY A 1018 7.60 7.55 -21.34
CA GLY A 1018 7.20 6.27 -20.77
C GLY A 1018 8.41 5.49 -20.27
N ASP A 1019 9.44 5.36 -21.10
CA ASP A 1019 10.69 4.70 -20.76
C ASP A 1019 11.45 5.43 -19.62
N LEU A 1020 11.61 6.76 -19.69
CA LEU A 1020 12.38 7.51 -18.69
C LEU A 1020 11.68 7.62 -17.33
N TYR A 1021 10.36 7.82 -17.28
CA TYR A 1021 9.63 8.12 -16.04
C TYR A 1021 8.75 6.99 -15.52
N SER A 1022 8.32 6.04 -16.36
CA SER A 1022 7.58 4.83 -15.96
C SER A 1022 8.13 3.57 -16.65
N PRO A 1023 9.45 3.29 -16.56
CA PRO A 1023 10.07 2.13 -17.21
C PRO A 1023 9.32 0.83 -16.92
N GLY A 1024 9.10 0.02 -17.96
CA GLY A 1024 8.38 -1.25 -17.84
C GLY A 1024 6.89 -1.13 -17.47
N ARG A 1025 6.31 0.08 -17.36
CA ARG A 1025 4.89 0.30 -17.05
C ARG A 1025 4.17 1.01 -18.19
N ASN A 1026 2.89 0.66 -18.36
CA ASN A 1026 1.94 1.34 -19.24
C ASN A 1026 1.09 2.40 -18.50
N TYR A 1027 1.56 2.93 -17.36
CA TYR A 1027 0.84 3.91 -16.54
C TYR A 1027 1.76 4.84 -15.73
N PHE A 1028 1.29 6.07 -15.49
CA PHE A 1028 1.92 7.07 -14.64
C PHE A 1028 1.16 7.25 -13.30
N THR A 1029 1.87 7.28 -12.18
CA THR A 1029 1.36 7.71 -10.87
C THR A 1029 1.73 9.17 -10.57
N GLY A 1030 1.20 9.72 -9.47
CA GLY A 1030 1.58 11.05 -9.01
C GLY A 1030 3.07 11.23 -8.67
N TYR A 1031 3.80 10.15 -8.39
CA TYR A 1031 5.25 10.23 -8.19
C TYR A 1031 5.99 10.49 -9.50
N ASP A 1032 5.62 9.78 -10.57
CA ASP A 1032 6.24 9.93 -11.89
C ASP A 1032 6.04 11.36 -12.42
N PHE A 1033 4.83 11.91 -12.25
CA PHE A 1033 4.56 13.31 -12.57
C PHE A 1033 5.38 14.29 -11.72
N GLU A 1034 5.58 14.05 -10.41
CA GLU A 1034 6.47 14.89 -9.58
C GLU A 1034 7.93 14.86 -10.10
N ARG A 1035 8.38 13.70 -10.61
CA ARG A 1035 9.70 13.52 -11.23
C ARG A 1035 9.82 14.23 -12.59
N MET A 1036 8.79 14.18 -13.44
CA MET A 1036 8.71 14.98 -14.67
C MET A 1036 8.78 16.49 -14.38
N GLY A 1037 8.21 16.93 -13.26
CA GLY A 1037 8.33 18.32 -12.78
C GLY A 1037 9.75 18.70 -12.41
N GLU A 1038 10.45 17.83 -11.68
CA GLU A 1038 11.86 18.03 -11.34
C GLU A 1038 12.73 18.18 -12.60
N GLY A 1039 12.59 17.28 -13.57
CA GLY A 1039 13.31 17.34 -14.85
C GLY A 1039 13.03 18.63 -15.63
N ASN A 1040 11.76 19.03 -15.74
CA ASN A 1040 11.40 20.30 -16.38
C ASN A 1040 11.98 21.53 -15.66
N HIS A 1041 12.06 21.52 -14.32
CA HIS A 1041 12.68 22.62 -13.56
C HIS A 1041 14.21 22.68 -13.66
N ILE A 1042 14.88 21.55 -13.95
CA ILE A 1042 16.31 21.49 -14.26
C ILE A 1042 16.54 22.08 -15.66
N ARG A 1043 15.78 21.62 -16.66
CA ARG A 1043 15.86 22.14 -18.04
C ARG A 1043 15.55 23.65 -18.13
N ASP A 1044 14.51 24.14 -17.44
CA ASP A 1044 14.23 25.60 -17.36
C ASP A 1044 15.40 26.36 -16.68
N ALA A 1045 16.21 25.73 -15.82
CA ALA A 1045 17.39 26.37 -15.24
C ALA A 1045 18.57 26.43 -16.23
N GLU A 1046 18.83 25.34 -16.95
CA GLU A 1046 19.90 25.19 -17.95
C GLU A 1046 19.66 26.07 -19.18
N GLU A 1047 18.42 26.13 -19.67
CA GLU A 1047 18.01 27.00 -20.77
C GLU A 1047 17.90 28.49 -20.36
N GLY A 1048 18.27 28.86 -19.12
CA GLY A 1048 18.21 30.23 -18.60
C GLY A 1048 16.79 30.79 -18.44
N ARG A 1049 15.77 29.92 -18.38
CA ARG A 1049 14.35 30.29 -18.43
C ARG A 1049 13.80 30.63 -17.04
N GLY A 1050 13.81 31.92 -16.74
CA GLY A 1050 13.13 32.50 -15.59
C GLY A 1050 14.03 32.66 -14.36
N ASN A 1051 13.72 33.68 -13.56
CA ASN A 1051 14.45 33.96 -12.32
C ASN A 1051 14.07 32.96 -11.21
N PHE A 1052 14.86 32.94 -10.14
CA PHE A 1052 14.67 32.04 -8.99
C PHE A 1052 13.24 32.07 -8.43
N ILE A 1053 12.63 33.25 -8.31
CA ILE A 1053 11.26 33.43 -7.77
C ILE A 1053 10.23 32.78 -8.70
N THR A 1054 10.32 33.01 -10.01
CA THR A 1054 9.41 32.39 -11.00
C THR A 1054 9.55 30.86 -11.05
N ARG A 1055 10.77 30.32 -10.93
CA ARG A 1055 11.00 28.87 -10.83
C ARG A 1055 10.48 28.28 -9.51
N LEU A 1056 10.63 28.99 -8.39
CA LEU A 1056 10.10 28.59 -7.08
C LEU A 1056 8.55 28.58 -7.06
N ILE A 1057 7.90 29.62 -7.59
CA ILE A 1057 6.43 29.66 -7.75
C ILE A 1057 5.96 28.55 -8.69
N GLY A 1058 6.72 28.31 -9.78
CA GLY A 1058 6.47 27.23 -10.73
C GLY A 1058 6.36 25.85 -10.08
N ARG A 1059 7.22 25.54 -9.09
CA ARG A 1059 7.18 24.27 -8.32
C ARG A 1059 5.85 24.06 -7.59
N PHE A 1060 5.38 25.08 -6.86
CA PHE A 1060 4.09 25.01 -6.14
C PHE A 1060 2.90 24.94 -7.10
N ALA A 1061 2.95 25.68 -8.21
CA ALA A 1061 1.93 25.63 -9.26
C ALA A 1061 1.90 24.28 -10.00
N PHE A 1062 3.05 23.63 -10.18
CA PHE A 1062 3.16 22.32 -10.81
C PHE A 1062 2.54 21.21 -9.94
N LYS A 1063 2.90 21.13 -8.65
CA LYS A 1063 2.28 20.16 -7.73
C LYS A 1063 0.75 20.28 -7.71
N ARG A 1064 0.23 21.51 -7.62
CA ARG A 1064 -1.22 21.78 -7.66
C ARG A 1064 -1.90 21.32 -8.96
N ARG A 1065 -1.19 21.23 -10.09
CA ARG A 1065 -1.72 20.69 -11.36
C ARG A 1065 -1.79 19.16 -11.34
N ILE A 1066 -0.81 18.46 -10.76
CA ILE A 1066 -0.88 17.00 -10.54
C ILE A 1066 -2.05 16.64 -9.60
N ASP A 1067 -2.19 17.39 -8.51
CA ASP A 1067 -3.29 17.26 -7.54
C ASP A 1067 -4.69 17.51 -8.16
N GLN A 1068 -4.76 17.99 -9.42
CA GLN A 1068 -5.99 18.14 -10.21
C GLN A 1068 -6.11 17.11 -11.35
N LEU A 1069 -5.00 16.70 -11.96
CA LEU A 1069 -4.96 15.73 -13.06
C LEU A 1069 -5.43 14.34 -12.61
N LEU A 1070 -4.83 13.80 -11.54
CA LEU A 1070 -5.10 12.43 -11.08
C LEU A 1070 -6.57 12.20 -10.66
N PRO A 1071 -7.22 13.07 -9.84
CA PRO A 1071 -8.63 12.88 -9.51
C PRO A 1071 -9.56 12.96 -10.72
N LEU A 1072 -9.18 13.66 -11.80
CA LEU A 1072 -10.00 13.80 -12.99
C LEU A 1072 -9.78 12.69 -14.01
N PHE A 1073 -8.56 12.15 -14.16
CA PHE A 1073 -8.23 11.26 -15.29
C PHE A 1073 -7.66 9.90 -14.92
N ALA A 1074 -7.37 9.60 -13.65
CA ALA A 1074 -6.92 8.26 -13.26
C ALA A 1074 -7.96 7.20 -13.60
N ASP A 1075 -7.63 6.33 -14.56
CA ASP A 1075 -8.43 5.21 -15.05
C ASP A 1075 -8.05 3.88 -14.38
N ARG A 1076 -7.08 3.89 -13.47
CA ARG A 1076 -6.59 2.71 -12.73
C ARG A 1076 -6.29 3.03 -11.28
N VAL A 1077 -6.51 2.05 -10.40
CA VAL A 1077 -5.91 1.99 -9.06
C VAL A 1077 -4.82 0.92 -9.05
N VAL A 1078 -3.59 1.31 -8.70
CA VAL A 1078 -2.39 0.44 -8.71
C VAL A 1078 -1.72 0.47 -7.34
N VAL A 1079 -0.83 -0.49 -7.06
CA VAL A 1079 0.06 -0.42 -5.90
C VAL A 1079 1.31 0.40 -6.23
N GLU A 1080 1.63 1.35 -5.36
CA GLU A 1080 2.96 1.95 -5.25
C GLU A 1080 3.43 1.76 -3.80
N ILE A 1081 4.31 0.76 -3.59
CA ILE A 1081 4.98 0.46 -2.31
C ILE A 1081 3.99 0.26 -1.15
N HIS A 1082 3.31 -0.89 -1.16
CA HIS A 1082 2.30 -1.33 -0.19
C HIS A 1082 1.08 -0.39 -0.02
N SER A 1083 0.97 0.66 -0.85
CA SER A 1083 -0.11 1.64 -0.82
C SER A 1083 -0.84 1.68 -2.16
N LEU A 1084 -2.16 1.74 -2.15
CA LEU A 1084 -2.94 1.97 -3.36
C LEU A 1084 -2.85 3.44 -3.77
N VAL A 1085 -2.60 3.70 -5.05
CA VAL A 1085 -2.50 5.05 -5.62
C VAL A 1085 -3.30 5.18 -6.92
N PRO A 1086 -3.82 6.38 -7.23
CA PRO A 1086 -4.40 6.67 -8.54
C PRO A 1086 -3.31 6.69 -9.61
N ALA A 1087 -3.57 6.02 -10.74
CA ALA A 1087 -2.71 6.04 -11.92
C ALA A 1087 -3.50 6.35 -13.19
N ILE A 1088 -2.84 6.97 -14.16
CA ILE A 1088 -3.36 7.21 -15.52
C ILE A 1088 -2.58 6.30 -16.47
N SER A 1089 -3.26 5.42 -17.20
CA SER A 1089 -2.65 4.60 -18.24
C SER A 1089 -2.09 5.48 -19.35
N HIS A 1090 -1.05 5.02 -20.06
CA HIS A 1090 -0.50 5.71 -21.22
C HIS A 1090 -1.59 5.98 -22.28
N ALA A 1091 -2.54 5.05 -22.43
CA ALA A 1091 -3.68 5.19 -23.34
C ALA A 1091 -4.65 6.29 -22.89
N GLU A 1092 -5.13 6.31 -21.64
CA GLU A 1092 -6.02 7.41 -21.18
C GLU A 1092 -5.25 8.73 -21.11
N MET A 1093 -3.94 8.73 -20.85
CA MET A 1093 -3.11 9.93 -20.89
C MET A 1093 -3.02 10.50 -22.32
N LEU A 1094 -2.80 9.68 -23.35
CA LEU A 1094 -2.94 10.08 -24.76
C LEU A 1094 -4.32 10.72 -25.04
N ARG A 1095 -5.39 10.19 -24.44
CA ARG A 1095 -6.76 10.76 -24.53
C ARG A 1095 -6.95 12.06 -23.74
N VAL A 1096 -6.09 12.35 -22.76
CA VAL A 1096 -6.01 13.68 -22.11
C VAL A 1096 -5.25 14.68 -22.99
N TYR A 1097 -4.22 14.23 -23.71
CA TYR A 1097 -3.49 15.05 -24.68
C TYR A 1097 -4.35 15.38 -25.93
N ASP A 1098 -5.10 14.42 -26.48
CA ASP A 1098 -5.97 14.64 -27.66
C ASP A 1098 -7.28 15.38 -27.34
N GLY A 1099 -7.77 15.27 -26.09
CA GLY A 1099 -8.98 15.94 -25.60
C GLY A 1099 -10.24 15.07 -25.54
N SER A 1100 -10.21 13.84 -26.03
CA SER A 1100 -11.33 12.89 -26.00
C SER A 1100 -11.71 12.46 -24.57
N ALA A 1101 -10.75 12.35 -23.65
CA ALA A 1101 -11.03 12.10 -22.23
C ALA A 1101 -11.76 13.29 -21.56
N TRP A 1102 -11.49 14.53 -22.00
CA TRP A 1102 -12.26 15.71 -21.57
C TRP A 1102 -13.67 15.73 -22.17
N ALA A 1103 -13.83 15.31 -23.43
CA ALA A 1103 -15.13 15.18 -24.07
C ALA A 1103 -16.01 14.13 -23.36
N ASP A 1104 -15.44 12.98 -22.97
CA ASP A 1104 -16.10 11.98 -22.12
C ASP A 1104 -16.50 12.59 -20.76
N LEU A 1105 -15.59 13.28 -20.07
CA LEU A 1105 -15.88 13.86 -18.75
C LEU A 1105 -16.98 14.94 -18.81
N LEU A 1106 -17.05 15.74 -19.88
CA LEU A 1106 -18.16 16.69 -20.11
C LEU A 1106 -19.45 16.00 -20.60
N ARG A 1107 -19.38 14.82 -21.22
CA ARG A 1107 -20.54 13.99 -21.60
C ARG A 1107 -21.14 13.34 -20.35
N GLU A 1108 -20.30 12.77 -19.49
CA GLU A 1108 -20.61 12.27 -18.14
C GLU A 1108 -21.28 13.34 -17.28
N HIS A 1109 -20.68 14.54 -17.22
CA HIS A 1109 -21.20 15.62 -16.37
C HIS A 1109 -22.56 16.14 -16.86
N ARG A 1110 -22.73 16.35 -18.19
CA ARG A 1110 -24.00 16.82 -18.77
C ARG A 1110 -25.12 15.79 -18.66
N ARG A 1111 -24.87 14.51 -18.96
CA ARG A 1111 -25.87 13.43 -18.80
C ARG A 1111 -26.30 13.22 -17.35
N GLY A 1112 -25.44 13.50 -16.37
CA GLY A 1112 -25.77 13.41 -14.95
C GLY A 1112 -26.66 14.53 -14.40
N ASP A 1113 -26.75 15.66 -15.11
CA ASP A 1113 -27.53 16.84 -14.67
C ASP A 1113 -28.85 17.00 -15.43
N CYS A 1114 -29.16 16.09 -16.37
CA CYS A 1114 -30.47 15.99 -17.03
C CYS A 1114 -31.40 15.06 -16.25
N ASP A 1115 -32.39 15.62 -15.55
CA ASP A 1115 -33.53 14.84 -15.04
C ASP A 1115 -34.41 14.42 -16.25
N PRO A 1116 -34.62 13.11 -16.50
CA PRO A 1116 -35.45 12.64 -17.60
C PRO A 1116 -36.96 12.65 -17.29
N SER A 1117 -37.37 13.14 -16.12
CA SER A 1117 -38.79 13.25 -15.74
C SER A 1117 -39.52 14.25 -16.64
N PRO A 1118 -40.48 13.84 -17.49
CA PRO A 1118 -41.36 14.80 -18.13
C PRO A 1118 -42.22 15.47 -17.05
N ILE A 1119 -42.46 16.79 -17.18
CA ILE A 1119 -43.33 17.52 -16.25
C ILE A 1119 -44.78 17.06 -16.49
N GLY A 1120 -45.17 15.99 -15.81
CA GLY A 1120 -46.56 15.57 -15.75
C GLY A 1120 -47.42 16.68 -15.13
N ARG A 1121 -48.61 16.94 -15.70
CA ARG A 1121 -49.53 17.94 -15.15
C ARG A 1121 -49.81 17.63 -13.68
N PRO A 1122 -49.58 18.56 -12.75
CA PRO A 1122 -49.60 18.26 -11.32
C PRO A 1122 -51.01 17.84 -10.89
N SER A 1123 -51.10 16.63 -10.33
CA SER A 1123 -52.36 15.99 -9.96
C SER A 1123 -52.82 16.37 -8.53
N GLU A 1124 -51.89 16.81 -7.68
CA GLU A 1124 -52.17 17.11 -6.28
C GLU A 1124 -51.73 18.51 -5.85
N LEU A 1125 -52.51 19.10 -4.93
CA LEU A 1125 -52.33 20.45 -4.41
C LEU A 1125 -50.92 20.70 -3.84
N TYR A 1126 -50.25 19.68 -3.29
CA TYR A 1126 -48.89 19.82 -2.74
C TYR A 1126 -47.82 20.01 -3.83
N GLN A 1127 -48.00 19.43 -5.02
CA GLN A 1127 -47.02 19.44 -6.10
C GLN A 1127 -46.84 20.87 -6.64
N LEU A 1128 -47.94 21.63 -6.72
CA LEU A 1128 -47.95 23.06 -7.04
C LEU A 1128 -47.22 23.91 -5.98
N GLN A 1129 -47.14 23.48 -4.72
CA GLN A 1129 -46.40 24.23 -3.69
C GLN A 1129 -44.88 24.06 -3.80
N SER A 1130 -44.41 23.00 -4.47
CA SER A 1130 -42.98 22.71 -4.70
C SER A 1130 -42.43 23.24 -6.04
N MET A 1131 -43.29 23.72 -6.94
CA MET A 1131 -42.89 24.27 -8.25
C MET A 1131 -42.29 25.68 -8.13
N LYS A 1132 -41.46 26.08 -9.11
CA LYS A 1132 -40.90 27.44 -9.18
C LYS A 1132 -41.92 28.42 -9.75
N ALA A 1133 -41.62 29.72 -9.65
CA ALA A 1133 -42.46 30.79 -10.20
C ALA A 1133 -42.75 30.60 -11.70
N ASP A 1134 -41.73 30.24 -12.47
CA ASP A 1134 -41.82 30.10 -13.94
C ASP A 1134 -42.61 28.85 -14.35
N ASP A 1135 -42.39 27.72 -13.66
CA ASP A 1135 -43.14 26.47 -13.86
C ASP A 1135 -44.65 26.70 -13.60
N LEU A 1136 -44.98 27.42 -12.52
CA LEU A 1136 -46.37 27.77 -12.17
C LEU A 1136 -47.01 28.74 -13.16
N ALA A 1137 -46.24 29.72 -13.67
CA ALA A 1137 -46.67 30.63 -14.72
C ALA A 1137 -47.02 29.88 -16.01
N GLN A 1138 -46.19 28.91 -16.43
CA GLN A 1138 -46.47 28.08 -17.59
C GLN A 1138 -47.72 27.21 -17.39
N VAL A 1139 -47.84 26.51 -16.26
CA VAL A 1139 -49.02 25.68 -15.94
C VAL A 1139 -50.32 26.51 -15.93
N TYR A 1140 -50.30 27.74 -15.42
CA TYR A 1140 -51.45 28.64 -15.45
C TYR A 1140 -51.79 29.15 -16.87
N ALA A 1141 -50.78 29.46 -17.68
CA ALA A 1141 -50.95 29.92 -19.07
C ALA A 1141 -51.46 28.82 -20.01
N GLU A 1142 -51.16 27.54 -19.73
CA GLU A 1142 -51.65 26.38 -20.50
C GLU A 1142 -53.03 25.86 -20.04
N SER A 1143 -53.49 26.26 -18.85
CA SER A 1143 -54.76 25.80 -18.29
C SER A 1143 -55.98 26.52 -18.89
N PRO A 1144 -57.12 25.84 -19.11
CA PRO A 1144 -58.39 26.47 -19.45
C PRO A 1144 -59.09 27.09 -18.21
N ALA A 1145 -60.04 28.00 -18.43
CA ALA A 1145 -60.80 28.63 -17.34
C ALA A 1145 -61.54 27.62 -16.44
N GLY A 1146 -62.12 26.56 -17.03
CA GLY A 1146 -62.90 25.55 -16.33
C GLY A 1146 -64.34 25.99 -16.00
N VAL A 1147 -65.13 25.07 -15.46
CA VAL A 1147 -66.52 25.32 -15.03
C VAL A 1147 -66.55 25.73 -13.56
N ILE A 1148 -67.24 26.83 -13.24
CA ILE A 1148 -67.51 27.23 -11.84
C ILE A 1148 -68.39 26.17 -11.19
N ARG A 1149 -67.92 25.58 -10.08
CA ARG A 1149 -68.65 24.57 -9.29
C ARG A 1149 -69.08 25.17 -7.96
N ASP A 1150 -70.25 24.76 -7.48
CA ASP A 1150 -70.68 25.03 -6.10
C ASP A 1150 -69.98 24.12 -5.10
N GLY A 1151 -69.78 24.65 -3.90
CA GLY A 1151 -69.13 23.95 -2.79
C GLY A 1151 -68.09 24.78 -2.06
N GLU A 1152 -67.52 24.18 -1.01
CA GLU A 1152 -66.33 24.68 -0.33
C GLU A 1152 -65.07 24.21 -1.06
N SER A 1153 -64.03 25.03 -1.09
CA SER A 1153 -62.70 24.68 -1.63
C SER A 1153 -61.62 24.83 -0.57
N LEU A 1154 -60.72 23.86 -0.52
CA LEU A 1154 -59.55 23.90 0.36
C LEU A 1154 -58.44 24.69 -0.34
N GLY A 1155 -58.20 25.90 0.16
CA GLY A 1155 -57.24 26.83 -0.42
C GLY A 1155 -55.87 26.76 0.23
N LYS A 1156 -54.82 26.94 -0.59
CA LYS A 1156 -53.46 27.18 -0.12
C LYS A 1156 -52.76 28.29 -0.91
N ALA A 1157 -52.11 29.19 -0.20
CA ALA A 1157 -51.25 30.23 -0.77
C ALA A 1157 -49.82 29.70 -0.99
N VAL A 1158 -49.16 30.22 -2.02
CA VAL A 1158 -47.75 29.99 -2.37
C VAL A 1158 -47.05 31.35 -2.45
N VAL A 1159 -46.35 31.69 -1.37
CA VAL A 1159 -45.61 32.95 -1.21
C VAL A 1159 -44.15 32.71 -1.56
N LEU A 1160 -43.56 33.53 -2.45
CA LEU A 1160 -42.16 33.41 -2.91
C LEU A 1160 -41.75 31.96 -3.33
N PRO A 1161 -42.45 31.33 -4.31
CA PRO A 1161 -42.19 29.96 -4.76
C PRO A 1161 -40.71 29.71 -5.11
N GLY A 1162 -40.24 28.50 -4.78
CA GLY A 1162 -38.84 28.09 -4.98
C GLY A 1162 -37.84 28.55 -3.91
N THR A 1163 -38.26 29.27 -2.86
CA THR A 1163 -37.37 29.75 -1.80
C THR A 1163 -37.67 29.14 -0.42
N LEU A 1164 -36.64 28.92 0.40
CA LEU A 1164 -36.78 28.43 1.79
C LEU A 1164 -37.62 29.39 2.67
N LEU A 1165 -37.46 30.70 2.47
CA LEU A 1165 -38.26 31.71 3.15
C LEU A 1165 -39.73 31.66 2.69
N GLY A 1166 -39.96 31.45 1.39
CA GLY A 1166 -41.29 31.29 0.81
C GLY A 1166 -42.04 30.07 1.32
N TRP A 1167 -41.36 28.93 1.50
CA TRP A 1167 -41.94 27.75 2.15
C TRP A 1167 -42.43 28.06 3.57
N PHE A 1168 -41.62 28.75 4.38
CA PHE A 1168 -41.96 29.16 5.74
C PHE A 1168 -43.12 30.18 5.79
N LEU A 1169 -43.08 31.21 4.93
CA LEU A 1169 -44.17 32.20 4.82
C LEU A 1169 -45.48 31.58 4.33
N SER A 1170 -45.40 30.61 3.41
CA SER A 1170 -46.57 29.84 2.96
C SER A 1170 -47.16 29.00 4.09
N LEU A 1171 -46.32 28.43 4.97
CA LEU A 1171 -46.78 27.69 6.16
C LEU A 1171 -47.64 28.59 7.07
N ILE A 1172 -47.19 29.83 7.31
CA ILE A 1172 -47.90 30.83 8.14
C ILE A 1172 -49.18 31.31 7.44
N SER A 1173 -49.12 31.63 6.14
CA SER A 1173 -50.27 32.11 5.37
C SER A 1173 -51.43 31.10 5.37
N ASN A 1174 -51.11 29.80 5.25
CA ASN A 1174 -52.07 28.70 5.25
C ASN A 1174 -52.71 28.40 6.64
N LEU A 1175 -52.27 29.06 7.72
CA LEU A 1175 -52.99 29.05 9.00
C LEU A 1175 -54.16 30.06 9.00
N ILE A 1176 -53.97 31.19 8.32
CA ILE A 1176 -54.86 32.37 8.34
C ILE A 1176 -55.94 32.27 7.26
N TRP A 1177 -55.56 31.93 6.02
CA TRP A 1177 -56.47 31.72 4.90
C TRP A 1177 -56.63 30.23 4.61
N ARG A 1178 -57.88 29.76 4.43
CA ARG A 1178 -58.19 28.32 4.25
C ARG A 1178 -58.99 27.98 3.00
N GLY A 1179 -59.31 28.97 2.16
CA GLY A 1179 -60.03 28.77 0.91
C GLY A 1179 -61.29 29.62 0.76
N LYS A 1180 -62.17 29.19 -0.14
CA LYS A 1180 -63.32 29.97 -0.66
C LYS A 1180 -64.54 29.07 -0.84
N VAL A 1181 -65.74 29.60 -0.58
CA VAL A 1181 -67.01 28.92 -0.80
C VAL A 1181 -67.76 29.62 -1.93
N PHE A 1182 -68.25 28.85 -2.90
CA PHE A 1182 -69.02 29.35 -4.05
C PHE A 1182 -70.51 29.05 -3.81
N ASP A 1183 -71.37 30.00 -4.19
CA ASP A 1183 -72.83 29.91 -4.05
C ASP A 1183 -73.52 30.37 -5.35
N ASN A 1184 -73.97 29.39 -6.14
CA ASN A 1184 -74.46 29.51 -7.52
C ASN A 1184 -75.80 28.75 -7.70
N LYS A 1185 -76.65 28.76 -6.66
CA LYS A 1185 -77.93 28.03 -6.58
C LYS A 1185 -78.95 28.33 -7.71
N THR A 1186 -78.71 29.33 -8.54
CA THR A 1186 -79.56 29.71 -9.69
C THR A 1186 -78.91 29.47 -11.06
N GLY A 1187 -77.62 29.10 -11.14
CA GLY A 1187 -76.93 28.77 -12.40
C GLY A 1187 -76.60 29.94 -13.34
N GLU A 1188 -77.18 31.12 -13.14
CA GLU A 1188 -76.91 32.33 -13.93
C GLU A 1188 -75.76 33.17 -13.37
N LEU A 1189 -74.98 33.79 -14.26
CA LEU A 1189 -73.89 34.71 -13.89
C LEU A 1189 -74.41 36.17 -13.85
N PRO A 1190 -73.95 37.00 -12.88
CA PRO A 1190 -72.85 36.76 -11.94
C PRO A 1190 -73.27 36.01 -10.67
N CYS A 1191 -72.52 34.97 -10.30
CA CYS A 1191 -72.69 34.28 -9.01
C CYS A 1191 -71.81 34.91 -7.91
N PHE A 1192 -72.02 34.49 -6.66
CA PHE A 1192 -71.35 35.07 -5.49
C PHE A 1192 -70.44 34.08 -4.77
N LEU A 1193 -69.39 34.62 -4.14
CA LEU A 1193 -68.38 33.84 -3.41
C LEU A 1193 -68.15 34.44 -2.03
N LEU A 1194 -67.91 33.58 -1.04
CA LEU A 1194 -67.55 33.94 0.33
C LEU A 1194 -66.13 33.44 0.66
N ASN A 1195 -65.25 34.36 1.06
CA ASN A 1195 -63.85 34.04 1.40
C ASN A 1195 -63.71 33.62 2.88
N LYS A 1196 -62.94 32.57 3.16
CA LYS A 1196 -62.81 31.97 4.52
C LYS A 1196 -61.48 32.36 5.17
N ILE A 1197 -61.56 33.28 6.13
CA ILE A 1197 -60.41 33.81 6.88
C ILE A 1197 -60.61 33.49 8.36
N LEU A 1198 -59.62 32.87 9.00
CA LEU A 1198 -59.67 32.42 10.40
C LEU A 1198 -60.93 31.61 10.78
N GLY A 1199 -61.54 30.93 9.80
CA GLY A 1199 -62.74 30.11 9.98
C GLY A 1199 -64.08 30.83 9.77
N MET A 1200 -64.09 32.17 9.59
CA MET A 1200 -65.30 32.96 9.40
C MET A 1200 -65.53 33.35 7.92
N HIS A 1201 -66.80 33.45 7.52
CA HIS A 1201 -67.23 33.83 6.17
C HIS A 1201 -67.43 35.36 6.09
N LEU A 1202 -66.36 36.11 5.83
CA LEU A 1202 -66.32 37.57 6.08
C LEU A 1202 -66.36 38.48 4.84
N ILE A 1203 -66.06 37.96 3.65
CA ILE A 1203 -65.90 38.80 2.45
C ILE A 1203 -66.67 38.20 1.27
N ARG A 1204 -67.68 38.93 0.76
CA ARG A 1204 -68.45 38.60 -0.43
C ARG A 1204 -67.76 39.13 -1.69
N ALA A 1205 -67.74 38.33 -2.75
CA ALA A 1205 -67.17 38.66 -4.06
C ALA A 1205 -68.15 38.33 -5.20
N LYS A 1206 -67.95 38.96 -6.37
CA LYS A 1206 -68.72 38.76 -7.60
C LYS A 1206 -67.87 37.94 -8.58
N VAL A 1207 -68.39 36.82 -9.06
CA VAL A 1207 -67.64 35.88 -9.92
C VAL A 1207 -68.19 35.88 -11.33
N ASN A 1208 -67.30 35.98 -12.33
CA ASN A 1208 -67.62 36.05 -13.76
C ASN A 1208 -66.49 35.47 -14.61
N TYR A 1209 -66.80 35.08 -15.86
CA TYR A 1209 -65.76 34.82 -16.87
C TYR A 1209 -65.28 36.14 -17.51
N GLY A 1210 -64.00 36.20 -17.85
CA GLY A 1210 -63.44 37.30 -18.65
C GLY A 1210 -61.94 37.14 -18.93
N PRO A 1211 -61.30 38.12 -19.59
CA PRO A 1211 -59.87 38.06 -19.90
C PRO A 1211 -59.01 38.23 -18.65
N SER A 1212 -57.99 37.38 -18.53
CA SER A 1212 -56.98 37.44 -17.46
C SER A 1212 -56.08 38.68 -17.60
N TRP A 1213 -55.66 39.24 -16.48
CA TRP A 1213 -54.64 40.28 -16.39
C TRP A 1213 -53.21 39.73 -16.49
N PHE A 1214 -53.02 38.40 -16.50
CA PHE A 1214 -51.72 37.74 -16.67
C PHE A 1214 -51.36 37.54 -18.15
N ASP A 1215 -52.23 36.88 -18.93
CA ASP A 1215 -51.95 36.48 -20.32
C ASP A 1215 -53.05 36.85 -21.34
N GLY A 1216 -54.09 37.57 -20.91
CA GLY A 1216 -55.24 37.97 -21.74
C GLY A 1216 -56.26 36.87 -22.06
N LYS A 1217 -55.95 35.57 -21.85
CA LYS A 1217 -56.87 34.47 -22.16
C LYS A 1217 -58.01 34.40 -21.14
N GLN A 1218 -59.11 33.76 -21.50
CA GLN A 1218 -60.28 33.62 -20.63
C GLN A 1218 -59.93 32.94 -19.29
N SER A 1219 -60.46 33.47 -18.18
CA SER A 1219 -60.27 32.98 -16.82
C SER A 1219 -61.53 33.22 -16.01
N ILE A 1220 -61.68 32.51 -14.88
CA ILE A 1220 -62.68 32.86 -13.87
C ILE A 1220 -62.11 34.01 -13.05
N ILE A 1221 -62.78 35.16 -13.09
CA ILE A 1221 -62.43 36.38 -12.35
C ILE A 1221 -63.30 36.46 -11.10
N ILE A 1222 -62.67 36.68 -9.96
CA ILE A 1222 -63.32 36.96 -8.68
C ILE A 1222 -63.02 38.42 -8.35
N ASP A 1223 -64.03 39.28 -8.48
CA ASP A 1223 -63.89 40.73 -8.28
C ASP A 1223 -64.58 41.18 -6.99
N TYR A 1224 -63.86 41.93 -6.16
CA TYR A 1224 -64.30 42.41 -4.85
C TYR A 1224 -64.73 43.89 -4.88
N LYS A 1225 -64.53 44.60 -6.00
CA LYS A 1225 -64.69 46.06 -6.15
C LYS A 1225 -66.04 46.60 -5.67
N GLU A 1226 -67.11 45.89 -6.00
CA GLU A 1226 -68.50 46.32 -5.77
C GLU A 1226 -69.11 45.71 -4.50
N THR A 1227 -68.39 44.81 -3.81
CA THR A 1227 -68.97 43.91 -2.79
C THR A 1227 -68.24 43.91 -1.45
N SER A 1228 -67.06 44.54 -1.34
CA SER A 1228 -66.35 44.66 -0.06
C SER A 1228 -65.49 45.92 0.07
N TRP A 1229 -65.82 46.78 1.04
CA TRP A 1229 -65.02 47.96 1.40
C TRP A 1229 -63.61 47.62 1.91
N LEU A 1230 -63.38 46.42 2.45
CA LEU A 1230 -62.07 45.98 2.93
C LEU A 1230 -61.19 45.36 1.83
N ALA A 1231 -61.76 44.97 0.68
CA ALA A 1231 -61.06 44.22 -0.36
C ALA A 1231 -61.25 44.76 -1.79
N PHE A 1232 -61.89 45.93 -1.98
CA PHE A 1232 -62.22 46.48 -3.31
C PHE A 1232 -61.02 46.64 -4.28
N PHE A 1233 -59.81 46.76 -3.74
CA PHE A 1233 -58.56 46.85 -4.48
C PHE A 1233 -58.04 45.48 -4.97
N ILE A 1234 -58.60 44.36 -4.53
CA ILE A 1234 -58.19 43.00 -4.91
C ILE A 1234 -59.02 42.50 -6.09
N ARG A 1235 -58.37 41.75 -6.98
CA ARG A 1235 -58.99 40.93 -8.05
C ARG A 1235 -58.22 39.63 -8.14
N ASP A 1236 -58.90 38.50 -8.00
CA ASP A 1236 -58.28 37.18 -8.16
C ASP A 1236 -58.71 36.54 -9.48
N GLU A 1237 -57.83 35.72 -10.06
CA GLU A 1237 -58.06 35.06 -11.35
C GLU A 1237 -57.66 33.59 -11.28
N ILE A 1238 -58.60 32.67 -11.51
CA ILE A 1238 -58.38 31.22 -11.39
C ILE A 1238 -58.65 30.47 -12.69
N ARG A 1239 -57.90 29.38 -12.90
CA ARG A 1239 -58.04 28.43 -14.02
C ARG A 1239 -57.94 26.98 -13.53
N GLN A 1240 -58.52 26.06 -14.29
CA GLN A 1240 -58.60 24.65 -13.96
C GLN A 1240 -57.41 23.88 -14.54
N ILE A 1241 -56.53 23.39 -13.67
CA ILE A 1241 -55.32 22.63 -14.04
C ILE A 1241 -55.68 21.16 -14.31
N GLN A 1242 -56.58 20.61 -13.50
CA GLN A 1242 -57.19 19.28 -13.65
C GLN A 1242 -58.63 19.35 -13.10
N PRO A 1243 -59.62 18.53 -13.54
CA PRO A 1243 -60.97 18.56 -12.99
C PRO A 1243 -61.04 18.56 -11.46
N GLY A 1244 -61.49 19.68 -10.89
CA GLY A 1244 -61.57 19.92 -9.44
C GLY A 1244 -60.35 20.58 -8.79
N LEU A 1245 -59.20 20.71 -9.47
CA LEU A 1245 -58.01 21.43 -8.99
C LEU A 1245 -57.78 22.70 -9.82
N PHE A 1246 -57.77 23.85 -9.14
CA PHE A 1246 -57.59 25.17 -9.75
C PHE A 1246 -56.35 25.88 -9.21
N GLY A 1247 -55.65 26.61 -10.08
CA GLY A 1247 -54.57 27.54 -9.71
C GLY A 1247 -54.91 28.97 -10.12
N GLY A 1248 -54.32 29.96 -9.46
CA GLY A 1248 -54.63 31.36 -9.74
C GLY A 1248 -53.72 32.39 -9.10
N TYR A 1249 -53.81 33.61 -9.63
CA TYR A 1249 -53.07 34.78 -9.14
C TYR A 1249 -54.01 35.75 -8.41
N ALA A 1250 -53.50 36.38 -7.36
CA ALA A 1250 -54.15 37.49 -6.67
C ALA A 1250 -53.51 38.82 -7.09
N PHE A 1251 -54.29 39.74 -7.65
CA PHE A 1251 -53.81 41.04 -8.12
C PHE A 1251 -54.33 42.20 -7.25
N VAL A 1252 -53.45 43.15 -6.98
CA VAL A 1252 -53.77 44.42 -6.31
C VAL A 1252 -53.86 45.55 -7.35
N ARG A 1253 -54.95 46.32 -7.28
CA ARG A 1253 -55.18 47.57 -8.00
C ARG A 1253 -54.53 48.72 -7.23
N LEU A 1254 -53.63 49.44 -7.89
CA LEU A 1254 -52.99 50.63 -7.34
C LEU A 1254 -53.81 51.88 -7.72
N PRO A 1255 -53.84 52.94 -6.88
CA PRO A 1255 -54.75 54.09 -7.04
C PRO A 1255 -54.57 54.91 -8.33
N PHE A 1256 -53.49 54.68 -9.09
CA PHE A 1256 -53.22 55.31 -10.39
C PHE A 1256 -53.35 54.34 -11.58
N GLY A 1257 -54.19 53.30 -11.45
CA GLY A 1257 -54.48 52.33 -12.53
C GLY A 1257 -53.46 51.20 -12.70
N GLY A 1258 -52.33 51.27 -11.99
CA GLY A 1258 -51.32 50.20 -11.95
C GLY A 1258 -51.86 48.89 -11.34
N ARG A 1259 -51.19 47.78 -11.67
CA ARG A 1259 -51.52 46.42 -11.20
C ARG A 1259 -50.27 45.80 -10.59
N TRP A 1260 -50.41 45.08 -9.49
CA TRP A 1260 -49.31 44.33 -8.87
C TRP A 1260 -49.76 42.89 -8.55
N ASN A 1261 -48.90 41.92 -8.82
CA ASN A 1261 -49.13 40.51 -8.49
C ASN A 1261 -48.72 40.27 -7.03
N LEU A 1262 -49.66 39.85 -6.19
CA LEU A 1262 -49.46 39.69 -4.75
C LEU A 1262 -48.92 38.31 -4.38
N LEU A 1263 -49.52 37.25 -4.94
CA LEU A 1263 -49.15 35.84 -4.73
C LEU A 1263 -49.86 34.91 -5.73
N PHE A 1264 -49.33 33.69 -5.86
CA PHE A 1264 -50.04 32.57 -6.47
C PHE A 1264 -50.75 31.76 -5.38
N PHE A 1265 -51.92 31.19 -5.69
CA PHE A 1265 -52.67 30.30 -4.82
C PHE A 1265 -53.31 29.16 -5.60
N ALA A 1266 -53.64 28.09 -4.91
CA ALA A 1266 -54.38 26.96 -5.47
C ALA A 1266 -55.58 26.59 -4.60
N LEU A 1267 -56.63 26.07 -5.25
CA LEU A 1267 -57.91 25.66 -4.66
C LEU A 1267 -58.20 24.22 -5.10
N ASP A 1268 -58.43 23.32 -4.14
CA ASP A 1268 -58.90 21.95 -4.43
C ASP A 1268 -60.37 21.81 -4.00
N PHE A 1269 -61.20 21.29 -4.91
CA PHE A 1269 -62.64 21.05 -4.75
C PHE A 1269 -62.97 19.54 -4.82
N ARG A 1270 -61.98 18.66 -4.63
CA ARG A 1270 -62.12 17.20 -4.71
C ARG A 1270 -62.21 16.52 -3.33
N LYS A 1271 -62.34 17.29 -2.26
CA LYS A 1271 -62.34 16.86 -0.85
C LYS A 1271 -63.36 17.66 -0.04
#